data_AF-A0A6A4VP43-F1
#
_entry.id   AF-A0A6A4VP43-F1
#
_cell.length_a   1.000
_cell.length_b   1.000
_cell.length_c   1.000
_cell.angle_alpha   90.00
_cell.angle_beta   90.00
_cell.angle_gamma   90.00
#
_symmetry.space_group_name_H-M   'P 1'
#
loop_
_entity.id
_entity.type
_entity.pdbx_description
1 polymer ?
#
loop_
_entity_poly.entity_id
_entity_poly.type
_entity_poly.pdbx_seq_one_letter_code
_entity_poly.pdbx_strand_id
1 'polypeptide(L)'
;MAELPKWREKIVDALRERDMRQVECFRGLINDYNRLFEGADSLRQNINRTLFQERAVGGHQISGDAGPALAAATEKIQLLNLETLSERRDAALCKLAADILANPAHPLYPGEQLANTALVEASGPRGTCQLRVLLDGGSDSSYVRTSAAELLGLPTVGRGVFACLGFQERLEEPRMYEKVRLSLRSRHGGEPHVFDLWKTDRLCSQLTPARPPTAVFTPHLLLADDFEGGPVDVLIGADLMYRVVLWEQVKLTDHLRALETVFGYVLHGRDGSPVDCEPVDCASVKYALRCCRLPSPDFKPEQLWSLEALGISGDEDERSPMKPKWSDAEQRYEMNLLWKSDDRPLSNLSSAAARIGRMEGRLTVPEREAYQRHLEDLYRAGVIETPPNDDLQGFYLPHRGIWRGGKLRVVFDGSARDATGHSLNDYLEPGSNLLRRLPAVLLNFRRDAVGAQTDIRAAFHQVSVSEEDRKYLQFLWDGQRLRFRRVPFGITCSPFMLLQTISVHLDLYCGEEPGLCEKLQCGLYMDDVCTSFCSRAEAESSMSRAEEIFRDAGMELHKRRISGDADSEANVLGLLWNPATDLLAVSVPGFHVAKTRREMLSLLSKPFDPLGVLSPWLVVGRSLFQRTWGVGCTVSWDEELPPQLQEELAEWLTHAPDRTVWFPRALLTNDCDVTYHVFCDASKKAYCCVIYAVQGGESRLLMSKSRLAPLTPALSVPRLELMGALIGARLMDFVRQALSLESPQVVYWTDSMDVIFWLKSKKKLKLFVQNRVTTILQLTRAEQWHHVRGQDNPADLGTRGMSMTALEKCDLWWRGPTFLRQGPDTRICCGPTDEADSLQPSQEATREVKLQKPPLKLTLLTTRSDTSETLPFDITSCSTLTQAVLRLAWVFRFVTNSRLPREERRTGPLTPEEKRLSLRFWIREAQARAYREETNAVRAGKLLPAGSPLQKLHPQLSDDGVLEATLRSGERAVPVLPDLAHVTTLIVDDAHRLCFHQGTRVTLSLLTAEYAVRRRTVLEQKQVHMLEELTSLHRRRGENAQLIVDLNSDLAKLRQQLAATDQLLAESTADCETLKERIAALEQTNSELNATNQTLKDEYNALHLIYMQMEKNFKEAQTERDSLLARCLEIKSNVAEKMNQENEEFVRRRQLRVQRELEDATRDVVVVPPDTSRVAACIEAALPTKSITSFDAHESEVNALAWSPSGGQLASGGSDRKVKLWTVRGGQYQLMGQYTGCNKGINSVAFDDEETLLLAAGNDLASRVWGVADFRLRVS
;
A
#
# COMPACT_ATOMS: atom_id res chain seq x y z
N MET A 1 -51.34 45.38 -12.16
CA MET A 1 -50.07 45.07 -12.85
C MET A 1 -49.20 44.31 -11.86
N ALA A 2 -49.43 43.04 -11.55
CA ALA A 2 -49.78 41.91 -12.42
C ALA A 2 -48.72 41.70 -13.50
N GLU A 3 -47.63 41.02 -13.14
CA GLU A 3 -47.14 39.77 -13.76
C GLU A 3 -45.80 39.41 -13.07
N LEU A 4 -45.87 38.60 -12.02
CA LEU A 4 -44.68 37.94 -11.46
C LEU A 4 -44.23 36.86 -12.47
N PRO A 5 -42.92 36.68 -12.71
CA PRO A 5 -42.45 35.85 -13.82
C PRO A 5 -42.84 34.37 -13.64
N LYS A 6 -43.48 33.78 -14.66
CA LYS A 6 -43.92 32.37 -14.73
C LYS A 6 -42.85 31.32 -14.38
N TRP A 7 -41.57 31.69 -14.34
CA TRP A 7 -40.50 30.78 -13.94
C TRP A 7 -40.41 30.61 -12.41
N ARG A 8 -40.79 31.62 -11.61
CA ARG A 8 -40.84 31.50 -10.14
C ARG A 8 -41.95 30.55 -9.69
N GLU A 9 -43.12 30.62 -10.31
CA GLU A 9 -44.20 29.63 -10.07
C GLU A 9 -43.75 28.22 -10.45
N LYS A 10 -43.08 28.04 -11.60
CA LYS A 10 -42.53 26.72 -11.99
C LYS A 10 -41.49 26.16 -11.02
N ILE A 11 -40.65 27.01 -10.42
CA ILE A 11 -39.66 26.58 -9.42
C ILE A 11 -40.35 26.26 -8.09
N VAL A 12 -41.32 27.06 -7.66
CA VAL A 12 -42.10 26.80 -6.43
C VAL A 12 -42.93 25.53 -6.59
N ASP A 13 -43.52 25.29 -7.77
CA ASP A 13 -44.26 24.08 -8.06
C ASP A 13 -43.33 22.87 -8.16
N ALA A 14 -42.16 22.99 -8.80
CA ALA A 14 -41.16 21.91 -8.84
C ALA A 14 -40.56 21.58 -7.46
N LEU A 15 -40.38 22.59 -6.60
CA LEU A 15 -39.94 22.41 -5.21
C LEU A 15 -41.04 21.79 -4.35
N ARG A 16 -42.30 22.20 -4.53
CA ARG A 16 -43.45 21.56 -3.88
C ARG A 16 -43.64 20.12 -4.34
N GLU A 17 -43.43 19.82 -5.62
CA GLU A 17 -43.52 18.45 -6.14
C GLU A 17 -42.37 17.58 -5.63
N ARG A 18 -41.16 18.16 -5.47
CA ARG A 18 -39.99 17.49 -4.90
C ARG A 18 -40.15 17.24 -3.40
N ASP A 19 -40.64 18.21 -2.64
CA ASP A 19 -40.99 18.06 -1.22
C ASP A 19 -42.12 17.05 -1.05
N MET A 20 -43.16 17.07 -1.90
CA MET A 20 -44.23 16.07 -1.87
C MET A 20 -43.71 14.66 -2.18
N ARG A 21 -42.82 14.48 -3.17
CA ARG A 21 -42.21 13.17 -3.46
C ARG A 21 -41.28 12.70 -2.35
N GLN A 22 -40.52 13.62 -1.72
CA GLN A 22 -39.69 13.29 -0.56
C GLN A 22 -40.55 12.94 0.66
N VAL A 23 -41.62 13.67 0.92
CA VAL A 23 -42.60 13.38 1.98
C VAL A 23 -43.35 12.07 1.69
N GLU A 24 -43.68 11.75 0.44
CA GLU A 24 -44.28 10.47 0.06
C GLU A 24 -43.31 9.29 0.19
N CYS A 25 -42.03 9.46 -0.15
CA CYS A 25 -40.98 8.46 0.11
C CYS A 25 -40.78 8.24 1.62
N PHE A 26 -40.76 9.30 2.43
CA PHE A 26 -40.70 9.18 3.89
C PHE A 26 -41.97 8.59 4.49
N ARG A 27 -43.15 8.91 3.94
CA ARG A 27 -44.42 8.28 4.33
C ARG A 27 -44.45 6.80 3.95
N GLY A 28 -43.85 6.40 2.83
CA GLY A 28 -43.66 5.01 2.44
C GLY A 28 -42.76 4.27 3.44
N LEU A 29 -41.60 4.85 3.76
CA LEU A 29 -40.66 4.28 4.73
C LEU A 29 -41.24 4.18 6.15
N ILE A 30 -41.99 5.19 6.58
CA ILE A 30 -42.67 5.22 7.88
C ILE A 30 -43.84 4.24 7.90
N ASN A 31 -44.59 4.09 6.80
CA ASN A 31 -45.65 3.08 6.71
C ASN A 31 -45.10 1.66 6.69
N ASP A 32 -43.95 1.42 6.06
CA ASP A 32 -43.29 0.11 6.08
C ASP A 32 -42.66 -0.19 7.45
N TYR A 33 -42.08 0.81 8.11
CA TYR A 33 -41.58 0.72 9.48
C TYR A 33 -42.73 0.46 10.49
N ASN A 34 -43.86 1.17 10.33
CA ASN A 34 -45.03 0.98 11.19
C ASN A 34 -45.76 -0.34 10.90
N ARG A 35 -45.78 -0.84 9.65
CA ARG A 35 -46.29 -2.19 9.33
C ARG A 35 -45.45 -3.30 9.96
N LEU A 36 -44.12 -3.11 10.03
CA LEU A 36 -43.23 -4.03 10.74
C LEU A 36 -43.47 -4.01 12.25
N PHE A 37 -43.78 -2.84 12.82
CA PHE A 37 -44.06 -2.68 14.24
C PHE A 37 -45.47 -3.16 14.64
N GLU A 38 -46.49 -2.84 13.85
CA GLU A 38 -47.85 -3.36 14.02
C GLU A 38 -47.91 -4.88 13.81
N GLY A 39 -47.09 -5.43 12.92
CA GLY A 39 -46.91 -6.88 12.78
C GLY A 39 -46.34 -7.53 14.03
N ALA A 40 -45.40 -6.87 14.73
CA ALA A 40 -44.81 -7.36 15.97
C ALA A 40 -45.77 -7.26 17.17
N ASP A 41 -46.55 -6.18 17.25
CA ASP A 41 -47.57 -6.02 18.32
C ASP A 41 -48.81 -6.88 18.09
N SER A 42 -49.20 -7.12 16.84
CA SER A 42 -50.25 -8.10 16.50
C SER A 42 -49.79 -9.54 16.80
N LEU A 43 -48.50 -9.86 16.63
CA LEU A 43 -47.92 -11.14 17.06
C LEU A 43 -47.93 -11.27 18.59
N ARG A 44 -47.55 -10.21 19.32
CA ARG A 44 -47.59 -10.18 20.79
C ARG A 44 -49.01 -10.28 21.35
N GLN A 45 -49.98 -9.60 20.75
CA GLN A 45 -51.38 -9.70 21.15
C GLN A 45 -51.99 -11.06 20.80
N ASN A 46 -51.64 -11.64 19.65
CA ASN A 46 -52.05 -13.00 19.29
C ASN A 46 -51.47 -14.04 20.24
N ILE A 47 -50.17 -13.93 20.60
CA ILE A 47 -49.51 -14.82 21.57
C ILE A 47 -50.14 -14.69 22.96
N ASN A 48 -50.45 -13.48 23.40
CA ASN A 48 -51.11 -13.27 24.70
C ASN A 48 -52.58 -13.75 24.68
N ARG A 49 -53.25 -13.70 23.53
CA ARG A 49 -54.63 -14.20 23.38
C ARG A 49 -54.70 -15.72 23.30
N THR A 50 -53.72 -16.39 22.67
CA THR A 50 -53.58 -17.87 22.76
C THR A 50 -53.21 -18.31 24.18
N LEU A 51 -52.30 -17.60 24.86
CA LEU A 51 -51.94 -17.88 26.26
C LEU A 51 -53.12 -17.70 27.24
N PHE A 52 -54.08 -16.82 26.92
CA PHE A 52 -55.28 -16.63 27.74
C PHE A 52 -56.38 -17.66 27.44
N GLN A 53 -56.50 -18.13 26.18
CA GLN A 53 -57.48 -19.14 25.79
C GLN A 53 -57.09 -20.56 26.22
N GLU A 54 -55.79 -20.90 26.28
CA GLU A 54 -55.33 -22.23 26.72
C GLU A 54 -55.38 -22.43 28.25
N ARG A 55 -55.44 -21.34 29.04
CA ARG A 55 -55.64 -21.43 30.50
C ARG A 55 -57.09 -21.70 30.92
N ALA A 56 -58.05 -21.62 30.00
CA ALA A 56 -59.49 -21.68 30.32
C ALA A 56 -60.18 -23.03 30.04
N VAL A 57 -59.50 -24.01 29.42
CA VAL A 57 -60.13 -25.33 29.13
C VAL A 57 -59.23 -26.46 29.62
N GLY A 58 -59.20 -26.62 30.94
CA GLY A 58 -58.88 -27.91 31.54
C GLY A 58 -60.09 -28.82 31.46
N GLY A 59 -59.95 -29.98 30.82
CA GLY A 59 -60.94 -31.03 30.97
C GLY A 59 -61.02 -32.03 29.81
N HIS A 60 -60.49 -33.22 30.09
CA HIS A 60 -60.83 -34.52 29.50
C HIS A 60 -59.99 -35.04 28.33
N GLN A 61 -59.48 -36.24 28.61
CA GLN A 61 -58.73 -37.15 27.75
C GLN A 61 -59.46 -37.44 26.43
N ILE A 62 -58.71 -37.68 25.36
CA ILE A 62 -58.59 -39.00 24.73
C ILE A 62 -57.47 -38.99 23.67
N SER A 63 -56.68 -40.07 23.74
CA SER A 63 -55.64 -40.64 22.86
C SER A 63 -55.29 -40.03 21.49
N GLY A 64 -53.99 -39.94 21.23
CA GLY A 64 -53.37 -40.02 19.90
C GLY A 64 -52.14 -39.11 19.74
N ASP A 65 -50.93 -39.71 19.71
CA ASP A 65 -49.64 -39.18 19.21
C ASP A 65 -49.33 -37.68 19.32
N ALA A 66 -48.52 -37.29 20.32
CA ALA A 66 -47.61 -36.12 20.25
C ALA A 66 -46.63 -36.06 21.46
N GLY A 67 -45.87 -37.13 21.71
CA GLY A 67 -44.88 -37.20 22.80
C GLY A 67 -43.58 -36.36 22.68
N PRO A 68 -43.05 -35.99 21.49
CA PRO A 68 -41.72 -35.34 21.44
C PRO A 68 -41.72 -33.80 21.48
N ALA A 69 -42.84 -33.12 21.19
CA ALA A 69 -42.86 -31.66 21.04
C ALA A 69 -43.10 -30.90 22.37
N LEU A 70 -43.77 -31.53 23.34
CA LEU A 70 -44.10 -30.92 24.64
C LEU A 70 -42.93 -31.01 25.65
N ALA A 71 -42.04 -31.99 25.51
CA ALA A 71 -40.80 -32.08 26.29
C ALA A 71 -39.81 -30.97 25.89
N ALA A 72 -39.72 -30.65 24.60
CA ALA A 72 -38.80 -29.61 24.09
C ALA A 72 -39.25 -28.17 24.42
N ALA A 73 -40.55 -27.93 24.59
CA ALA A 73 -41.07 -26.61 24.98
C ALA A 73 -40.93 -26.35 26.49
N THR A 74 -41.05 -27.39 27.32
CA THR A 74 -40.93 -27.28 28.78
C THR A 74 -39.48 -27.04 29.21
N GLU A 75 -38.50 -27.60 28.49
CA GLU A 75 -37.08 -27.40 28.75
C GLU A 75 -36.60 -25.99 28.36
N LYS A 76 -37.26 -25.34 27.40
CA LYS A 76 -36.87 -24.01 26.91
C LYS A 76 -37.47 -22.84 27.70
N ILE A 77 -38.57 -23.06 28.40
CA ILE A 77 -39.21 -22.04 29.26
C ILE A 77 -38.62 -22.04 30.68
N GLN A 78 -38.01 -23.14 31.14
CA GLN A 78 -37.24 -23.15 32.39
C GLN A 78 -35.88 -22.44 32.30
N LEU A 79 -35.40 -22.12 31.08
CA LEU A 79 -34.10 -21.48 30.86
C LEU A 79 -34.14 -19.94 30.73
N LEU A 80 -35.32 -19.32 30.83
CA LEU A 80 -35.47 -17.86 30.65
C LEU A 80 -35.91 -17.08 31.90
N ASN A 81 -36.05 -17.73 33.06
CA ASN A 81 -36.21 -17.03 34.34
C ASN A 81 -34.85 -16.89 35.06
N LEU A 82 -34.17 -15.78 34.77
CA LEU A 82 -33.04 -15.26 35.52
C LEU A 82 -33.53 -14.63 36.83
N GLU A 83 -33.69 -15.44 37.87
CA GLU A 83 -33.73 -14.93 39.25
C GLU A 83 -33.11 -15.87 40.31
N THR A 84 -32.43 -16.95 39.90
CA THR A 84 -31.78 -17.89 40.85
C THR A 84 -30.34 -18.22 40.46
N LEU A 85 -29.52 -17.20 40.17
CA LEU A 85 -28.07 -17.37 39.97
C LEU A 85 -27.22 -17.01 41.18
N SER A 86 -27.76 -16.41 42.24
CA SER A 86 -27.00 -16.23 43.49
C SER A 86 -26.98 -17.50 44.35
N GLU A 87 -28.10 -18.24 44.44
CA GLU A 87 -28.19 -19.40 45.35
C GLU A 87 -27.57 -20.70 44.80
N ARG A 88 -27.50 -20.89 43.48
CA ARG A 88 -26.80 -22.08 42.89
C ARG A 88 -25.28 -21.95 42.91
N ARG A 89 -24.75 -20.73 42.99
CA ARG A 89 -23.31 -20.47 43.03
C ARG A 89 -22.73 -20.91 44.37
N ASP A 90 -23.47 -20.73 45.46
CA ASP A 90 -23.05 -21.15 46.81
C ASP A 90 -23.16 -22.68 47.01
N ALA A 91 -24.19 -23.33 46.45
CA ALA A 91 -24.35 -24.78 46.57
C ALA A 91 -23.30 -25.59 45.77
N ALA A 92 -22.87 -25.10 44.61
CA ALA A 92 -21.82 -25.73 43.81
C ALA A 92 -20.43 -25.53 44.43
N LEU A 93 -20.17 -24.37 45.05
CA LEU A 93 -18.94 -24.07 45.77
C LEU A 93 -18.77 -24.93 47.03
N CYS A 94 -19.86 -25.18 47.77
CA CYS A 94 -19.82 -26.06 48.95
C CYS A 94 -19.58 -27.54 48.58
N LYS A 95 -20.06 -28.00 47.42
CA LYS A 95 -19.85 -29.38 46.97
C LYS A 95 -18.43 -29.61 46.44
N LEU A 96 -17.86 -28.64 45.73
CA LEU A 96 -16.48 -28.68 45.24
C LEU A 96 -15.47 -28.61 46.40
N ALA A 97 -15.76 -27.82 47.43
CA ALA A 97 -14.93 -27.76 48.65
C ALA A 97 -14.94 -29.09 49.44
N ALA A 98 -16.06 -29.83 49.42
CA ALA A 98 -16.18 -31.14 50.06
C ALA A 98 -15.42 -32.25 49.31
N ASP A 99 -15.43 -32.22 47.98
CA ASP A 99 -14.74 -33.23 47.15
C ASP A 99 -13.21 -33.06 47.15
N ILE A 100 -12.70 -31.82 47.30
CA ILE A 100 -11.26 -31.52 47.42
C ILE A 100 -10.67 -32.00 48.75
N LEU A 101 -11.48 -32.04 49.82
CA LEU A 101 -11.04 -32.51 51.14
C LEU A 101 -11.02 -34.04 51.29
N ALA A 102 -11.53 -34.80 50.31
CA ALA A 102 -11.79 -36.24 50.44
C ALA A 102 -10.70 -37.17 49.86
N ASN A 103 -9.63 -36.66 49.23
CA ASN A 103 -8.69 -37.52 48.50
C ASN A 103 -7.21 -37.22 48.82
N PRO A 104 -6.54 -38.01 49.68
CA PRO A 104 -5.13 -37.82 49.95
C PRO A 104 -4.24 -38.61 48.98
N ALA A 105 -3.15 -37.96 48.57
CA ALA A 105 -1.89 -38.51 48.05
C ALA A 105 -1.74 -38.78 46.52
N HIS A 106 -0.97 -37.89 45.88
CA HIS A 106 0.27 -38.25 45.19
C HIS A 106 1.28 -37.09 45.36
N PRO A 107 2.54 -37.33 45.77
CA PRO A 107 3.51 -36.26 45.95
C PRO A 107 3.99 -35.72 44.58
N LEU A 108 3.92 -34.41 44.39
CA LEU A 108 4.52 -33.70 43.26
C LEU A 108 6.05 -33.66 43.42
N TYR A 109 6.78 -33.81 42.30
CA TYR A 109 8.23 -33.60 42.28
C TYR A 109 8.55 -32.10 42.40
N PRO A 110 9.51 -31.69 43.26
CA PRO A 110 9.86 -30.29 43.41
C PRO A 110 10.62 -29.76 42.18
N GLY A 111 10.04 -28.78 41.48
CA GLY A 111 10.78 -27.95 40.51
C GLY A 111 10.18 -27.71 39.13
N GLU A 112 8.97 -28.19 38.85
CA GLU A 112 8.32 -27.99 37.55
C GLU A 112 7.72 -26.57 37.40
N GLN A 113 7.88 -25.99 36.21
CA GLN A 113 7.33 -24.70 35.84
C GLN A 113 5.92 -24.89 35.27
N LEU A 114 4.92 -24.16 35.78
CA LEU A 114 3.54 -24.25 35.28
C LEU A 114 3.41 -23.54 33.93
N ALA A 115 2.80 -24.22 32.95
CA ALA A 115 2.52 -23.66 31.63
C ALA A 115 1.23 -22.82 31.65
N ASN A 116 1.23 -21.68 30.95
CA ASN A 116 0.06 -20.79 30.86
C ASN A 116 -0.98 -21.36 29.87
N THR A 117 -1.69 -22.41 30.24
CA THR A 117 -2.66 -23.07 29.38
C THR A 117 -4.11 -22.79 29.78
N ALA A 118 -5.02 -22.88 28.82
CA ALA A 118 -6.46 -22.73 29.01
C ALA A 118 -7.22 -23.75 28.15
N LEU A 119 -8.26 -24.37 28.70
CA LEU A 119 -9.16 -25.25 27.97
C LEU A 119 -10.40 -24.46 27.55
N VAL A 120 -10.63 -24.37 26.25
CA VAL A 120 -11.67 -23.50 25.67
C VAL A 120 -12.60 -24.29 24.77
N GLU A 121 -13.84 -23.83 24.67
CA GLU A 121 -14.79 -24.30 23.67
C GLU A 121 -14.58 -23.52 22.38
N ALA A 122 -14.25 -24.23 21.31
CA ALA A 122 -14.04 -23.68 19.98
C ALA A 122 -15.26 -23.95 19.09
N SER A 123 -15.64 -22.98 18.28
CA SER A 123 -16.78 -23.08 17.35
C SER A 123 -16.39 -22.74 15.92
N GLY A 124 -16.89 -23.53 14.97
CA GLY A 124 -16.70 -23.34 13.54
C GLY A 124 -17.88 -23.88 12.72
N PRO A 125 -17.84 -23.71 11.38
CA PRO A 125 -18.95 -24.09 10.50
C PRO A 125 -19.37 -25.57 10.58
N ARG A 126 -18.47 -26.47 11.00
CA ARG A 126 -18.73 -27.91 11.13
C ARG A 126 -19.14 -28.37 12.53
N GLY A 127 -19.15 -27.48 13.52
CA GLY A 127 -19.55 -27.80 14.90
C GLY A 127 -18.70 -27.13 15.96
N THR A 128 -18.82 -27.61 17.20
CA THR A 128 -18.04 -27.16 18.35
C THR A 128 -17.17 -28.30 18.89
N CYS A 129 -15.98 -27.97 19.39
CA CYS A 129 -15.09 -28.91 20.07
C CYS A 129 -14.29 -28.22 21.19
N GLN A 130 -13.70 -28.99 22.10
CA GLN A 130 -12.76 -28.42 23.08
C GLN A 130 -11.35 -28.43 22.51
N LEU A 131 -10.67 -27.30 22.64
CA LEU A 131 -9.28 -27.11 22.23
C LEU A 131 -8.48 -26.58 23.41
N ARG A 132 -7.21 -27.00 23.54
CA ARG A 132 -6.30 -26.41 24.52
C ARG A 132 -5.50 -25.27 23.91
N VAL A 133 -5.56 -24.11 24.55
CA VAL A 133 -4.86 -22.88 24.20
C VAL A 133 -3.62 -22.73 25.08
N LEU A 134 -2.47 -22.40 24.47
CA LEU A 134 -1.25 -22.00 25.16
C LEU A 134 -1.01 -20.50 24.98
N LEU A 135 -0.77 -19.80 26.08
CA LEU A 135 -0.40 -18.39 26.08
C LEU A 135 1.13 -18.26 26.14
N ASP A 136 1.75 -18.01 24.98
CA ASP A 136 3.19 -17.87 24.85
C ASP A 136 3.57 -16.45 24.43
N GLY A 137 3.99 -15.63 25.39
CA GLY A 137 4.50 -14.28 25.14
C GLY A 137 5.83 -14.26 24.37
N GLY A 138 6.51 -15.40 24.19
CA GLY A 138 7.71 -15.55 23.37
C GLY A 138 7.41 -15.76 21.88
N SER A 139 6.16 -16.05 21.51
CA SER A 139 5.76 -16.18 20.11
C SER A 139 5.26 -14.84 19.55
N ASP A 140 5.78 -14.41 18.40
CA ASP A 140 5.41 -13.13 17.76
C ASP A 140 4.02 -13.16 17.10
N SER A 141 3.43 -14.35 16.91
CA SER A 141 2.17 -14.52 16.19
C SER A 141 1.34 -15.67 16.76
N SER A 142 0.04 -15.67 16.50
CA SER A 142 -0.89 -16.68 17.01
C SER A 142 -1.26 -17.73 15.95
N TYR A 143 -1.37 -18.99 16.37
CA TYR A 143 -1.47 -20.15 15.49
C TYR A 143 -2.58 -21.13 15.92
N VAL A 144 -3.09 -21.89 14.96
CA VAL A 144 -4.00 -23.02 15.19
C VAL A 144 -3.50 -24.25 14.45
N ARG A 145 -3.67 -25.41 15.07
CA ARG A 145 -3.30 -26.69 14.47
C ARG A 145 -4.16 -26.96 13.23
N THR A 146 -3.53 -27.37 12.12
CA THR A 146 -4.21 -27.74 10.88
C THR A 146 -5.36 -28.72 11.10
N SER A 147 -5.12 -29.77 11.90
CA SER A 147 -6.15 -30.77 12.22
C SER A 147 -7.36 -30.17 12.94
N ALA A 148 -7.15 -29.20 13.84
CA ALA A 148 -8.23 -28.51 14.54
C ALA A 148 -9.01 -27.58 13.60
N ALA A 149 -8.30 -26.86 12.72
CA ALA A 149 -8.92 -25.99 11.72
C ALA A 149 -9.76 -26.77 10.70
N GLU A 150 -9.30 -27.95 10.27
CA GLU A 150 -10.03 -28.82 9.34
C GLU A 150 -11.23 -29.52 9.97
N LEU A 151 -11.08 -29.94 11.24
CA LEU A 151 -12.16 -30.53 12.03
C LEU A 151 -13.32 -29.54 12.21
N LEU A 152 -13.02 -28.28 12.49
CA LEU A 152 -14.00 -27.20 12.63
C LEU A 152 -14.46 -26.60 11.29
N GLY A 153 -13.78 -26.90 10.18
CA GLY A 153 -14.10 -26.41 8.84
C GLY A 153 -13.94 -24.89 8.69
N LEU A 154 -12.87 -24.34 9.27
CA LEU A 154 -12.68 -22.89 9.37
C LEU A 154 -12.37 -22.25 7.99
N PRO A 155 -12.99 -21.09 7.66
CA PRO A 155 -12.74 -20.40 6.41
C PRO A 155 -11.36 -19.72 6.41
N THR A 156 -10.67 -19.77 5.27
CA THR A 156 -9.43 -19.03 5.06
C THR A 156 -9.76 -17.56 4.84
N VAL A 157 -9.25 -16.69 5.71
CA VAL A 157 -9.46 -15.23 5.69
C VAL A 157 -8.26 -14.48 5.12
N GLY A 158 -7.13 -15.16 4.88
CA GLY A 158 -5.95 -14.56 4.27
C GLY A 158 -4.81 -15.56 4.08
N ARG A 159 -3.73 -15.11 3.43
CA ARG A 159 -2.49 -15.89 3.26
C ARG A 159 -1.28 -15.00 3.56
N GLY A 160 -0.22 -15.57 4.10
CA GLY A 160 1.00 -14.85 4.45
C GLY A 160 2.22 -15.76 4.42
N VAL A 161 3.42 -15.19 4.24
CA VAL A 161 4.67 -15.95 4.17
C VAL A 161 5.46 -15.76 5.46
N PHE A 162 5.84 -16.86 6.13
CA PHE A 162 6.55 -16.84 7.41
C PHE A 162 7.69 -17.85 7.41
N ALA A 163 8.74 -17.57 8.19
CA ALA A 163 9.78 -18.52 8.54
C ALA A 163 9.75 -18.71 10.06
N CYS A 164 9.68 -19.96 10.53
CA CYS A 164 9.66 -20.27 11.96
C CYS A 164 11.07 -20.56 12.47
N LEU A 165 11.43 -19.93 13.60
CA LEU A 165 12.71 -20.12 14.29
C LEU A 165 12.46 -20.79 15.65
N GLY A 166 13.09 -21.94 15.88
CA GLY A 166 13.22 -22.55 17.20
C GLY A 166 14.53 -22.14 17.88
N PHE A 167 14.59 -22.14 19.22
CA PHE A 167 15.81 -21.81 19.98
C PHE A 167 17.02 -22.74 19.73
N GLN A 168 16.86 -23.84 19.00
CA GLN A 168 17.94 -24.77 18.62
C GLN A 168 17.89 -25.29 17.17
N GLU A 169 17.01 -24.79 16.30
CA GLU A 169 16.89 -25.27 14.91
C GLU A 169 17.31 -24.22 13.86
N ARG A 170 17.86 -24.70 12.73
CA ARG A 170 18.20 -23.88 11.55
C ARG A 170 16.97 -23.14 11.04
N LEU A 171 17.18 -21.94 10.51
CA LEU A 171 16.18 -21.11 9.84
C LEU A 171 15.40 -21.95 8.80
N GLU A 172 14.11 -22.22 9.05
CA GLU A 172 13.27 -22.84 8.03
C GLU A 172 13.06 -21.88 6.85
N GLU A 173 12.98 -22.40 5.63
CA GLU A 173 12.66 -21.59 4.45
C GLU A 173 11.28 -20.93 4.59
N PRO A 174 11.10 -19.68 4.12
CA PRO A 174 9.82 -19.00 4.18
C PRO A 174 8.74 -19.80 3.43
N ARG A 175 7.67 -20.20 4.14
CA ARG A 175 6.54 -20.92 3.58
C ARG A 175 5.28 -20.07 3.61
N MET A 176 4.35 -20.36 2.72
CA MET A 176 3.03 -19.73 2.70
C MET A 176 2.11 -20.44 3.70
N TYR A 177 1.53 -19.67 4.62
CA TYR A 177 0.57 -20.12 5.62
C TYR A 177 -0.79 -19.48 5.34
N GLU A 178 -1.85 -20.25 5.61
CA GLU A 178 -3.23 -19.77 5.54
C GLU A 178 -3.64 -19.20 6.89
N LYS A 179 -4.33 -18.06 6.87
CA LYS A 179 -4.94 -17.47 8.06
C LYS A 179 -6.40 -17.91 8.11
N VAL A 180 -6.84 -18.42 9.25
CA VAL A 180 -8.20 -18.89 9.48
C VAL A 180 -8.84 -18.15 10.65
N ARG A 181 -10.16 -18.01 10.63
CA ARG A 181 -10.92 -17.36 11.69
C ARG A 181 -11.54 -18.40 12.62
N LEU A 182 -11.27 -18.27 13.93
CA LEU A 182 -11.71 -19.19 14.98
C LEU A 182 -12.42 -18.43 16.11
N SER A 183 -13.54 -18.96 16.59
CA SER A 183 -14.28 -18.42 17.74
C SER A 183 -14.06 -19.30 18.97
N LEU A 184 -13.54 -18.73 20.06
CA LEU A 184 -13.18 -19.40 21.31
C LEU A 184 -13.98 -18.84 22.50
N ARG A 185 -14.42 -19.71 23.39
CA ARG A 185 -15.20 -19.36 24.59
C ARG A 185 -14.65 -20.08 25.82
N SER A 186 -14.75 -19.44 27.00
CA SER A 186 -14.35 -20.08 28.26
C SER A 186 -15.14 -21.36 28.50
N ARG A 187 -14.49 -22.38 29.08
CA ARG A 187 -15.15 -23.60 29.56
C ARG A 187 -16.20 -23.34 30.65
N HIS A 188 -16.13 -22.19 31.32
CA HIS A 188 -17.06 -21.78 32.38
C HIS A 188 -18.26 -20.97 31.85
N GLY A 189 -18.37 -20.82 30.53
CA GLY A 189 -19.37 -19.97 29.88
C GLY A 189 -18.91 -18.53 29.70
N GLY A 190 -19.67 -17.73 28.94
CA GLY A 190 -19.33 -16.34 28.59
C GLY A 190 -19.50 -16.04 27.11
N GLU A 191 -19.22 -14.78 26.73
CA GLU A 191 -19.26 -14.34 25.34
C GLU A 191 -18.15 -15.00 24.50
N PRO A 192 -18.42 -15.42 23.25
CA PRO A 192 -17.41 -15.97 22.37
C PRO A 192 -16.47 -14.89 21.82
N HIS A 193 -15.17 -15.17 21.82
CA HIS A 193 -14.13 -14.29 21.31
C HIS A 193 -13.58 -14.81 19.97
N VAL A 194 -13.57 -13.94 18.95
CA VAL A 194 -13.13 -14.30 17.59
C VAL A 194 -11.68 -13.87 17.35
N PHE A 195 -10.87 -14.81 16.88
CA PHE A 195 -9.45 -14.66 16.60
C PHE A 195 -9.12 -15.08 15.16
N ASP A 196 -8.21 -14.35 14.51
CA ASP A 196 -7.64 -14.74 13.21
C ASP A 196 -6.25 -15.35 13.44
N LEU A 197 -6.10 -16.65 13.20
CA LEU A 197 -4.94 -17.47 13.57
C LEU A 197 -4.28 -18.08 12.33
N TRP A 198 -2.97 -18.28 12.36
CA TRP A 198 -2.25 -18.95 11.27
C TRP A 198 -2.33 -20.48 11.39
N LYS A 199 -2.69 -21.16 10.31
CA LYS A 199 -2.81 -22.62 10.25
C LYS A 199 -1.42 -23.26 10.16
N THR A 200 -1.06 -24.14 11.08
CA THR A 200 0.24 -24.86 11.08
C THR A 200 0.11 -26.28 11.64
N ASP A 201 0.95 -27.20 11.20
CA ASP A 201 1.00 -28.58 11.73
C ASP A 201 1.86 -28.69 13.00
N ARG A 202 2.68 -27.68 13.30
CA ARG A 202 3.67 -27.70 14.40
C ARG A 202 3.43 -26.52 15.34
N LEU A 203 3.04 -26.80 16.60
CA LEU A 203 2.82 -25.79 17.66
C LEU A 203 3.77 -25.98 18.86
N CYS A 204 3.84 -27.17 19.44
CA CYS A 204 4.81 -27.57 20.48
C CYS A 204 4.74 -29.09 20.70
N SER A 205 5.72 -29.68 21.41
CA SER A 205 5.61 -31.05 21.95
C SER A 205 4.52 -31.11 23.04
N GLN A 206 4.02 -32.32 23.37
CA GLN A 206 3.00 -32.50 24.41
C GLN A 206 3.47 -31.86 25.73
N LEU A 207 2.71 -30.87 26.20
CA LEU A 207 2.88 -30.28 27.52
C LEU A 207 2.07 -31.11 28.51
N THR A 208 2.70 -31.54 29.60
CA THR A 208 2.01 -32.03 30.79
C THR A 208 1.95 -30.87 31.77
N PRO A 209 0.80 -30.18 31.94
CA PRO A 209 0.68 -29.14 32.93
C PRO A 209 0.85 -29.78 34.31
N ALA A 210 1.76 -29.25 35.14
CA ALA A 210 1.83 -29.68 36.54
C ALA A 210 0.50 -29.33 37.24
N ARG A 211 -0.03 -30.22 38.07
CA ARG A 211 -1.27 -29.94 38.81
C ARG A 211 -1.00 -28.86 39.87
N PRO A 212 -1.88 -27.86 40.02
CA PRO A 212 -1.73 -26.84 41.05
C PRO A 212 -1.69 -27.44 42.47
N PRO A 213 -0.89 -26.89 43.40
CA PRO A 213 -0.85 -27.36 44.79
C PRO A 213 -2.19 -27.10 45.49
N THR A 214 -2.77 -28.15 46.08
CA THR A 214 -4.11 -28.18 46.68
C THR A 214 -4.29 -27.20 47.86
N ALA A 215 -3.19 -26.66 48.42
CA ALA A 215 -3.19 -25.94 49.69
C ALA A 215 -3.41 -24.42 49.60
N VAL A 216 -3.50 -23.81 48.42
CA VAL A 216 -3.44 -22.32 48.26
C VAL A 216 -4.67 -21.71 47.57
N PHE A 217 -5.62 -22.51 47.08
CA PHE A 217 -6.74 -21.97 46.32
C PHE A 217 -7.91 -21.54 47.20
N THR A 218 -8.16 -20.23 47.23
CA THR A 218 -9.43 -19.69 47.69
C THR A 218 -10.56 -20.14 46.75
N PRO A 219 -11.77 -20.43 47.25
CA PRO A 219 -12.88 -20.98 46.45
C PRO A 219 -13.43 -20.03 45.36
N HIS A 220 -12.78 -18.91 45.07
CA HIS A 220 -13.28 -17.88 44.14
C HIS A 220 -12.50 -17.78 42.82
N LEU A 221 -11.41 -18.53 42.65
CA LEU A 221 -10.58 -18.50 41.43
C LEU A 221 -11.07 -19.54 40.41
N LEU A 222 -11.70 -19.08 39.33
CA LEU A 222 -12.09 -19.92 38.19
C LEU A 222 -10.89 -20.18 37.28
N LEU A 223 -10.22 -21.32 37.45
CA LEU A 223 -9.05 -21.69 36.63
C LEU A 223 -9.43 -22.02 35.19
N ALA A 224 -8.65 -21.53 34.23
CA ALA A 224 -8.94 -21.66 32.81
C ALA A 224 -8.67 -23.07 32.22
N ASP A 225 -7.85 -23.90 32.87
CA ASP A 225 -7.50 -25.27 32.42
C ASP A 225 -7.99 -26.33 33.43
N ASP A 226 -8.07 -27.59 32.98
CA ASP A 226 -8.30 -28.76 33.86
C ASP A 226 -7.00 -29.38 34.38
N PHE A 227 -5.85 -29.03 33.79
CA PHE A 227 -4.54 -29.60 34.12
C PHE A 227 -4.49 -31.14 33.98
N GLU A 228 -5.34 -31.71 33.12
CA GLU A 228 -5.34 -33.15 32.83
C GLU A 228 -4.29 -33.55 31.76
N GLY A 229 -3.65 -32.56 31.13
CA GLY A 229 -2.64 -32.78 30.09
C GLY A 229 -3.23 -33.08 28.71
N GLY A 230 -2.43 -32.93 27.65
CA GLY A 230 -2.86 -33.12 26.26
C GLY A 230 -2.24 -32.15 25.26
N PRO A 231 -2.45 -32.36 23.95
CA PRO A 231 -1.85 -31.54 22.90
C PRO A 231 -2.37 -30.10 22.93
N VAL A 232 -1.48 -29.14 22.63
CA VAL A 232 -1.86 -27.75 22.38
C VAL A 232 -2.37 -27.62 20.94
N ASP A 233 -3.61 -27.16 20.80
CA ASP A 233 -4.27 -27.00 19.50
C ASP A 233 -4.27 -25.55 19.02
N VAL A 234 -4.12 -24.60 19.94
CA VAL A 234 -4.07 -23.17 19.67
C VAL A 234 -2.91 -22.55 20.46
N LEU A 235 -2.08 -21.76 19.80
CA LEU A 235 -1.05 -20.94 20.44
C LEU A 235 -1.42 -19.47 20.28
N ILE A 236 -1.53 -18.73 21.37
CA ILE A 236 -1.75 -17.29 21.36
C ILE A 236 -0.44 -16.60 21.70
N GLY A 237 0.09 -15.90 20.69
CA GLY A 237 1.32 -15.13 20.75
C GLY A 237 1.09 -13.68 21.18
N ALA A 238 2.17 -12.91 21.21
CA ALA A 238 2.19 -11.49 21.57
C ALA A 238 1.25 -10.62 20.71
N ASP A 239 0.95 -11.05 19.47
CA ASP A 239 0.04 -10.36 18.55
C ASP A 239 -1.43 -10.36 18.98
N LEU A 240 -1.87 -11.34 19.79
CA LEU A 240 -3.25 -11.43 20.30
C LEU A 240 -3.32 -11.49 21.83
N MET A 241 -2.18 -11.52 22.52
CA MET A 241 -2.10 -11.59 23.99
C MET A 241 -2.89 -10.48 24.69
N TYR A 242 -2.86 -9.25 24.15
CA TYR A 242 -3.57 -8.10 24.72
C TYR A 242 -5.10 -8.23 24.67
N ARG A 243 -5.64 -9.12 23.81
CA ARG A 243 -7.08 -9.39 23.72
C ARG A 243 -7.53 -10.49 24.68
N VAL A 244 -6.60 -11.24 25.25
CA VAL A 244 -6.86 -12.44 26.05
C VAL A 244 -6.54 -12.21 27.51
N VAL A 245 -5.42 -11.53 27.81
CA VAL A 245 -4.99 -11.25 29.19
C VAL A 245 -5.66 -9.97 29.69
N LEU A 246 -6.35 -10.06 30.84
CA LEU A 246 -7.05 -8.95 31.49
C LEU A 246 -6.18 -8.20 32.53
N TRP A 247 -4.94 -8.68 32.73
CA TRP A 247 -3.86 -8.07 33.53
C TRP A 247 -4.11 -7.94 35.03
N GLU A 248 -5.24 -8.41 35.54
CA GLU A 248 -5.43 -8.64 36.97
C GLU A 248 -4.59 -9.84 37.43
N GLN A 249 -3.80 -9.66 38.49
CA GLN A 249 -2.93 -10.71 39.03
C GLN A 249 -3.26 -10.97 40.48
N VAL A 250 -3.57 -12.22 40.80
CA VAL A 250 -3.72 -12.69 42.17
C VAL A 250 -2.43 -13.39 42.59
N LYS A 251 -1.78 -12.86 43.61
CA LYS A 251 -0.59 -13.49 44.20
C LYS A 251 -1.04 -14.72 44.99
N LEU A 252 -0.58 -15.92 44.59
CA LEU A 252 -0.83 -17.17 45.30
C LEU A 252 0.31 -17.48 46.28
N THR A 253 1.56 -17.38 45.81
CA THR A 253 2.77 -17.48 46.63
C THR A 253 3.80 -16.42 46.20
N ASP A 254 4.99 -16.39 46.80
CA ASP A 254 6.07 -15.48 46.38
C ASP A 254 6.58 -15.77 44.95
N HIS A 255 6.39 -16.99 44.46
CA HIS A 255 6.87 -17.44 43.16
C HIS A 255 5.76 -17.94 42.23
N LEU A 256 4.50 -17.92 42.67
CA LEU A 256 3.32 -18.35 41.89
C LEU A 256 2.23 -17.27 41.89
N ARG A 257 1.71 -16.95 40.70
CA ARG A 257 0.64 -15.97 40.48
C ARG A 257 -0.45 -16.56 39.59
N ALA A 258 -1.69 -16.16 39.81
CA ALA A 258 -2.80 -16.39 38.89
C ALA A 258 -3.04 -15.11 38.08
N LEU A 259 -3.00 -15.23 36.76
CA LEU A 259 -3.22 -14.14 35.81
C LEU A 259 -4.63 -14.29 35.23
N GLU A 260 -5.43 -13.23 35.32
CA GLU A 260 -6.78 -13.24 34.77
C GLU A 260 -6.77 -13.15 33.24
N THR A 261 -7.59 -13.98 32.59
CA THR A 261 -7.80 -13.98 31.15
C THR A 261 -9.29 -14.06 30.83
N VAL A 262 -9.66 -13.78 29.59
CA VAL A 262 -11.04 -13.97 29.08
C VAL A 262 -11.54 -15.43 29.19
N PHE A 263 -10.65 -16.39 29.41
CA PHE A 263 -10.99 -17.81 29.58
C PHE A 263 -11.07 -18.25 31.06
N GLY A 264 -10.70 -17.38 32.00
CA GLY A 264 -10.48 -17.68 33.42
C GLY A 264 -9.05 -17.40 33.85
N TYR A 265 -8.70 -17.76 35.08
CA TYR A 265 -7.36 -17.56 35.62
C TYR A 265 -6.36 -18.62 35.10
N VAL A 266 -5.25 -18.18 34.52
CA VAL A 266 -4.12 -19.04 34.15
C VAL A 266 -3.01 -18.90 35.20
N LEU A 267 -2.29 -19.99 35.48
CA LEU A 267 -1.24 -19.98 36.50
C LEU A 267 0.13 -19.71 35.88
N HIS A 268 0.89 -18.83 36.53
CA HIS A 268 2.20 -18.38 36.09
C HIS A 268 3.20 -18.39 37.26
N GLY A 269 4.31 -19.14 37.12
CA GLY A 269 5.38 -19.19 38.13
C GLY A 269 5.82 -20.61 38.51
N ARG A 270 6.51 -20.72 39.65
CA ARG A 270 7.05 -21.97 40.22
C ARG A 270 6.54 -22.15 41.65
N ASP A 271 6.26 -23.39 42.05
CA ASP A 271 5.94 -23.68 43.44
C ASP A 271 7.20 -23.62 44.32
N GLY A 272 7.11 -22.90 45.43
CA GLY A 272 8.23 -22.52 46.28
C GLY A 272 8.41 -23.50 47.44
N SER A 273 8.95 -24.69 47.18
CA SER A 273 9.64 -25.46 48.22
C SER A 273 11.15 -25.42 47.96
N PRO A 274 11.98 -24.98 48.93
CA PRO A 274 13.43 -25.01 48.78
C PRO A 274 13.87 -26.48 48.86
N VAL A 275 14.46 -26.99 47.78
CA VAL A 275 15.08 -28.31 47.78
C VAL A 275 16.54 -28.16 47.40
N ASP A 276 17.40 -28.37 48.39
CA ASP A 276 18.81 -28.70 48.21
C ASP A 276 18.90 -30.06 47.52
N CYS A 277 18.98 -30.10 46.19
CA CYS A 277 19.29 -31.31 45.43
C CYS A 277 20.19 -30.96 44.25
N GLU A 278 21.27 -31.73 44.09
CA GLU A 278 22.22 -31.67 42.97
C GLU A 278 21.54 -31.85 41.59
N PRO A 279 22.13 -31.30 40.51
CA PRO A 279 21.49 -31.26 39.21
C PRO A 279 21.41 -32.67 38.60
N VAL A 280 20.19 -33.18 38.47
CA VAL A 280 19.90 -34.36 37.66
C VAL A 280 19.67 -33.92 36.21
N ASP A 281 20.42 -34.53 35.28
CA ASP A 281 20.27 -34.42 33.83
C ASP A 281 18.86 -34.88 33.41
N CYS A 282 17.93 -33.93 33.30
CA CYS A 282 16.65 -34.13 32.62
C CYS A 282 16.63 -33.31 31.33
N ALA A 283 16.96 -33.96 30.21
CA ALA A 283 16.87 -33.43 28.86
C ALA A 283 15.38 -33.17 28.47
N SER A 284 14.80 -32.10 29.01
CA SER A 284 13.56 -31.53 28.47
C SER A 284 13.93 -30.57 27.34
N VAL A 285 13.74 -31.02 26.10
CA VAL A 285 13.96 -30.16 24.92
C VAL A 285 12.90 -29.06 24.94
N LYS A 286 13.32 -27.82 25.23
CA LYS A 286 12.48 -26.63 25.23
C LYS A 286 12.38 -26.09 23.80
N TYR A 287 11.27 -26.36 23.13
CA TYR A 287 10.95 -25.73 21.85
C TYR A 287 10.13 -24.45 22.12
N ALA A 288 10.71 -23.29 21.82
CA ALA A 288 9.97 -22.04 21.71
C ALA A 288 9.92 -21.64 20.22
N LEU A 289 8.71 -21.49 19.69
CA LEU A 289 8.44 -21.17 18.30
C LEU A 289 8.37 -19.64 18.14
N ARG A 290 9.49 -19.06 17.70
CA ARG A 290 9.56 -17.66 17.30
C ARG A 290 9.39 -17.58 15.79
N CYS A 291 8.18 -17.32 15.31
CA CYS A 291 7.98 -17.08 13.89
C CYS A 291 7.92 -15.56 13.68
N CYS A 292 9.04 -14.99 13.25
CA CYS A 292 9.12 -13.59 12.93
C CYS A 292 8.23 -13.32 11.71
N ARG A 293 7.20 -12.47 11.84
CA ARG A 293 6.63 -11.81 10.66
C ARG A 293 7.75 -10.94 10.10
N LEU A 294 8.37 -11.40 9.03
CA LEU A 294 9.33 -10.57 8.32
C LEU A 294 8.56 -9.28 7.95
N PRO A 295 9.02 -8.09 8.40
CA PRO A 295 8.72 -6.88 7.65
C PRO A 295 9.10 -7.23 6.23
N SER A 296 8.26 -6.86 5.24
CA SER A 296 8.67 -6.96 3.85
C SER A 296 10.14 -6.55 3.76
N PRO A 297 11.08 -7.45 3.42
CA PRO A 297 12.33 -6.98 2.90
C PRO A 297 11.93 -6.45 1.53
N ASP A 298 11.47 -5.20 1.47
CA ASP A 298 11.14 -4.54 0.20
C ASP A 298 12.36 -4.46 -0.72
N PHE A 299 13.53 -4.86 -0.23
CA PHE A 299 14.62 -5.30 -1.07
C PHE A 299 14.39 -6.72 -1.59
N LYS A 300 13.71 -6.82 -2.72
CA LYS A 300 13.87 -7.99 -3.59
C LYS A 300 15.26 -7.87 -4.21
N PRO A 301 16.20 -8.81 -4.01
CA PRO A 301 17.51 -8.75 -4.66
C PRO A 301 17.38 -8.64 -6.18
N GLU A 302 16.31 -9.21 -6.73
CA GLU A 302 15.92 -9.04 -8.14
C GLU A 302 15.78 -7.58 -8.56
N GLN A 303 15.42 -6.64 -7.69
CA GLN A 303 15.35 -5.20 -7.99
C GLN A 303 16.71 -4.59 -8.36
N LEU A 304 17.83 -5.15 -7.88
CA LEU A 304 19.18 -4.71 -8.27
C LEU A 304 19.45 -4.88 -9.78
N TRP A 305 18.80 -5.86 -10.40
CA TRP A 305 18.92 -6.19 -11.82
C TRP A 305 17.56 -6.26 -12.55
N SER A 306 16.49 -5.80 -11.88
CA SER A 306 15.15 -5.74 -12.46
C SER A 306 15.14 -4.68 -13.55
N LEU A 307 14.47 -5.02 -14.65
CA LEU A 307 14.53 -4.26 -15.88
C LEU A 307 13.93 -2.84 -15.77
N GLU A 308 13.28 -2.50 -14.65
CA GLU A 308 12.36 -1.35 -14.56
C GLU A 308 12.64 -0.31 -13.45
N ALA A 309 13.81 -0.31 -12.79
CA ALA A 309 14.09 0.67 -11.72
C ALA A 309 14.55 2.08 -12.21
N LEU A 310 14.18 2.52 -13.42
CA LEU A 310 14.50 3.85 -13.93
C LEU A 310 13.33 4.37 -14.79
N GLY A 311 12.55 5.28 -14.24
CA GLY A 311 11.59 6.10 -15.00
C GLY A 311 10.12 5.74 -14.89
N ILE A 312 9.68 4.94 -13.91
CA ILE A 312 8.26 4.84 -13.58
C ILE A 312 8.02 5.78 -12.40
N SER A 313 7.71 7.05 -12.70
CA SER A 313 6.86 7.83 -11.80
C SER A 313 5.49 7.18 -11.86
N GLY A 314 4.98 6.73 -10.71
CA GLY A 314 3.54 6.48 -10.61
C GLY A 314 2.83 7.80 -10.88
N ASP A 315 1.70 7.75 -11.58
CA ASP A 315 0.81 8.90 -11.69
C ASP A 315 0.46 9.34 -10.26
N GLU A 316 0.95 10.53 -9.87
CA GLU A 316 0.58 11.15 -8.59
C GLU A 316 -0.79 11.80 -8.78
N ASP A 317 -1.74 11.46 -7.90
CA ASP A 317 -3.09 12.03 -7.90
C ASP A 317 -3.04 13.57 -7.83
N GLU A 318 -3.74 14.24 -8.76
CA GLU A 318 -3.90 15.70 -8.84
C GLU A 318 -4.78 16.27 -7.69
N ARG A 319 -4.34 16.13 -6.43
CA ARG A 319 -4.92 16.90 -5.32
C ARG A 319 -4.15 18.21 -5.16
N SER A 320 -4.88 19.32 -5.04
CA SER A 320 -4.28 20.63 -4.73
C SER A 320 -3.55 20.57 -3.39
N PRO A 321 -2.23 20.83 -3.34
CA PRO A 321 -1.44 20.69 -2.13
C PRO A 321 -1.86 21.71 -1.07
N MET A 322 -1.95 21.27 0.19
CA MET A 322 -2.23 22.14 1.33
C MET A 322 -1.17 23.23 1.42
N LYS A 323 -1.60 24.49 1.55
CA LYS A 323 -0.70 25.65 1.60
C LYS A 323 -0.41 26.07 3.05
N PRO A 324 0.84 26.45 3.37
CA PRO A 324 1.18 27.01 4.67
C PRO A 324 0.49 28.36 4.87
N LYS A 325 0.20 28.71 6.12
CA LYS A 325 -0.33 30.02 6.52
C LYS A 325 0.74 30.76 7.31
N TRP A 326 0.84 32.07 7.16
CA TRP A 326 1.72 32.87 8.00
C TRP A 326 1.08 33.08 9.38
N SER A 327 1.84 32.84 10.44
CA SER A 327 1.43 33.10 11.83
C SER A 327 2.18 34.31 12.36
N ASP A 328 1.47 35.43 12.54
CA ASP A 328 2.05 36.65 13.10
C ASP A 328 2.50 36.48 14.55
N ALA A 329 1.84 35.59 15.30
CA ALA A 329 2.21 35.28 16.68
C ALA A 329 3.57 34.57 16.77
N GLU A 330 3.85 33.66 15.84
CA GLU A 330 5.13 32.92 15.77
C GLU A 330 6.20 33.61 14.92
N GLN A 331 5.80 34.57 14.07
CA GLN A 331 6.62 35.12 12.98
C GLN A 331 7.17 34.02 12.06
N ARG A 332 6.33 33.01 11.75
CA ARG A 332 6.69 31.79 11.01
C ARG A 332 5.50 31.23 10.24
N TYR A 333 5.79 30.37 9.27
CA TYR A 333 4.76 29.58 8.62
C TYR A 333 4.23 28.47 9.52
N GLU A 334 2.92 28.30 9.48
CA GLU A 334 2.14 27.29 10.19
C GLU A 334 1.47 26.35 9.18
N MET A 335 1.48 25.05 9.48
CA MET A 335 0.81 24.01 8.72
C MET A 335 0.06 23.06 9.64
N ASN A 336 -1.07 22.55 9.14
CA ASN A 336 -1.78 21.45 9.77
C ASN A 336 -1.06 20.13 9.48
N LEU A 337 -1.31 19.12 10.32
CA LEU A 337 -0.97 17.75 9.97
C LEU A 337 -1.82 17.29 8.78
N LEU A 338 -1.22 16.50 7.88
CA LEU A 338 -1.91 16.01 6.69
C LEU A 338 -2.73 14.77 7.04
N TRP A 339 -3.98 14.93 7.47
CA TRP A 339 -4.87 13.83 7.84
C TRP A 339 -5.46 13.11 6.62
N LYS A 340 -5.48 11.76 6.63
CA LYS A 340 -6.12 10.93 5.59
C LYS A 340 -7.65 10.99 5.60
N SER A 341 -8.22 11.10 6.78
CA SER A 341 -9.67 11.13 7.03
C SER A 341 -9.96 11.98 8.26
N ASP A 342 -11.24 12.09 8.63
CA ASP A 342 -11.65 12.71 9.89
C ASP A 342 -11.37 11.82 11.12
N ASP A 343 -10.87 10.60 10.91
CA ASP A 343 -10.45 9.73 12.01
C ASP A 343 -9.19 10.27 12.68
N ARG A 344 -9.13 10.15 14.01
CA ARG A 344 -8.00 10.61 14.81
C ARG A 344 -7.48 9.50 15.72
N PRO A 345 -6.16 9.42 15.96
CA PRO A 345 -5.57 8.39 16.79
C PRO A 345 -6.07 8.46 18.23
N LEU A 346 -6.31 7.29 18.84
CA LEU A 346 -6.57 7.21 20.27
C LEU A 346 -5.27 7.38 21.07
N SER A 347 -5.41 7.73 22.35
CA SER A 347 -4.26 7.87 23.24
C SER A 347 -3.52 6.54 23.41
N ASN A 348 -2.20 6.59 23.25
CA ASN A 348 -1.28 5.47 23.47
C ASN A 348 -0.45 5.62 24.76
N LEU A 349 -0.90 6.48 25.68
CA LEU A 349 -0.17 6.92 26.87
C LEU A 349 0.44 5.76 27.68
N SER A 350 -0.34 4.70 27.94
CA SER A 350 0.12 3.55 28.73
C SER A 350 1.32 2.83 28.09
N SER A 351 1.25 2.59 26.78
CA SER A 351 2.33 1.98 26.00
C SER A 351 3.56 2.89 25.91
N ALA A 352 3.33 4.19 25.67
CA ALA A 352 4.40 5.18 25.60
C ALA A 352 5.12 5.31 26.95
N ALA A 353 4.40 5.47 28.07
CA ALA A 353 4.95 5.55 29.42
C ALA A 353 5.78 4.31 29.78
N ALA A 354 5.30 3.11 29.47
CA ALA A 354 6.04 1.88 29.73
C ALA A 354 7.35 1.80 28.91
N ARG A 355 7.36 2.30 27.67
CA ARG A 355 8.56 2.35 26.82
C ARG A 355 9.56 3.38 27.31
N ILE A 356 9.08 4.57 27.68
CA ILE A 356 9.92 5.66 28.20
C ILE A 356 10.53 5.27 29.54
N GLY A 357 9.76 4.75 30.49
CA GLY A 357 10.29 4.33 31.79
C GLY A 357 11.39 3.25 31.68
N ARG A 358 11.25 2.30 30.73
CA ARG A 358 12.32 1.33 30.43
C ARG A 358 13.56 1.97 29.79
N MET A 359 13.38 3.01 28.98
CA MET A 359 14.48 3.73 28.34
C MET A 359 15.23 4.58 29.38
N GLU A 360 14.51 5.36 30.18
CA GLU A 360 15.05 6.18 31.27
C GLU A 360 15.82 5.33 32.29
N GLY A 361 15.30 4.15 32.66
CA GLY A 361 15.98 3.23 33.58
C GLY A 361 17.28 2.61 33.01
N ARG A 362 17.54 2.73 31.71
CA ARG A 362 18.76 2.25 31.05
C ARG A 362 19.80 3.34 30.80
N LEU A 363 19.44 4.62 30.96
CA LEU A 363 20.36 5.73 30.75
C LEU A 363 21.31 5.84 31.94
N THR A 364 22.60 6.02 31.64
CA THR A 364 23.57 6.43 32.65
C THR A 364 23.34 7.89 33.09
N VAL A 365 23.88 8.29 34.24
CA VAL A 365 23.74 9.67 34.74
C VAL A 365 24.18 10.72 33.69
N PRO A 366 25.35 10.59 33.03
CA PRO A 366 25.76 11.55 32.00
C PRO A 366 24.86 11.56 30.76
N GLU A 367 24.32 10.40 30.37
CA GLU A 367 23.41 10.31 29.22
C GLU A 367 22.07 10.97 29.54
N ARG A 368 21.55 10.78 30.76
CA ARG A 368 20.32 11.44 31.24
C ARG A 368 20.49 12.95 31.31
N GLU A 369 21.61 13.45 31.82
CA GLU A 369 21.93 14.89 31.83
C GLU A 369 22.04 15.48 30.43
N ALA A 370 22.62 14.74 29.47
CA ALA A 370 22.67 15.18 28.08
C ALA A 370 21.29 15.21 27.42
N TYR A 371 20.42 14.25 27.76
CA TYR A 371 19.04 14.21 27.29
C TYR A 371 18.22 15.36 27.84
N GLN A 372 18.33 15.61 29.15
CA GLN A 372 17.69 16.73 29.83
C GLN A 372 18.10 18.06 29.20
N ARG A 373 19.42 18.28 29.02
CA ARG A 373 19.94 19.49 28.36
C ARG A 373 19.38 19.64 26.94
N HIS A 374 19.29 18.56 26.17
CA HIS A 374 18.73 18.62 24.82
C HIS A 374 17.25 19.05 24.82
N LEU A 375 16.44 18.51 25.73
CA LEU A 375 15.03 18.89 25.84
C LEU A 375 14.86 20.32 26.38
N GLU A 376 15.69 20.75 27.33
CA GLU A 376 15.73 22.15 27.78
C GLU A 376 16.08 23.11 26.65
N ASP A 377 17.02 22.75 25.79
CA ASP A 377 17.38 23.55 24.61
C ASP A 377 16.20 23.66 23.63
N LEU A 378 15.47 22.56 23.39
CA LEU A 378 14.25 22.58 22.56
C LEU A 378 13.15 23.43 23.18
N TYR A 379 12.98 23.37 24.50
CA TYR A 379 11.98 24.15 25.24
C TYR A 379 12.31 25.64 25.19
N ARG A 380 13.56 26.02 25.48
CA ARG A 380 14.03 27.42 25.39
C ARG A 380 13.94 27.97 23.96
N ALA A 381 14.15 27.13 22.95
CA ALA A 381 13.99 27.50 21.55
C ALA A 381 12.52 27.61 21.10
N GLY A 382 11.55 27.26 21.96
CA GLY A 382 10.12 27.27 21.63
C GLY A 382 9.71 26.19 20.61
N VAL A 383 10.48 25.10 20.51
CA VAL A 383 10.17 23.95 19.64
C VAL A 383 9.16 23.01 20.30
N ILE A 384 9.29 22.87 21.62
CA ILE A 384 8.39 22.08 22.47
C ILE A 384 7.82 22.97 23.57
N GLU A 385 6.66 22.59 24.09
CA GLU A 385 5.96 23.32 25.14
C GLU A 385 5.22 22.37 26.07
N THR A 386 4.76 22.89 27.20
CA THR A 386 3.87 22.14 28.10
C THR A 386 2.45 22.19 27.54
N PRO A 387 1.79 21.04 27.32
CA PRO A 387 0.42 20.99 26.82
C PRO A 387 -0.59 21.51 27.86
N PRO A 388 -1.69 22.16 27.43
CA PRO A 388 -2.82 22.51 28.29
C PRO A 388 -3.39 21.29 29.03
N ASN A 389 -4.03 21.51 30.18
CA ASN A 389 -4.61 20.41 30.96
C ASN A 389 -5.68 19.62 30.19
N ASP A 390 -6.32 20.25 29.20
CA ASP A 390 -7.43 19.67 28.45
C ASP A 390 -6.97 18.68 27.36
N ASP A 391 -5.67 18.68 27.03
CA ASP A 391 -5.04 17.84 25.98
C ASP A 391 -4.81 16.37 26.40
N LEU A 392 -5.59 15.84 27.34
CA LEU A 392 -5.43 14.47 27.85
C LEU A 392 -5.74 13.38 26.81
N GLN A 393 -6.55 13.70 25.80
CA GLN A 393 -6.98 12.77 24.73
C GLN A 393 -6.06 12.76 23.49
N GLY A 394 -4.81 13.20 23.64
CA GLY A 394 -3.83 13.24 22.55
C GLY A 394 -3.00 11.96 22.35
N PHE A 395 -2.08 12.02 21.38
CA PHE A 395 -1.16 10.91 21.04
C PHE A 395 0.26 11.20 21.53
N TYR A 396 0.93 10.18 22.06
CA TYR A 396 2.25 10.28 22.68
C TYR A 396 3.31 9.54 21.86
N LEU A 397 4.28 10.27 21.34
CA LEU A 397 5.43 9.78 20.59
C LEU A 397 6.47 9.18 21.55
N PRO A 398 6.68 7.84 21.56
CA PRO A 398 7.82 7.28 22.25
C PRO A 398 9.11 7.77 21.60
N HIS A 399 10.17 7.94 22.37
CA HIS A 399 11.45 8.39 21.85
C HIS A 399 12.64 7.66 22.45
N ARG A 400 13.76 7.72 21.74
CA ARG A 400 15.03 7.12 22.16
C ARG A 400 16.22 7.97 21.70
N GLY A 401 17.27 7.95 22.51
CA GLY A 401 18.54 8.59 22.17
C GLY A 401 19.41 7.70 21.30
N ILE A 402 19.94 8.24 20.20
CA ILE A 402 20.98 7.62 19.38
C ILE A 402 22.26 8.43 19.57
N TRP A 403 23.32 7.76 20.02
CA TRP A 403 24.62 8.37 20.25
C TRP A 403 25.54 8.11 19.05
N ARG A 404 26.01 9.16 18.38
CA ARG A 404 27.02 9.07 17.32
C ARG A 404 28.15 10.04 17.60
N GLY A 405 29.37 9.52 17.78
CA GLY A 405 30.55 10.33 18.07
C GLY A 405 30.41 11.20 19.33
N GLY A 406 29.72 10.68 20.37
CA GLY A 406 29.46 11.44 21.60
C GLY A 406 28.33 12.48 21.53
N LYS A 407 27.70 12.68 20.35
CA LYS A 407 26.54 13.57 20.19
C LYS A 407 25.23 12.79 20.29
N LEU A 408 24.32 13.26 21.13
CA LEU A 408 22.96 12.74 21.27
C LEU A 408 22.07 13.23 20.11
N ARG A 409 21.30 12.30 19.52
CA ARG A 409 20.16 12.60 18.63
C ARG A 409 18.92 11.90 19.17
N VAL A 410 17.88 12.64 19.50
CA VAL A 410 16.60 12.07 19.95
C VAL A 410 15.74 11.74 18.74
N VAL A 411 15.26 10.50 18.67
CA VAL A 411 14.37 10.03 17.60
C VAL A 411 13.02 9.70 18.19
N PHE A 412 11.98 10.34 17.65
CA PHE A 412 10.58 10.13 17.98
C PHE A 412 9.96 9.10 17.04
N ASP A 413 9.17 8.19 17.59
CA ASP A 413 8.58 7.04 16.90
C ASP A 413 7.12 7.31 16.54
N GLY A 414 6.89 7.93 15.38
CA GLY A 414 5.55 8.11 14.79
C GLY A 414 4.89 6.81 14.32
N SER A 415 5.62 5.68 14.34
CA SER A 415 5.13 4.34 14.00
C SER A 415 4.66 3.56 15.24
N ALA A 416 4.75 4.16 16.43
CA ALA A 416 4.17 3.59 17.63
C ALA A 416 2.65 3.45 17.46
N ARG A 417 2.08 2.35 17.97
CA ARG A 417 0.66 2.04 17.80
C ARG A 417 -0.17 2.57 18.96
N ASP A 418 -1.38 3.02 18.65
CA ASP A 418 -2.44 3.35 19.59
C ASP A 418 -3.16 2.09 20.11
N ALA A 419 -4.19 2.31 20.93
CA ALA A 419 -5.02 1.24 21.49
C ALA A 419 -5.78 0.43 20.43
N THR A 420 -5.98 0.97 19.23
CA THR A 420 -6.62 0.26 18.10
C THR A 420 -5.62 -0.51 17.24
N GLY A 421 -4.31 -0.34 17.47
CA GLY A 421 -3.25 -1.01 16.74
C GLY A 421 -2.74 -0.25 15.51
N HIS A 422 -3.19 0.99 15.30
CA HIS A 422 -2.76 1.90 14.23
C HIS A 422 -1.72 2.89 14.75
N SER A 423 -0.76 3.29 13.92
CA SER A 423 0.23 4.31 14.26
C SER A 423 -0.18 5.71 13.82
N LEU A 424 0.41 6.76 14.40
CA LEU A 424 0.16 8.13 13.96
C LEU A 424 0.42 8.30 12.44
N ASN A 425 1.50 7.69 11.94
CA ASN A 425 1.82 7.68 10.51
C ASN A 425 0.77 6.95 9.65
N ASP A 426 -0.02 6.03 10.21
CA ASP A 426 -1.12 5.39 9.50
C ASP A 426 -2.30 6.33 9.28
N TYR A 427 -2.51 7.31 10.17
CA TYR A 427 -3.57 8.34 10.04
C TYR A 427 -3.16 9.52 9.15
N LEU A 428 -1.86 9.68 8.87
CA LEU A 428 -1.34 10.82 8.11
C LEU A 428 -1.01 10.46 6.66
N GLU A 429 -1.33 11.35 5.73
CA GLU A 429 -0.86 11.32 4.34
C GLU A 429 0.58 11.84 4.27
N PRO A 430 1.46 11.19 3.49
CA PRO A 430 2.83 11.69 3.29
C PRO A 430 2.90 13.05 2.57
N GLY A 431 1.85 13.43 1.84
CA GLY A 431 1.89 14.53 0.88
C GLY A 431 2.55 14.13 -0.44
N SER A 432 2.54 15.03 -1.42
CA SER A 432 3.22 14.82 -2.71
C SER A 432 4.74 14.80 -2.51
N ASN A 433 5.45 14.00 -3.31
CA ASN A 433 6.88 13.87 -3.14
C ASN A 433 7.63 15.05 -3.77
N LEU A 434 7.74 16.15 -3.02
CA LEU A 434 8.47 17.35 -3.43
C LEU A 434 9.99 17.20 -3.35
N LEU A 435 10.50 16.08 -2.83
CA LEU A 435 11.94 15.83 -2.76
C LEU A 435 12.50 15.63 -4.16
N ARG A 436 13.37 16.56 -4.57
CA ARG A 436 14.15 16.38 -5.78
C ARG A 436 15.04 15.15 -5.64
N ARG A 437 15.20 14.43 -6.76
CA ARG A 437 16.14 13.30 -6.82
C ARG A 437 17.54 13.84 -6.54
N LEU A 438 18.21 13.25 -5.56
CA LEU A 438 19.55 13.71 -5.13
C LEU A 438 20.56 13.91 -6.28
N PRO A 439 20.66 13.01 -7.29
CA PRO A 439 21.56 13.26 -8.41
C PRO A 439 21.26 14.55 -9.17
N ALA A 440 20.00 15.01 -9.22
CA ALA A 440 19.63 16.26 -9.86
C ALA A 440 20.16 17.47 -9.08
N VAL A 441 20.04 17.46 -7.74
CA VAL A 441 20.60 18.51 -6.88
C VAL A 441 22.12 18.56 -7.01
N LEU A 442 22.79 17.40 -7.03
CA LEU A 442 24.23 17.32 -7.25
C LEU A 442 24.65 17.81 -8.65
N LEU A 443 23.85 17.54 -9.70
CA LEU A 443 24.12 18.07 -11.03
C LEU A 443 24.01 19.61 -11.06
N ASN A 444 23.00 20.19 -10.41
CA ASN A 444 22.86 21.64 -10.27
C ASN A 444 23.99 22.26 -9.43
N PHE A 445 24.41 21.58 -8.36
CA PHE A 445 25.58 22.00 -7.58
C PHE A 445 26.87 21.97 -8.40
N ARG A 446 26.96 21.11 -9.40
CA ARG A 446 28.12 20.97 -10.30
C ARG A 446 28.05 21.87 -11.55
N ARG A 447 26.92 22.51 -11.84
CA ARG A 447 26.65 23.22 -13.09
C ARG A 447 27.67 24.32 -13.39
N ASP A 448 27.74 25.33 -12.53
CA ASP A 448 28.53 26.54 -12.76
C ASP A 448 29.93 26.48 -12.09
N ALA A 449 30.77 27.48 -12.38
CA ALA A 449 32.18 27.54 -11.99
C ALA A 449 32.43 27.68 -10.48
N VAL A 450 31.49 28.25 -9.72
CA VAL A 450 31.61 28.46 -8.27
C VAL A 450 30.44 27.76 -7.58
N GLY A 451 30.72 26.77 -6.73
CA GLY A 451 29.73 26.10 -5.90
C GLY A 451 29.47 26.87 -4.61
N ALA A 452 28.24 26.81 -4.11
CA ALA A 452 27.85 27.33 -2.81
C ALA A 452 26.96 26.32 -2.06
N GLN A 453 27.24 26.15 -0.77
CA GLN A 453 26.46 25.31 0.13
C GLN A 453 26.05 26.13 1.36
N THR A 454 24.84 25.92 1.83
CA THR A 454 24.39 26.36 3.15
C THR A 454 23.36 25.36 3.70
N ASP A 455 23.12 25.42 5.01
CA ASP A 455 22.24 24.52 5.75
C ASP A 455 21.15 25.36 6.43
N ILE A 456 19.89 24.95 6.33
CA ILE A 456 18.77 25.57 7.05
C ILE A 456 18.79 25.03 8.48
N ARG A 457 19.14 25.89 9.44
CA ARG A 457 19.31 25.50 10.84
C ARG A 457 18.03 24.85 11.38
N ALA A 458 18.11 23.57 11.74
CA ALA A 458 16.98 22.82 12.30
C ALA A 458 15.69 22.98 11.46
N ALA A 459 15.80 22.80 10.14
CA ALA A 459 14.77 23.13 9.14
C ALA A 459 13.33 22.71 9.52
N PHE A 460 13.11 21.47 9.96
CA PHE A 460 11.79 21.02 10.41
C PHE A 460 11.21 21.86 11.55
N HIS A 461 12.06 22.25 12.51
CA HIS A 461 11.69 23.12 13.63
C HIS A 461 11.56 24.59 13.22
N GLN A 462 11.58 24.95 11.94
CA GLN A 462 11.28 26.29 11.47
C GLN A 462 9.80 26.44 11.04
N VAL A 463 9.09 25.32 10.89
CA VAL A 463 7.65 25.27 10.54
C VAL A 463 6.83 24.97 11.80
N SER A 464 5.85 25.81 12.08
CA SER A 464 4.92 25.63 13.19
C SER A 464 3.81 24.64 12.84
N VAL A 465 3.36 23.87 13.84
CA VAL A 465 2.19 23.00 13.71
C VAL A 465 0.98 23.76 14.25
N SER A 466 -0.16 23.68 13.55
CA SER A 466 -1.42 24.28 13.99
C SER A 466 -1.80 23.81 15.38
N GLU A 467 -2.30 24.74 16.20
CA GLU A 467 -2.61 24.51 17.62
C GLU A 467 -3.46 23.24 17.86
N GLU A 468 -4.48 23.02 17.03
CA GLU A 468 -5.41 21.88 17.13
C GLU A 468 -4.73 20.51 16.97
N ASP A 469 -3.63 20.46 16.23
CA ASP A 469 -2.92 19.22 15.89
C ASP A 469 -1.76 18.91 16.84
N ARG A 470 -1.26 19.90 17.60
CA ARG A 470 -0.13 19.72 18.53
C ARG A 470 -0.39 18.65 19.59
N LYS A 471 -1.66 18.43 19.95
CA LYS A 471 -2.08 17.38 20.88
C LYS A 471 -1.77 15.97 20.39
N TYR A 472 -1.48 15.75 19.11
CA TYR A 472 -1.08 14.45 18.57
C TYR A 472 0.43 14.24 18.52
N LEU A 473 1.21 15.24 18.94
CA LEU A 473 2.67 15.22 18.97
C LEU A 473 3.20 15.35 20.40
N GLN A 474 2.53 14.74 21.37
CA GLN A 474 2.94 14.76 22.78
C GLN A 474 4.05 13.73 23.02
N PHE A 475 4.77 13.85 24.13
CA PHE A 475 5.71 12.86 24.63
C PHE A 475 5.95 13.03 26.13
N LEU A 476 6.60 12.05 26.74
CA LEU A 476 6.84 12.01 28.19
C LEU A 476 8.34 12.06 28.49
N TRP A 477 8.71 12.85 29.49
CA TRP A 477 10.08 12.85 30.02
C TRP A 477 10.08 13.20 31.51
N ASP A 478 10.70 12.36 32.33
CA ASP A 478 10.83 12.54 33.79
C ASP A 478 9.49 12.84 34.50
N GLY A 479 8.45 12.10 34.12
CA GLY A 479 7.09 12.29 34.64
C GLY A 479 6.38 13.56 34.15
N GLN A 480 7.04 14.39 33.35
CA GLN A 480 6.44 15.57 32.72
C GLN A 480 5.88 15.23 31.35
N ARG A 481 4.81 15.94 30.99
CA ARG A 481 4.17 15.87 29.68
C ARG A 481 4.60 17.07 28.85
N LEU A 482 5.10 16.81 27.65
CA LEU A 482 5.56 17.82 26.70
C LEU A 482 4.90 17.58 25.34
N ARG A 483 4.79 18.60 24.50
CA ARG A 483 4.30 18.47 23.12
C ARG A 483 5.12 19.28 22.15
N PHE A 484 5.17 18.85 20.90
CA PHE A 484 5.77 19.64 19.83
C PHE A 484 4.86 20.80 19.43
N ARG A 485 5.46 21.99 19.41
CA ARG A 485 4.89 23.20 18.81
C ARG A 485 5.23 23.31 17.32
N ARG A 486 6.37 22.73 16.93
CA ARG A 486 6.94 22.78 15.59
C ARG A 486 7.12 21.39 15.01
N VAL A 487 7.21 21.29 13.68
CA VAL A 487 7.20 20.00 12.97
C VAL A 487 8.37 19.11 13.47
N PRO A 488 8.08 17.94 14.08
CA PRO A 488 9.13 17.05 14.55
C PRO A 488 9.66 16.15 13.43
N PHE A 489 10.86 15.60 13.65
CA PHE A 489 11.39 14.51 12.83
C PHE A 489 10.72 13.17 13.21
N GLY A 490 10.47 12.31 12.21
CA GLY A 490 9.92 10.96 12.41
C GLY A 490 8.44 10.80 12.05
N ILE A 491 7.79 11.87 11.61
CA ILE A 491 6.41 11.87 11.11
C ILE A 491 6.41 11.83 9.57
N THR A 492 5.50 11.05 8.99
CA THR A 492 5.47 10.77 7.55
C THR A 492 5.27 12.02 6.68
N CYS A 493 4.51 13.02 7.14
CA CYS A 493 4.24 14.26 6.39
C CYS A 493 5.28 15.38 6.59
N SER A 494 6.22 15.24 7.54
CA SER A 494 7.19 16.31 7.87
C SER A 494 8.03 16.79 6.67
N PRO A 495 8.55 15.91 5.78
CA PRO A 495 9.31 16.33 4.60
C PRO A 495 8.49 17.20 3.65
N PHE A 496 7.24 16.79 3.37
CA PHE A 496 6.34 17.57 2.53
C PHE A 496 6.06 18.94 3.13
N MET A 497 5.73 19.01 4.44
CA MET A 497 5.42 20.28 5.11
C MET A 497 6.57 21.28 5.00
N LEU A 498 7.81 20.83 5.21
CA LEU A 498 9.00 21.68 5.08
C LEU A 498 9.19 22.18 3.64
N LEU A 499 9.20 21.27 2.66
CA LEU A 499 9.49 21.61 1.27
C LEU A 499 8.40 22.46 0.64
N GLN A 500 7.13 22.17 0.96
CA GLN A 500 6.00 22.97 0.50
C GLN A 500 6.06 24.38 1.09
N THR A 501 6.47 24.51 2.36
CA THR A 501 6.66 25.82 3.00
C THR A 501 7.74 26.63 2.29
N ILE A 502 8.91 26.03 2.04
CA ILE A 502 10.00 26.72 1.35
C ILE A 502 9.59 27.07 -0.08
N SER A 503 8.91 26.18 -0.80
CA SER A 503 8.44 26.45 -2.17
C SER A 503 7.50 27.65 -2.23
N VAL A 504 6.46 27.66 -1.39
CA VAL A 504 5.47 28.75 -1.34
C VAL A 504 6.12 30.07 -0.94
N HIS A 505 7.12 30.04 -0.05
CA HIS A 505 7.84 31.24 0.33
C HIS A 505 8.71 31.78 -0.82
N LEU A 506 9.48 30.92 -1.50
CA LEU A 506 10.32 31.33 -2.63
C LEU A 506 9.49 31.89 -3.80
N ASP A 507 8.26 31.38 -4.00
CA ASP A 507 7.34 31.87 -5.02
C ASP A 507 6.97 33.36 -4.84
N LEU A 508 7.02 33.89 -3.61
CA LEU A 508 6.79 35.32 -3.35
C LEU A 508 7.87 36.21 -3.97
N TYR A 509 9.09 35.70 -4.10
CA TYR A 509 10.26 36.44 -4.62
C TYR A 509 10.56 36.10 -6.09
N CYS A 510 9.90 35.10 -6.67
CA CYS A 510 10.08 34.72 -8.08
C CYS A 510 9.80 35.87 -9.07
N GLY A 511 8.98 36.85 -8.69
CA GLY A 511 8.72 38.05 -9.52
C GLY A 511 9.89 39.05 -9.54
N GLU A 512 10.65 39.15 -8.44
CA GLU A 512 11.77 40.08 -8.30
C GLU A 512 13.09 39.43 -8.76
N GLU A 513 13.34 38.20 -8.30
CA GLU A 513 14.62 37.48 -8.47
C GLU A 513 14.39 36.04 -9.00
N PRO A 514 13.79 35.87 -10.19
CA PRO A 514 13.41 34.56 -10.71
C PRO A 514 14.57 33.57 -10.81
N GLY A 515 15.75 34.05 -11.25
CA GLY A 515 16.93 33.20 -11.42
C GLY A 515 17.50 32.68 -10.10
N LEU A 516 17.48 33.48 -9.03
CA LEU A 516 17.93 33.05 -7.71
C LEU A 516 16.94 32.06 -7.10
N CYS A 517 15.63 32.35 -7.16
CA CYS A 517 14.59 31.46 -6.67
C CYS A 517 14.66 30.09 -7.36
N GLU A 518 14.83 30.05 -8.69
CA GLU A 518 15.01 28.79 -9.43
C GLU A 518 16.26 28.04 -8.94
N LYS A 519 17.40 28.72 -8.80
CA LYS A 519 18.65 28.11 -8.30
C LYS A 519 18.52 27.56 -6.88
N LEU A 520 17.78 28.24 -5.99
CA LEU A 520 17.53 27.79 -4.62
C LEU A 520 16.57 26.60 -4.62
N GLN A 521 15.46 26.67 -5.36
CA GLN A 521 14.51 25.56 -5.49
C GLN A 521 15.17 24.30 -6.08
N CYS A 522 16.02 24.45 -7.10
CA CYS A 522 16.74 23.35 -7.75
C CYS A 522 17.90 22.80 -6.90
N GLY A 523 18.44 23.61 -6.00
CA GLY A 523 19.54 23.26 -5.10
C GLY A 523 19.12 22.71 -3.73
N LEU A 524 17.82 22.77 -3.40
CA LEU A 524 17.29 22.33 -2.10
C LEU A 524 17.19 20.80 -2.02
N TYR A 525 17.73 20.22 -0.94
CA TYR A 525 17.54 18.83 -0.57
C TYR A 525 17.34 18.74 0.95
N MET A 526 16.10 18.55 1.38
CA MET A 526 15.71 18.59 2.80
C MET A 526 16.12 19.92 3.48
N ASP A 527 17.15 19.89 4.31
CA ASP A 527 17.73 21.00 5.06
C ASP A 527 18.94 21.65 4.36
N ASP A 528 19.58 20.96 3.42
CA ASP A 528 20.74 21.47 2.68
C ASP A 528 20.31 22.24 1.41
N VAL A 529 20.94 23.40 1.18
CA VAL A 529 20.86 24.14 -0.09
C VAL A 529 22.23 24.09 -0.74
N CYS A 530 22.32 23.40 -1.89
CA CYS A 530 23.54 23.22 -2.67
C CYS A 530 23.32 23.72 -4.10
N THR A 531 23.95 24.83 -4.48
CA THR A 531 23.79 25.45 -5.81
C THR A 531 25.11 25.96 -6.37
N SER A 532 25.12 26.55 -7.57
CA SER A 532 26.32 27.10 -8.19
C SER A 532 26.07 28.40 -8.94
N PHE A 533 27.15 29.16 -9.18
CA PHE A 533 27.17 30.49 -9.78
C PHE A 533 28.37 30.67 -10.72
N CYS A 534 28.27 31.63 -11.65
CA CYS A 534 29.28 31.84 -12.69
C CYS A 534 30.57 32.44 -12.12
N SER A 535 30.44 33.25 -11.06
CA SER A 535 31.55 33.94 -10.42
C SER A 535 31.41 33.96 -8.90
N ARG A 536 32.53 34.20 -8.21
CA ARG A 536 32.54 34.30 -6.74
C ARG A 536 31.74 35.51 -6.25
N ALA A 537 31.82 36.64 -6.94
CA ALA A 537 31.06 37.84 -6.58
C ALA A 537 29.54 37.60 -6.69
N GLU A 538 29.10 36.93 -7.76
CA GLU A 538 27.70 36.52 -7.93
C GLU A 538 27.27 35.56 -6.82
N ALA A 539 28.10 34.56 -6.50
CA ALA A 539 27.83 33.62 -5.41
C ALA A 539 27.68 34.36 -4.06
N GLU A 540 28.59 35.27 -3.76
CA GLU A 540 28.56 35.99 -2.49
C GLU A 540 27.32 36.88 -2.35
N SER A 541 26.99 37.64 -3.40
CA SER A 541 25.78 38.47 -3.43
C SER A 541 24.50 37.63 -3.35
N SER A 542 24.43 36.54 -4.12
CA SER A 542 23.26 35.67 -4.18
C SER A 542 23.02 34.93 -2.88
N MET A 543 24.08 34.45 -2.22
CA MET A 543 23.96 33.79 -0.92
C MET A 543 23.56 34.76 0.18
N SER A 544 24.06 35.99 0.17
CA SER A 544 23.60 37.03 1.09
C SER A 544 22.12 37.41 0.84
N ARG A 545 21.67 37.45 -0.41
CA ARG A 545 20.25 37.65 -0.73
C ARG A 545 19.39 36.46 -0.30
N ALA A 546 19.88 35.22 -0.46
CA ALA A 546 19.20 34.03 0.03
C ALA A 546 19.05 34.05 1.57
N GLU A 547 20.08 34.50 2.30
CA GLU A 547 20.01 34.70 3.75
C GLU A 547 18.93 35.70 4.15
N GLU A 548 18.68 36.75 3.35
CA GLU A 548 17.57 37.69 3.57
C GLU A 548 16.22 37.04 3.32
N ILE A 549 16.04 36.38 2.16
CA ILE A 549 14.79 35.71 1.80
C ILE A 549 14.40 34.70 2.87
N PHE A 550 15.29 33.76 3.22
CA PHE A 550 14.98 32.75 4.24
C PHE A 550 14.73 33.37 5.62
N ARG A 551 15.36 34.50 5.95
CA ARG A 551 15.11 35.21 7.22
C ARG A 551 13.70 35.78 7.28
N ASP A 552 13.12 36.22 6.15
CA ASP A 552 11.73 36.66 6.09
C ASP A 552 10.74 35.50 6.35
N ALA A 553 11.14 34.25 6.08
CA ALA A 553 10.41 33.04 6.51
C ALA A 553 10.68 32.62 7.98
N GLY A 554 11.49 33.37 8.72
CA GLY A 554 12.01 32.97 10.03
C GLY A 554 13.08 31.85 9.98
N MET A 555 13.55 31.46 8.80
CA MET A 555 14.51 30.37 8.60
C MET A 555 15.95 30.91 8.59
N GLU A 556 16.76 30.48 9.56
CA GLU A 556 18.17 30.89 9.63
C GLU A 556 19.06 29.97 8.78
N LEU A 557 19.70 30.53 7.76
CA LEU A 557 20.76 29.84 7.01
C LEU A 557 22.08 29.91 7.79
N HIS A 558 22.83 28.81 7.81
CA HIS A 558 24.12 28.73 8.49
C HIS A 558 25.10 27.82 7.74
N LYS A 559 26.35 27.76 8.24
CA LYS A 559 27.46 26.98 7.65
C LYS A 559 27.67 27.26 6.15
N ARG A 560 27.51 28.52 5.75
CA ARG A 560 27.74 28.96 4.39
C ARG A 560 29.19 28.66 3.97
N ARG A 561 29.35 28.05 2.80
CA ARG A 561 30.64 27.72 2.18
C ARG A 561 30.57 28.00 0.68
N ILE A 562 31.61 28.59 0.13
CA ILE A 562 31.73 28.93 -1.30
C ILE A 562 33.06 28.37 -1.84
N SER A 563 33.10 27.96 -3.12
CA SER A 563 34.35 27.55 -3.77
C SER A 563 35.40 28.66 -3.66
N GLY A 564 36.62 28.27 -3.26
CA GLY A 564 37.73 29.16 -2.97
C GLY A 564 37.85 29.58 -1.51
N ASP A 565 36.98 29.11 -0.61
CA ASP A 565 37.16 29.26 0.84
C ASP A 565 38.25 28.32 1.37
N ALA A 566 39.03 28.78 2.35
CA ALA A 566 40.12 28.02 2.96
C ALA A 566 39.65 26.97 3.98
N ASP A 567 38.35 26.64 3.97
CA ASP A 567 37.71 25.74 4.92
C ASP A 567 38.18 24.29 4.78
N SER A 568 38.08 23.54 5.89
CA SER A 568 38.30 22.10 5.91
C SER A 568 37.26 21.34 5.09
N GLU A 569 37.62 20.14 4.64
CA GLU A 569 36.73 19.22 3.90
C GLU A 569 35.33 19.15 4.52
N ALA A 570 34.31 19.38 3.69
CA ALA A 570 32.90 19.43 4.09
C ALA A 570 32.17 18.18 3.60
N ASN A 571 31.12 17.79 4.33
CA ASN A 571 30.13 16.85 3.76
C ASN A 571 29.08 17.64 2.96
N VAL A 572 28.80 17.19 1.74
CA VAL A 572 27.78 17.73 0.84
C VAL A 572 26.90 16.59 0.38
N LEU A 573 25.67 16.53 0.91
CA LEU A 573 24.65 15.55 0.48
C LEU A 573 25.15 14.08 0.43
N GLY A 574 26.04 13.70 1.36
CA GLY A 574 26.64 12.36 1.43
C GLY A 574 27.96 12.17 0.67
N LEU A 575 28.44 13.18 -0.07
CA LEU A 575 29.77 13.26 -0.66
C LEU A 575 30.71 14.14 0.19
N LEU A 576 32.00 14.10 -0.10
CA LEU A 576 32.97 15.07 0.42
C LEU A 576 33.16 16.20 -0.60
N TRP A 577 33.34 17.42 -0.12
CA TRP A 577 33.70 18.58 -0.93
C TRP A 577 34.86 19.32 -0.29
N ASN A 578 35.85 19.69 -1.09
CA ASN A 578 36.94 20.56 -0.69
C ASN A 578 36.71 21.94 -1.33
N PRO A 579 36.25 22.96 -0.57
CA PRO A 579 36.00 24.29 -1.12
C PRO A 579 37.26 24.94 -1.69
N ALA A 580 38.44 24.69 -1.11
CA ALA A 580 39.69 25.32 -1.54
C ALA A 580 40.15 24.84 -2.92
N THR A 581 39.97 23.55 -3.24
CA THR A 581 40.36 22.97 -4.55
C THR A 581 39.17 22.79 -5.51
N ASP A 582 37.95 23.01 -5.03
CA ASP A 582 36.68 22.79 -5.73
C ASP A 582 36.49 21.37 -6.29
N LEU A 583 36.96 20.38 -5.53
CA LEU A 583 36.82 18.96 -5.86
C LEU A 583 35.75 18.30 -5.00
N LEU A 584 34.94 17.45 -5.61
CA LEU A 584 34.05 16.50 -4.94
C LEU A 584 34.74 15.16 -4.77
N ALA A 585 34.35 14.38 -3.77
CA ALA A 585 34.82 13.02 -3.65
C ALA A 585 33.79 12.03 -3.11
N VAL A 586 33.93 10.79 -3.57
CA VAL A 586 33.28 9.62 -2.98
C VAL A 586 34.25 8.99 -1.99
N SER A 587 33.82 8.89 -0.73
CA SER A 587 34.57 8.16 0.30
C SER A 587 34.25 6.67 0.23
N VAL A 588 35.31 5.86 0.19
CA VAL A 588 35.25 4.40 0.19
C VAL A 588 35.88 3.92 1.50
N PRO A 589 35.07 3.61 2.53
CA PRO A 589 35.58 3.25 3.84
C PRO A 589 36.29 1.89 3.82
N GLY A 590 37.22 1.69 4.75
CA GLY A 590 37.93 0.44 4.98
C GLY A 590 37.01 -0.77 5.08
N PHE A 591 37.41 -1.85 4.41
CA PHE A 591 36.64 -3.08 4.32
C PHE A 591 37.36 -4.22 5.05
N HIS A 592 36.60 -4.98 5.84
CA HIS A 592 36.96 -6.36 6.14
C HIS A 592 36.48 -7.24 4.99
N VAL A 593 37.20 -8.33 4.70
CA VAL A 593 36.72 -9.33 3.74
C VAL A 593 35.42 -9.91 4.30
N ALA A 594 34.31 -9.70 3.59
CA ALA A 594 33.03 -10.25 3.99
C ALA A 594 33.07 -11.78 3.90
N LYS A 595 32.58 -12.42 4.95
CA LYS A 595 32.45 -13.86 5.06
C LYS A 595 31.08 -14.34 4.62
N THR A 596 30.05 -13.50 4.69
CA THR A 596 28.66 -13.86 4.39
C THR A 596 28.06 -12.99 3.29
N ARG A 597 26.94 -13.42 2.69
CA ARG A 597 26.19 -12.61 1.71
C ARG A 597 25.69 -11.31 2.31
N ARG A 598 25.25 -11.32 3.57
CA ARG A 598 24.79 -10.11 4.29
C ARG A 598 25.92 -9.10 4.44
N GLU A 599 27.10 -9.56 4.87
CA GLU A 599 28.27 -8.70 4.98
C GLU A 599 28.67 -8.14 3.60
N MET A 600 28.66 -8.95 2.55
CA MET A 600 28.98 -8.51 1.20
C MET A 600 28.02 -7.42 0.68
N LEU A 601 26.71 -7.59 0.90
CA LEU A 601 25.72 -6.56 0.55
C LEU A 601 25.96 -5.27 1.33
N SER A 602 26.28 -5.38 2.62
CA SER A 602 26.67 -4.24 3.44
C SER A 602 27.89 -3.52 2.84
N LEU A 603 28.94 -4.26 2.45
CA LEU A 603 30.12 -3.67 1.80
C LEU A 603 29.76 -2.94 0.49
N LEU A 604 28.91 -3.52 -0.37
CA LEU A 604 28.49 -2.90 -1.63
C LEU A 604 27.64 -1.64 -1.44
N SER A 605 26.98 -1.51 -0.29
CA SER A 605 26.12 -0.36 0.04
C SER A 605 26.87 0.79 0.71
N LYS A 606 28.09 0.56 1.22
CA LYS A 606 28.88 1.59 1.91
C LYS A 606 29.33 2.75 1.01
N PRO A 607 29.85 2.53 -0.21
CA PRO A 607 30.25 3.61 -1.10
C PRO A 607 29.00 4.34 -1.60
N PHE A 608 28.84 5.58 -1.14
CA PHE A 608 27.73 6.43 -1.56
C PHE A 608 28.07 7.12 -2.89
N ASP A 609 27.68 6.49 -4.00
CA ASP A 609 27.98 6.96 -5.36
C ASP A 609 26.71 7.34 -6.16
N PRO A 610 26.08 8.49 -5.85
CA PRO A 610 24.84 8.92 -6.50
C PRO A 610 25.01 9.27 -7.99
N LEU A 611 26.22 9.66 -8.42
CA LEU A 611 26.54 10.06 -9.80
C LEU A 611 27.13 8.90 -10.63
N GLY A 612 27.40 7.75 -10.02
CA GLY A 612 27.98 6.60 -10.70
C GLY A 612 29.45 6.78 -11.09
N VAL A 613 30.22 7.65 -10.44
CA VAL A 613 31.62 7.88 -10.82
C VAL A 613 32.52 6.67 -10.53
N LEU A 614 32.10 5.78 -9.62
CA LEU A 614 32.76 4.52 -9.28
C LEU A 614 32.16 3.30 -9.99
N SER A 615 31.28 3.49 -10.98
CA SER A 615 30.62 2.38 -11.70
C SER A 615 31.56 1.26 -12.18
N PRO A 616 32.76 1.53 -12.75
CA PRO A 616 33.69 0.49 -13.17
C PRO A 616 34.26 -0.36 -12.03
N TRP A 617 34.40 0.19 -10.83
CA TRP A 617 34.87 -0.57 -9.67
C TRP A 617 33.70 -1.30 -8.98
N LEU A 618 32.54 -0.64 -8.85
CA LEU A 618 31.34 -1.21 -8.22
C LEU A 618 30.72 -2.35 -9.02
N VAL A 619 30.81 -2.35 -10.36
CA VAL A 619 30.25 -3.42 -11.19
C VAL A 619 30.93 -4.78 -10.92
N VAL A 620 32.21 -4.77 -10.56
CA VAL A 620 32.96 -5.99 -10.17
C VAL A 620 32.35 -6.58 -8.91
N GLY A 621 32.23 -5.79 -7.84
CA GLY A 621 31.63 -6.23 -6.59
C GLY A 621 30.16 -6.67 -6.74
N ARG A 622 29.37 -5.93 -7.53
CA ARG A 622 27.97 -6.29 -7.85
C ARG A 622 27.91 -7.63 -8.59
N SER A 623 28.81 -7.86 -9.56
CA SER A 623 28.88 -9.13 -10.30
C SER A 623 29.28 -10.30 -9.42
N LEU A 624 30.23 -10.11 -8.50
CA LEU A 624 30.59 -11.11 -7.49
C LEU A 624 29.39 -11.46 -6.61
N PHE A 625 28.61 -10.45 -6.20
CA PHE A 625 27.42 -10.66 -5.38
C PHE A 625 26.35 -11.45 -6.13
N GLN A 626 26.07 -11.10 -7.39
CA GLN A 626 25.11 -11.82 -8.23
C GLN A 626 25.49 -13.30 -8.44
N ARG A 627 26.78 -13.64 -8.50
CA ARG A 627 27.25 -15.04 -8.59
C ARG A 627 26.90 -15.86 -7.36
N THR A 628 26.72 -15.24 -6.19
CA THR A 628 26.27 -15.97 -5.01
C THR A 628 24.86 -16.56 -5.22
N TRP A 629 24.02 -16.01 -6.11
CA TRP A 629 22.70 -16.55 -6.50
C TRP A 629 22.71 -17.42 -7.77
N GLY A 630 23.88 -17.68 -8.37
CA GLY A 630 23.99 -18.46 -9.59
C GLY A 630 23.63 -19.94 -9.42
N VAL A 631 23.31 -20.61 -10.53
CA VAL A 631 23.03 -22.07 -10.57
C VAL A 631 24.22 -22.83 -9.96
N GLY A 632 24.00 -23.46 -8.80
CA GLY A 632 25.01 -24.22 -8.07
C GLY A 632 25.51 -23.62 -6.75
N CYS A 633 25.04 -22.43 -6.35
CA CYS A 633 25.42 -21.79 -5.08
C CYS A 633 24.19 -21.55 -4.18
N THR A 634 23.91 -22.49 -3.28
CA THR A 634 22.77 -22.45 -2.33
C THR A 634 23.19 -21.94 -0.94
N VAL A 635 23.99 -20.87 -0.88
CA VAL A 635 24.47 -20.29 0.38
C VAL A 635 23.33 -19.50 1.04
N SER A 636 23.11 -19.61 2.34
CA SER A 636 22.16 -18.74 3.05
C SER A 636 22.70 -17.32 3.26
N TRP A 637 21.88 -16.36 3.71
CA TRP A 637 22.32 -14.97 3.94
C TRP A 637 23.48 -14.84 4.93
N ASP A 638 23.50 -15.71 5.93
CA ASP A 638 24.43 -15.70 7.06
C ASP A 638 25.40 -16.90 7.02
N GLU A 639 25.41 -17.67 5.93
CA GLU A 639 26.35 -18.78 5.71
C GLU A 639 27.65 -18.28 5.06
N GLU A 640 28.76 -18.95 5.36
CA GLU A 640 30.07 -18.58 4.81
C GLU A 640 30.12 -18.76 3.29
N LEU A 641 30.68 -17.76 2.61
CA LEU A 641 30.89 -17.76 1.18
C LEU A 641 31.93 -18.83 0.79
N PRO A 642 31.81 -19.47 -0.39
CA PRO A 642 32.84 -20.37 -0.91
C PRO A 642 34.23 -19.74 -0.91
N PRO A 643 35.31 -20.49 -0.59
CA PRO A 643 36.67 -19.94 -0.47
C PRO A 643 37.12 -19.17 -1.71
N GLN A 644 36.76 -19.67 -2.90
CA GLN A 644 37.04 -19.02 -4.19
C GLN A 644 36.42 -17.61 -4.28
N LEU A 645 35.17 -17.45 -3.82
CA LEU A 645 34.52 -16.13 -3.81
C LEU A 645 35.10 -15.22 -2.74
N GLN A 646 35.56 -15.77 -1.61
CA GLN A 646 36.26 -14.99 -0.58
C GLN A 646 37.61 -14.45 -1.10
N GLU A 647 38.36 -15.25 -1.86
CA GLU A 647 39.61 -14.82 -2.50
C GLU A 647 39.37 -13.72 -3.55
N GLU A 648 38.40 -13.91 -4.45
CA GLU A 648 38.03 -12.89 -5.44
C GLU A 648 37.51 -11.60 -4.78
N LEU A 649 36.76 -11.71 -3.67
CA LEU A 649 36.31 -10.55 -2.88
C LEU A 649 37.50 -9.85 -2.23
N ALA A 650 38.42 -10.61 -1.63
CA ALA A 650 39.63 -10.06 -1.04
C ALA A 650 40.45 -9.32 -2.10
N GLU A 651 40.62 -9.87 -3.30
CA GLU A 651 41.32 -9.22 -4.42
C GLU A 651 40.64 -7.89 -4.82
N TRP A 652 39.31 -7.88 -5.00
CA TRP A 652 38.55 -6.66 -5.29
C TRP A 652 38.73 -5.58 -4.22
N LEU A 653 38.83 -5.99 -2.95
CA LEU A 653 39.03 -5.12 -1.79
C LEU A 653 40.49 -4.73 -1.54
N THR A 654 41.49 -5.49 -2.02
CA THR A 654 42.92 -5.37 -1.68
C THR A 654 43.50 -3.98 -2.00
N HIS A 655 42.85 -3.23 -2.89
CA HIS A 655 43.28 -1.90 -3.31
C HIS A 655 42.27 -0.78 -3.01
N ALA A 656 41.23 -1.05 -2.23
CA ALA A 656 40.16 -0.11 -1.91
C ALA A 656 40.00 0.34 -0.43
N PRO A 657 40.77 -0.12 0.58
CA PRO A 657 40.48 0.29 1.95
C PRO A 657 40.87 1.76 2.18
N ASP A 658 39.96 2.51 2.79
CA ASP A 658 40.14 3.92 3.19
C ASP A 658 40.65 4.84 2.07
N ARG A 659 39.93 4.83 0.94
CA ARG A 659 40.25 5.69 -0.22
C ARG A 659 39.17 6.74 -0.46
N THR A 660 39.61 7.92 -0.88
CA THR A 660 38.75 9.03 -1.28
C THR A 660 39.06 9.37 -2.72
N VAL A 661 38.09 9.19 -3.61
CA VAL A 661 38.26 9.47 -5.06
C VAL A 661 37.75 10.85 -5.38
N TRP A 662 38.68 11.75 -5.67
CA TRP A 662 38.40 13.14 -6.00
C TRP A 662 38.14 13.34 -7.50
N PHE A 663 37.14 14.16 -7.81
CA PHE A 663 36.79 14.56 -9.18
C PHE A 663 36.29 16.01 -9.20
N PRO A 664 36.37 16.72 -10.35
CA PRO A 664 35.96 18.10 -10.44
C PRO A 664 34.48 18.30 -10.10
N ARG A 665 34.17 19.27 -9.22
CA ARG A 665 32.79 19.72 -8.97
C ARG A 665 32.26 20.38 -10.24
N ALA A 666 32.86 21.50 -10.65
CA ALA A 666 32.42 22.29 -11.79
C ALA A 666 32.42 21.47 -13.10
N LEU A 667 31.30 21.51 -13.83
CA LEU A 667 31.15 20.88 -15.12
C LEU A 667 31.84 21.70 -16.18
N LEU A 668 31.30 22.85 -16.59
CA LEU A 668 31.90 23.76 -17.58
C LEU A 668 31.33 25.19 -17.37
N THR A 669 31.90 26.23 -18.00
CA THR A 669 31.56 27.65 -17.75
C THR A 669 30.58 28.24 -18.77
N ASN A 670 29.75 29.21 -18.37
CA ASN A 670 28.53 29.66 -19.08
C ASN A 670 28.69 30.41 -20.43
N ASP A 671 29.88 30.45 -21.04
CA ASP A 671 30.15 31.32 -22.19
C ASP A 671 30.12 30.63 -23.58
N CYS A 672 29.86 29.32 -23.69
CA CYS A 672 29.80 28.63 -25.01
C CYS A 672 28.80 27.46 -25.08
N ASP A 673 28.45 27.05 -26.30
CA ASP A 673 27.64 25.86 -26.61
C ASP A 673 28.29 24.57 -26.04
N VAL A 674 27.66 24.00 -25.01
CA VAL A 674 28.05 22.70 -24.44
C VAL A 674 27.46 21.58 -25.29
N THR A 675 28.29 20.59 -25.63
CA THR A 675 27.86 19.35 -26.31
C THR A 675 27.89 18.18 -25.33
N TYR A 676 26.81 17.42 -25.26
CA TYR A 676 26.69 16.25 -24.40
C TYR A 676 26.91 14.97 -25.21
N HIS A 677 27.84 14.13 -24.76
CA HIS A 677 28.16 12.87 -25.41
C HIS A 677 27.79 11.70 -24.49
N VAL A 678 26.90 10.85 -24.96
CA VAL A 678 26.38 9.68 -24.23
C VAL A 678 26.97 8.42 -24.84
N PHE A 679 27.77 7.68 -24.07
CA PHE A 679 28.35 6.41 -24.48
C PHE A 679 27.59 5.26 -23.85
N CYS A 680 27.28 4.23 -24.63
CA CYS A 680 26.54 3.05 -24.18
C CYS A 680 27.33 1.79 -24.54
N ASP A 681 27.33 0.82 -23.63
CA ASP A 681 27.90 -0.51 -23.86
C ASP A 681 27.09 -1.59 -23.14
N ALA A 682 27.21 -2.83 -23.61
CA ALA A 682 26.71 -3.99 -22.91
C ALA A 682 27.56 -5.24 -23.11
N SER A 683 27.66 -6.02 -22.04
CA SER A 683 28.22 -7.36 -22.04
C SER A 683 27.21 -8.37 -21.46
N LYS A 684 27.56 -9.65 -21.51
CA LYS A 684 26.78 -10.71 -20.82
C LYS A 684 26.72 -10.53 -19.30
N LYS A 685 27.61 -9.72 -18.71
CA LYS A 685 27.66 -9.47 -17.25
C LYS A 685 26.85 -8.25 -16.85
N ALA A 686 26.96 -7.17 -17.61
CA ALA A 686 26.40 -5.87 -17.26
C ALA A 686 26.25 -4.99 -18.49
N TYR A 687 25.37 -3.99 -18.41
CA TYR A 687 25.23 -2.92 -19.38
C TYR A 687 25.38 -1.57 -18.69
N CYS A 688 25.97 -0.61 -19.38
CA CYS A 688 26.40 0.67 -18.82
C CYS A 688 26.16 1.81 -19.81
N CYS A 689 25.94 3.01 -19.27
CA CYS A 689 26.03 4.24 -20.02
C CYS A 689 26.79 5.33 -19.23
N VAL A 690 27.45 6.22 -19.96
CA VAL A 690 28.30 7.29 -19.41
C VAL A 690 28.04 8.58 -20.18
N ILE A 691 27.90 9.71 -19.49
CA ILE A 691 27.65 11.01 -20.09
C ILE A 691 28.84 11.94 -19.83
N TYR A 692 29.34 12.59 -20.89
CA TYR A 692 30.33 13.65 -20.82
C TYR A 692 29.73 14.97 -21.29
N ALA A 693 30.08 16.06 -20.61
CA ALA A 693 29.88 17.40 -21.11
C ALA A 693 31.18 17.89 -21.75
N VAL A 694 31.09 18.49 -22.94
CA VAL A 694 32.25 18.95 -23.72
C VAL A 694 32.08 20.42 -24.10
N GLN A 695 33.09 21.25 -23.80
CA GLN A 695 33.17 22.66 -24.18
C GLN A 695 34.62 23.05 -24.45
N GLY A 696 34.88 23.76 -25.54
CA GLY A 696 36.21 24.30 -25.84
C GLY A 696 37.34 23.25 -25.95
N GLY A 697 37.01 21.99 -26.23
CA GLY A 697 37.98 20.88 -26.25
C GLY A 697 38.25 20.25 -24.87
N GLU A 698 37.64 20.75 -23.80
CA GLU A 698 37.64 20.12 -22.48
C GLU A 698 36.42 19.21 -22.33
N SER A 699 36.64 18.02 -21.76
CA SER A 699 35.61 16.99 -21.56
C SER A 699 35.58 16.58 -20.10
N ARG A 700 34.40 16.61 -19.48
CA ARG A 700 34.20 16.24 -18.06
C ARG A 700 33.11 15.20 -17.90
N LEU A 701 33.39 14.18 -17.09
CA LEU A 701 32.42 13.16 -16.70
C LEU A 701 31.27 13.80 -15.91
N LEU A 702 30.06 13.67 -16.45
CA LEU A 702 28.84 14.19 -15.85
C LEU A 702 28.23 13.18 -14.89
N MET A 703 27.85 12.02 -15.41
CA MET A 703 27.18 10.95 -14.67
C MET A 703 27.31 9.63 -15.42
N SER A 704 27.32 8.51 -14.70
CA SER A 704 27.22 7.19 -15.32
C SER A 704 26.19 6.30 -14.62
N LYS A 705 25.76 5.25 -15.31
CA LYS A 705 24.87 4.24 -14.73
C LYS A 705 25.20 2.86 -15.28
N SER A 706 25.55 1.94 -14.39
CA SER A 706 25.73 0.52 -14.69
C SER A 706 24.64 -0.34 -14.05
N ARG A 707 24.25 -1.42 -14.73
CA ARG A 707 23.32 -2.45 -14.25
C ARG A 707 23.84 -3.83 -14.62
N LEU A 708 23.62 -4.82 -13.75
CA LEU A 708 23.93 -6.21 -14.07
C LEU A 708 22.91 -6.76 -15.08
N ALA A 709 23.38 -7.64 -15.96
CA ALA A 709 22.53 -8.36 -16.88
C ALA A 709 21.60 -9.32 -16.10
N PRO A 710 20.32 -9.44 -16.49
CA PRO A 710 19.40 -10.39 -15.85
C PRO A 710 19.87 -11.84 -16.07
N LEU A 711 19.85 -12.66 -15.01
CA LEU A 711 20.14 -14.09 -15.10
C LEU A 711 18.97 -14.87 -15.72
N THR A 712 17.73 -14.45 -15.44
CA THR A 712 16.51 -15.17 -15.84
C THR A 712 15.39 -14.20 -16.23
N PRO A 713 14.85 -14.26 -17.47
CA PRO A 713 15.41 -14.99 -18.62
C PRO A 713 16.72 -14.34 -19.10
N ALA A 714 17.69 -15.17 -19.48
CA ALA A 714 18.92 -14.69 -20.09
C ALA A 714 18.62 -13.98 -21.42
N LEU A 715 19.12 -12.76 -21.58
CA LEU A 715 18.97 -11.97 -22.80
C LEU A 715 20.15 -12.22 -23.75
N SER A 716 19.90 -12.10 -25.05
CA SER A 716 20.96 -12.10 -26.06
C SER A 716 21.80 -10.82 -25.96
N VAL A 717 23.05 -10.88 -26.44
CA VAL A 717 23.97 -9.73 -26.43
C VAL A 717 23.37 -8.51 -27.14
N PRO A 718 22.77 -8.64 -28.35
CA PRO A 718 22.15 -7.49 -29.02
C PRO A 718 21.00 -6.88 -28.20
N ARG A 719 20.21 -7.70 -27.50
CA ARG A 719 19.15 -7.19 -26.62
C ARG A 719 19.71 -6.45 -25.42
N LEU A 720 20.85 -6.88 -24.87
CA LEU A 720 21.55 -6.19 -23.78
C LEU A 720 22.16 -4.88 -24.26
N GLU A 721 22.75 -4.84 -25.46
CA GLU A 721 23.27 -3.62 -26.09
C GLU A 721 22.15 -2.57 -26.27
N LEU A 722 20.97 -3.01 -26.71
CA LEU A 722 19.77 -2.16 -26.77
C LEU A 722 19.33 -1.68 -25.38
N MET A 723 19.57 -2.46 -24.32
CA MET A 723 19.35 -2.02 -22.93
C MET A 723 20.35 -0.96 -22.50
N GLY A 724 21.62 -1.09 -22.86
CA GLY A 724 22.62 -0.02 -22.72
C GLY A 724 22.16 1.28 -23.37
N ALA A 725 21.71 1.21 -24.62
CA ALA A 725 21.17 2.36 -25.35
C ALA A 725 19.92 2.96 -24.68
N LEU A 726 19.00 2.13 -24.21
CA LEU A 726 17.78 2.59 -23.53
C LEU A 726 18.10 3.32 -22.21
N ILE A 727 19.01 2.80 -21.38
CA ILE A 727 19.39 3.50 -20.16
C ILE A 727 20.15 4.80 -20.47
N GLY A 728 20.95 4.84 -21.53
CA GLY A 728 21.62 6.07 -21.98
C GLY A 728 20.64 7.16 -22.40
N ALA A 729 19.60 6.81 -23.18
CA ALA A 729 18.54 7.74 -23.56
C ALA A 729 17.79 8.31 -22.35
N ARG A 730 17.39 7.44 -21.41
CA ARG A 730 16.69 7.84 -20.18
C ARG A 730 17.58 8.66 -19.24
N LEU A 731 18.86 8.32 -19.11
CA LEU A 731 19.78 9.04 -18.25
C LEU A 731 20.02 10.46 -18.78
N MET A 732 20.15 10.62 -20.09
CA MET A 732 20.31 11.95 -20.69
C MET A 732 19.03 12.78 -20.59
N ASP A 733 17.84 12.19 -20.73
CA ASP A 733 16.59 12.90 -20.49
C ASP A 733 16.46 13.35 -19.03
N PHE A 734 16.87 12.51 -18.06
CA PHE A 734 16.97 12.91 -16.66
C PHE A 734 17.93 14.09 -16.46
N VAL A 735 19.11 14.07 -17.09
CA VAL A 735 20.07 15.19 -17.04
C VAL A 735 19.48 16.47 -17.62
N ARG A 736 18.80 16.36 -18.77
CA ARG A 736 18.13 17.49 -19.45
C ARG A 736 17.11 18.16 -18.53
N GLN A 737 16.28 17.36 -17.85
CA GLN A 737 15.30 17.85 -16.88
C GLN A 737 15.97 18.43 -15.63
N ALA A 738 17.00 17.76 -15.11
CA ALA A 738 17.68 18.18 -13.88
C ALA A 738 18.40 19.53 -14.01
N LEU A 739 18.99 19.80 -15.18
CA LEU A 739 19.74 21.02 -15.47
C LEU A 739 18.92 22.08 -16.23
N SER A 740 17.61 21.87 -16.41
CA SER A 740 16.71 22.76 -17.17
C SER A 740 17.26 23.11 -18.57
N LEU A 741 17.80 22.12 -19.30
CA LEU A 741 18.43 22.37 -20.60
C LEU A 741 17.39 22.51 -21.72
N GLU A 742 17.35 23.67 -22.34
CA GLU A 742 16.56 23.94 -23.53
C GLU A 742 17.27 23.39 -24.78
N SER A 743 16.71 22.34 -25.39
CA SER A 743 17.22 21.72 -26.64
C SER A 743 18.74 21.49 -26.70
N PRO A 744 19.34 20.76 -25.74
CA PRO A 744 20.80 20.58 -25.70
C PRO A 744 21.33 19.85 -26.94
N GLN A 745 22.54 20.17 -27.35
CA GLN A 745 23.25 19.41 -28.39
C GLN A 745 23.71 18.07 -27.78
N VAL A 746 23.12 16.96 -28.24
CA VAL A 746 23.41 15.62 -27.73
C VAL A 746 23.82 14.68 -28.85
N VAL A 747 24.88 13.91 -28.61
CA VAL A 747 25.40 12.86 -29.48
C VAL A 747 25.45 11.54 -28.71
N TYR A 748 24.86 10.48 -29.27
CA TYR A 748 24.84 9.14 -28.68
C TYR A 748 25.81 8.22 -29.41
N TRP A 749 26.58 7.43 -28.66
CA TRP A 749 27.60 6.53 -29.14
C TRP A 749 27.34 5.10 -28.65
N THR A 750 27.47 4.14 -29.55
CA THR A 750 27.48 2.70 -29.24
C THR A 750 28.45 1.98 -30.17
N ASP A 751 29.10 0.94 -29.68
CA ASP A 751 29.90 0.00 -30.49
C ASP A 751 29.06 -1.14 -31.09
N SER A 752 27.76 -1.17 -30.79
CA SER A 752 26.83 -2.14 -31.36
C SER A 752 26.27 -1.66 -32.70
N MET A 753 26.72 -2.34 -33.76
CA MET A 753 26.13 -2.19 -35.10
C MET A 753 24.68 -2.71 -35.14
N ASP A 754 24.32 -3.66 -34.27
CA ASP A 754 22.96 -4.20 -34.18
C ASP A 754 21.97 -3.17 -33.64
N VAL A 755 22.35 -2.40 -32.63
CA VAL A 755 21.55 -1.29 -32.11
C VAL A 755 21.36 -0.20 -33.16
N ILE A 756 22.43 0.22 -33.83
CA ILE A 756 22.35 1.22 -34.91
C ILE A 756 21.43 0.74 -36.03
N PHE A 757 21.56 -0.53 -36.43
CA PHE A 757 20.68 -1.15 -37.41
C PHE A 757 19.22 -1.08 -36.97
N TRP A 758 18.88 -1.44 -35.73
CA TRP A 758 17.50 -1.39 -35.24
C TRP A 758 16.92 0.02 -35.13
N LEU A 759 17.73 1.00 -34.68
CA LEU A 759 17.28 2.39 -34.55
C LEU A 759 17.04 3.05 -35.92
N LYS A 760 17.80 2.67 -36.95
CA LYS A 760 17.65 3.19 -38.32
C LYS A 760 16.71 2.34 -39.19
N SER A 761 16.32 1.15 -38.75
CA SER A 761 15.51 0.22 -39.53
C SER A 761 14.05 0.67 -39.64
N LYS A 762 13.54 0.69 -40.88
CA LYS A 762 12.11 0.88 -41.17
C LYS A 762 11.31 -0.44 -41.13
N LYS A 763 11.96 -1.58 -40.87
CA LYS A 763 11.32 -2.91 -40.89
C LYS A 763 10.56 -3.17 -39.59
N LYS A 764 9.47 -3.95 -39.63
CA LYS A 764 8.72 -4.34 -38.43
C LYS A 764 9.56 -5.27 -37.55
N LEU A 765 9.84 -4.86 -36.33
CA LEU A 765 10.59 -5.63 -35.33
C LEU A 765 9.65 -6.48 -34.45
N LYS A 766 10.20 -7.45 -33.70
CA LYS A 766 9.48 -8.19 -32.65
C LYS A 766 9.24 -7.30 -31.43
N LEU A 767 8.20 -7.62 -30.65
CA LEU A 767 7.63 -6.73 -29.62
C LEU A 767 8.66 -6.22 -28.60
N PHE A 768 9.55 -7.10 -28.10
CA PHE A 768 10.58 -6.70 -27.13
C PHE A 768 11.44 -5.56 -27.67
N VAL A 769 12.10 -5.79 -28.82
CA VAL A 769 12.98 -4.81 -29.48
C VAL A 769 12.19 -3.58 -29.92
N GLN A 770 11.02 -3.80 -30.52
CA GLN A 770 10.17 -2.72 -31.04
C GLN A 770 9.81 -1.71 -29.94
N ASN A 771 9.30 -2.16 -28.80
CA ASN A 771 8.89 -1.26 -27.72
C ASN A 771 10.05 -0.40 -27.22
N ARG A 772 11.25 -0.99 -27.14
CA ARG A 772 12.46 -0.34 -26.61
C ARG A 772 13.06 0.64 -27.62
N VAL A 773 13.09 0.28 -28.90
CA VAL A 773 13.44 1.19 -30.00
C VAL A 773 12.47 2.37 -30.03
N THR A 774 11.17 2.13 -29.91
CA THR A 774 10.17 3.21 -29.84
C THR A 774 10.44 4.14 -28.67
N THR A 775 10.70 3.63 -27.46
CA THR A 775 11.04 4.48 -26.31
C THR A 775 12.33 5.27 -26.52
N ILE A 776 13.37 4.66 -27.10
CA ILE A 776 14.62 5.38 -27.42
C ILE A 776 14.34 6.51 -28.41
N LEU A 777 13.57 6.25 -29.46
CA LEU A 777 13.25 7.25 -30.49
C LEU A 777 12.16 8.27 -30.07
N GLN A 778 11.46 8.03 -28.97
CA GLN A 778 10.62 9.05 -28.32
C GLN A 778 11.47 10.08 -27.56
N LEU A 779 12.63 9.67 -27.03
CA LEU A 779 13.54 10.51 -26.26
C LEU A 779 14.69 11.09 -27.11
N THR A 780 14.99 10.48 -28.26
CA THR A 780 16.15 10.78 -29.10
C THR A 780 15.79 10.71 -30.58
N ARG A 781 16.66 11.21 -31.46
CA ARG A 781 16.51 11.08 -32.93
C ARG A 781 17.51 10.07 -33.47
N ALA A 782 17.12 9.31 -34.49
CA ALA A 782 17.95 8.25 -35.07
C ALA A 782 19.28 8.77 -35.65
N GLU A 783 19.30 10.04 -36.06
CA GLU A 783 20.46 10.73 -36.62
C GLU A 783 21.52 11.08 -35.56
N GLN A 784 21.13 11.14 -34.28
CA GLN A 784 22.05 11.44 -33.17
C GLN A 784 22.86 10.21 -32.72
N TRP A 785 22.56 9.01 -33.26
CA TRP A 785 23.21 7.76 -32.88
C TRP A 785 24.33 7.39 -33.86
N HIS A 786 25.54 7.27 -33.31
CA HIS A 786 26.77 7.00 -34.05
C HIS A 786 27.50 5.78 -33.51
N HIS A 787 28.31 5.17 -34.39
CA HIS A 787 29.17 4.07 -34.02
C HIS A 787 30.47 4.58 -33.38
N VAL A 788 30.92 3.95 -32.30
CA VAL A 788 32.26 4.16 -31.73
C VAL A 788 33.00 2.83 -31.68
N ARG A 789 34.33 2.85 -31.81
CA ARG A 789 35.14 1.63 -31.62
C ARG A 789 35.09 1.24 -30.14
N GLY A 790 34.92 -0.04 -29.82
CA GLY A 790 34.85 -0.50 -28.43
C GLY A 790 36.06 -0.13 -27.57
N GLN A 791 37.26 0.03 -28.15
CA GLN A 791 38.46 0.50 -27.43
C GLN A 791 38.38 1.99 -27.02
N ASP A 792 37.63 2.77 -27.80
CA ASP A 792 37.37 4.19 -27.54
C ASP A 792 36.03 4.38 -26.80
N ASN A 793 35.39 3.31 -26.33
CA ASN A 793 34.10 3.38 -25.64
C ASN A 793 34.31 3.37 -24.11
N PRO A 794 34.17 4.49 -23.39
CA PRO A 794 34.33 4.52 -21.94
C PRO A 794 33.25 3.71 -21.20
N ALA A 795 32.08 3.47 -21.81
CA ALA A 795 31.03 2.66 -21.19
C ALA A 795 31.43 1.19 -21.03
N ASP A 796 32.33 0.68 -21.88
CA ASP A 796 32.92 -0.66 -21.79
C ASP A 796 33.65 -0.90 -20.46
N LEU A 797 34.28 0.14 -19.91
CA LEU A 797 34.90 0.08 -18.59
C LEU A 797 33.86 -0.16 -17.48
N GLY A 798 32.66 0.39 -17.64
CA GLY A 798 31.54 0.22 -16.72
C GLY A 798 30.78 -1.11 -16.87
N THR A 799 31.04 -1.90 -17.91
CA THR A 799 30.50 -3.25 -18.10
C THR A 799 31.53 -4.34 -17.78
N ARG A 800 32.81 -4.15 -18.13
CA ARG A 800 33.92 -5.08 -17.85
C ARG A 800 34.38 -5.01 -16.39
N GLY A 801 34.46 -3.79 -15.87
CA GLY A 801 34.95 -3.47 -14.54
C GLY A 801 36.47 -3.33 -14.44
N MET A 802 36.96 -2.70 -13.37
CA MET A 802 38.39 -2.49 -13.11
C MET A 802 38.72 -2.33 -11.62
N SER A 803 40.02 -2.36 -11.28
CA SER A 803 40.50 -2.06 -9.92
C SER A 803 40.45 -0.57 -9.62
N MET A 804 40.39 -0.23 -8.33
CA MET A 804 40.33 1.17 -7.86
C MET A 804 41.57 1.98 -8.30
N THR A 805 42.76 1.39 -8.22
CA THR A 805 44.02 2.02 -8.62
C THR A 805 44.11 2.28 -10.13
N ALA A 806 43.50 1.41 -10.94
CA ALA A 806 43.38 1.64 -12.38
C ALA A 806 42.36 2.75 -12.68
N LEU A 807 41.24 2.78 -11.96
CA LEU A 807 40.17 3.77 -12.13
C LEU A 807 40.67 5.20 -11.89
N GLU A 808 41.39 5.44 -10.79
CA GLU A 808 41.94 6.77 -10.47
C GLU A 808 42.86 7.32 -11.58
N LYS A 809 43.56 6.44 -12.31
CA LYS A 809 44.52 6.81 -13.37
C LYS A 809 43.92 6.72 -14.78
N CYS A 810 42.64 6.37 -14.92
CA CYS A 810 42.03 6.07 -16.21
C CYS A 810 41.56 7.35 -16.92
N ASP A 811 42.40 7.88 -17.83
CA ASP A 811 42.05 9.08 -18.61
C ASP A 811 40.77 8.89 -19.45
N LEU A 812 40.60 7.70 -20.04
CA LEU A 812 39.40 7.37 -20.84
C LEU A 812 38.12 7.49 -20.01
N TRP A 813 38.13 7.08 -18.73
CA TRP A 813 36.95 7.19 -17.87
C TRP A 813 36.68 8.62 -17.41
N TRP A 814 37.70 9.37 -17.00
CA TRP A 814 37.49 10.71 -16.43
C TRP A 814 37.30 11.81 -17.47
N ARG A 815 38.02 11.72 -18.61
CA ARG A 815 38.02 12.74 -19.67
C ARG A 815 37.38 12.27 -20.96
N GLY A 816 36.95 11.01 -21.05
CA GLY A 816 36.40 10.44 -22.26
C GLY A 816 37.46 10.22 -23.35
N PRO A 817 37.04 9.80 -24.55
CA PRO A 817 37.94 9.54 -25.67
C PRO A 817 38.69 10.79 -26.14
N THR A 818 39.89 10.59 -26.67
CA THR A 818 40.76 11.70 -27.11
C THR A 818 40.12 12.57 -28.19
N PHE A 819 39.27 11.99 -29.05
CA PHE A 819 38.58 12.74 -30.11
C PHE A 819 37.55 13.75 -29.58
N LEU A 820 37.03 13.59 -28.35
CA LEU A 820 36.17 14.62 -27.74
C LEU A 820 36.91 15.94 -27.51
N ARG A 821 38.24 15.84 -27.33
CA ARG A 821 39.15 16.95 -27.07
C ARG A 821 39.77 17.54 -28.34
N GLN A 822 39.54 16.90 -29.48
CA GLN A 822 39.94 17.41 -30.79
C GLN A 822 38.75 18.20 -31.39
N GLY A 823 39.04 19.26 -32.14
CA GLY A 823 38.03 20.21 -32.65
C GLY A 823 36.94 19.56 -33.53
N PRO A 824 35.87 20.30 -33.89
CA PRO A 824 34.71 19.76 -34.60
C PRO A 824 35.04 18.96 -35.87
N ASP A 825 36.09 19.36 -36.60
CA ASP A 825 36.48 18.79 -37.90
C ASP A 825 37.09 17.38 -37.84
N THR A 826 37.50 16.88 -36.67
CA THR A 826 37.93 15.47 -36.51
C THR A 826 36.84 14.55 -35.94
N ARG A 827 35.69 15.09 -35.53
CA ARG A 827 34.60 14.34 -34.86
C ARG A 827 33.84 13.38 -35.79
N ILE A 828 34.05 13.47 -37.11
CA ILE A 828 33.27 12.76 -38.15
C ILE A 828 33.95 11.46 -38.65
N CYS A 829 35.19 11.16 -38.22
CA CYS A 829 35.99 10.09 -38.84
C CYS A 829 35.62 8.63 -38.47
N CYS A 830 34.47 8.35 -37.87
CA CYS A 830 34.08 6.99 -37.44
C CYS A 830 32.65 6.57 -37.85
N GLY A 831 32.08 7.13 -38.91
CA GLY A 831 30.86 6.56 -39.51
C GLY A 831 31.20 5.40 -40.46
N PRO A 832 30.45 4.28 -40.46
CA PRO A 832 30.21 3.57 -41.71
C PRO A 832 29.54 4.56 -42.66
N THR A 833 30.05 4.64 -43.88
CA THR A 833 29.47 5.43 -44.98
C THR A 833 27.95 5.24 -45.08
N ASP A 834 27.25 6.30 -45.47
CA ASP A 834 25.79 6.54 -45.53
C ASP A 834 24.92 5.53 -46.32
N GLU A 835 25.26 4.25 -46.36
CA GLU A 835 24.42 3.21 -46.94
C GLU A 835 23.80 2.37 -45.81
N ALA A 836 22.62 2.78 -45.33
CA ALA A 836 21.82 2.04 -44.35
C ALA A 836 21.51 0.58 -44.77
N ASP A 837 21.68 0.26 -46.06
CA ASP A 837 21.52 -1.09 -46.64
C ASP A 837 22.81 -1.94 -46.60
N SER A 838 23.94 -1.38 -46.16
CA SER A 838 25.26 -2.06 -46.11
C SER A 838 25.67 -2.53 -44.69
N LEU A 839 24.94 -2.13 -43.65
CA LEU A 839 25.12 -2.66 -42.29
C LEU A 839 24.83 -4.16 -42.33
N GLN A 840 25.80 -5.01 -41.97
CA GLN A 840 25.61 -6.44 -41.78
C GLN A 840 25.29 -6.72 -40.31
N PRO A 841 24.01 -6.66 -39.88
CA PRO A 841 23.63 -7.01 -38.52
C PRO A 841 23.91 -8.48 -38.25
N SER A 842 24.07 -8.82 -36.98
CA SER A 842 24.23 -10.21 -36.56
C SER A 842 23.02 -11.06 -37.00
N GLN A 843 23.24 -12.38 -37.12
CA GLN A 843 22.14 -13.31 -37.40
C GLN A 843 21.06 -13.25 -36.31
N GLU A 844 21.45 -13.01 -35.05
CA GLU A 844 20.53 -12.84 -33.93
C GLU A 844 19.71 -11.57 -34.08
N ALA A 845 20.32 -10.44 -34.44
CA ALA A 845 19.60 -9.19 -34.67
C ALA A 845 18.64 -9.26 -35.86
N THR A 846 19.02 -9.99 -36.92
CA THR A 846 18.18 -10.24 -38.09
C THR A 846 16.94 -11.08 -37.74
N ARG A 847 17.05 -12.04 -36.82
CA ARG A 847 15.91 -12.85 -36.34
C ARG A 847 14.87 -12.03 -35.58
N GLU A 848 15.22 -10.83 -35.09
CA GLU A 848 14.28 -9.91 -34.44
C GLU A 848 13.44 -9.13 -35.45
N VAL A 849 13.79 -9.16 -36.74
CA VAL A 849 12.97 -8.60 -37.83
C VAL A 849 11.85 -9.58 -38.18
N LYS A 850 10.60 -9.11 -38.22
CA LYS A 850 9.47 -9.94 -38.66
C LYS A 850 9.58 -10.21 -40.16
N LEU A 851 9.77 -11.47 -40.54
CA LEU A 851 9.73 -11.92 -41.93
C LEU A 851 8.34 -11.63 -42.54
N GLN A 852 8.29 -10.82 -43.59
CA GLN A 852 7.15 -10.80 -44.50
C GLN A 852 7.25 -12.03 -45.42
N LYS A 853 6.20 -12.85 -45.51
CA LYS A 853 6.18 -14.03 -46.40
C LYS A 853 6.26 -13.57 -47.87
N PRO A 854 7.26 -13.99 -48.67
CA PRO A 854 7.23 -13.74 -50.11
C PRO A 854 6.35 -14.77 -50.85
N PRO A 855 5.76 -14.43 -52.01
CA PRO A 855 5.04 -15.38 -52.85
C PRO A 855 6.03 -16.39 -53.50
N LEU A 856 5.76 -17.69 -53.33
CA LEU A 856 6.56 -18.78 -53.88
C LEU A 856 6.43 -18.88 -55.41
N LYS A 857 7.57 -18.82 -56.13
CA LYS A 857 7.69 -19.16 -57.56
C LYS A 857 8.55 -20.41 -57.68
N LEU A 858 8.01 -21.48 -58.28
CA LEU A 858 8.67 -22.79 -58.43
C LEU A 858 8.97 -23.04 -59.92
N THR A 859 10.23 -23.34 -60.24
CA THR A 859 10.71 -23.67 -61.60
C THR A 859 11.23 -25.10 -61.59
N LEU A 860 10.80 -25.93 -62.54
CA LEU A 860 11.12 -27.37 -62.59
C LEU A 860 12.04 -27.67 -63.79
N LEU A 861 13.22 -28.26 -63.52
CA LEU A 861 14.19 -28.74 -64.52
C LEU A 861 14.09 -30.27 -64.62
N THR A 862 13.90 -30.82 -65.82
CA THR A 862 13.85 -32.27 -66.05
C THR A 862 15.09 -32.75 -66.82
N THR A 863 15.84 -33.69 -66.26
CA THR A 863 16.84 -34.50 -66.98
C THR A 863 16.29 -35.92 -67.14
N ARG A 864 16.23 -36.41 -68.38
CA ARG A 864 15.91 -37.82 -68.69
C ARG A 864 17.16 -38.68 -68.44
N SER A 865 17.06 -39.64 -67.55
CA SER A 865 17.97 -40.79 -67.53
C SER A 865 17.14 -42.07 -67.53
N ASP A 866 17.26 -42.83 -68.61
CA ASP A 866 16.70 -44.18 -68.78
C ASP A 866 17.45 -45.18 -67.89
N THR A 867 17.05 -45.31 -66.62
CA THR A 867 17.41 -46.46 -65.79
C THR A 867 16.38 -46.66 -64.68
N SER A 868 15.63 -47.77 -64.76
CA SER A 868 14.78 -48.39 -63.72
C SER A 868 13.81 -47.46 -62.96
N GLU A 869 12.50 -47.71 -63.05
CA GLU A 869 11.45 -47.06 -62.25
C GLU A 869 11.70 -47.25 -60.73
N THR A 870 12.59 -46.44 -60.17
CA THR A 870 12.84 -46.37 -58.74
C THR A 870 11.74 -45.51 -58.15
N LEU A 871 10.88 -46.14 -57.35
CA LEU A 871 9.85 -45.43 -56.61
C LEU A 871 10.51 -44.37 -55.72
N PRO A 872 9.88 -43.20 -55.55
CA PRO A 872 10.45 -42.11 -54.75
C PRO A 872 10.54 -42.45 -53.25
N PHE A 873 9.92 -43.53 -52.81
CA PHE A 873 9.98 -44.02 -51.44
C PHE A 873 9.68 -45.53 -51.38
N ASP A 874 10.19 -46.19 -50.35
CA ASP A 874 9.90 -47.60 -50.03
C ASP A 874 8.67 -47.70 -49.12
N ILE A 875 7.88 -48.77 -49.26
CA ILE A 875 6.67 -49.01 -48.45
C ILE A 875 7.00 -49.15 -46.96
N THR A 876 8.21 -49.57 -46.60
CA THR A 876 8.71 -49.64 -45.21
C THR A 876 8.67 -48.30 -44.49
N SER A 877 8.71 -47.18 -45.21
CA SER A 877 8.56 -45.82 -44.66
C SER A 877 7.11 -45.43 -44.30
N CYS A 878 6.14 -46.31 -44.61
CA CYS A 878 4.73 -46.08 -44.33
C CYS A 878 4.30 -46.90 -43.11
N SER A 879 3.70 -46.23 -42.13
CA SER A 879 3.22 -46.86 -40.89
C SER A 879 1.79 -47.36 -40.95
N THR A 880 1.02 -47.01 -41.99
CA THR A 880 -0.36 -47.46 -42.20
C THR A 880 -0.63 -47.77 -43.67
N LEU A 881 -1.57 -48.69 -43.94
CA LEU A 881 -1.96 -49.04 -45.31
C LEU A 881 -2.49 -47.83 -46.08
N THR A 882 -3.32 -47.00 -45.42
CA THR A 882 -3.87 -45.78 -46.03
C THR A 882 -2.77 -44.82 -46.46
N GLN A 883 -1.71 -44.62 -45.66
CA GLN A 883 -0.59 -43.77 -46.08
C GLN A 883 0.15 -44.34 -47.29
N ALA A 884 0.42 -45.65 -47.31
CA ALA A 884 1.11 -46.31 -48.43
C ALA A 884 0.30 -46.20 -49.73
N VAL A 885 -1.02 -46.40 -49.65
CA VAL A 885 -1.94 -46.31 -50.80
C VAL A 885 -2.09 -44.88 -51.27
N LEU A 886 -2.35 -43.91 -50.38
CA LEU A 886 -2.60 -42.52 -50.77
C LEU A 886 -1.33 -41.85 -51.33
N ARG A 887 -0.16 -42.08 -50.73
CA ARG A 887 1.10 -41.51 -51.23
C ARG A 887 1.38 -41.99 -52.64
N LEU A 888 1.26 -43.30 -52.89
CA LEU A 888 1.49 -43.84 -54.23
C LEU A 888 0.41 -43.39 -55.23
N ALA A 889 -0.85 -43.30 -54.80
CA ALA A 889 -1.95 -42.85 -55.67
C ALA A 889 -1.76 -41.38 -56.10
N TRP A 890 -1.29 -40.51 -55.20
CA TRP A 890 -0.94 -39.14 -55.55
C TRP A 890 0.27 -39.06 -56.48
N VAL A 891 1.28 -39.90 -56.28
CA VAL A 891 2.43 -39.99 -57.19
C VAL A 891 1.96 -40.43 -58.58
N PHE A 892 1.14 -41.48 -58.70
CA PHE A 892 0.59 -41.93 -59.98
C PHE A 892 -0.28 -40.87 -60.64
N ARG A 893 -1.14 -40.17 -59.88
CA ARG A 893 -1.95 -39.06 -60.41
C ARG A 893 -1.08 -37.91 -60.87
N PHE A 894 -0.03 -37.56 -60.12
CA PHE A 894 0.92 -36.52 -60.51
C PHE A 894 1.64 -36.90 -61.81
N VAL A 895 2.16 -38.12 -61.92
CA VAL A 895 2.81 -38.63 -63.14
C VAL A 895 1.84 -38.60 -64.32
N THR A 896 0.59 -39.01 -64.12
CA THR A 896 -0.44 -39.02 -65.15
C THR A 896 -0.81 -37.59 -65.59
N ASN A 897 -1.11 -36.70 -64.65
CA ASN A 897 -1.48 -35.31 -64.94
C ASN A 897 -0.33 -34.50 -65.55
N SER A 898 0.92 -34.87 -65.24
CA SER A 898 2.10 -34.24 -65.85
C SER A 898 2.27 -34.61 -67.32
N ARG A 899 1.65 -35.71 -67.77
CA ARG A 899 1.64 -36.18 -69.16
C ARG A 899 0.37 -35.76 -69.94
N LEU A 900 -0.60 -35.12 -69.26
CA LEU A 900 -1.89 -34.73 -69.84
C LEU A 900 -2.04 -33.20 -70.00
N PRO A 901 -2.77 -32.74 -71.04
CA PRO A 901 -3.20 -31.35 -71.20
C PRO A 901 -4.02 -30.87 -70.00
N ARG A 902 -4.00 -29.57 -69.71
CA ARG A 902 -4.59 -29.00 -68.48
C ARG A 902 -6.08 -29.34 -68.30
N GLU A 903 -6.82 -29.44 -69.40
CA GLU A 903 -8.26 -29.72 -69.43
C GLU A 903 -8.59 -31.18 -69.10
N GLU A 904 -7.65 -32.10 -69.32
CA GLU A 904 -7.80 -33.54 -69.09
C GLU A 904 -7.20 -33.99 -67.74
N ARG A 905 -6.65 -33.05 -66.97
CA ARG A 905 -6.04 -33.35 -65.67
C ARG A 905 -7.09 -33.71 -64.63
N ARG A 906 -6.83 -34.79 -63.91
CA ARG A 906 -7.67 -35.21 -62.79
C ARG A 906 -7.44 -34.29 -61.60
N THR A 907 -8.47 -33.55 -61.19
CA THR A 907 -8.46 -32.67 -60.01
C THR A 907 -9.47 -33.15 -58.96
N GLY A 908 -9.27 -32.78 -57.69
CA GLY A 908 -10.16 -33.18 -56.59
C GLY A 908 -9.68 -34.41 -55.81
N PRO A 909 -10.53 -35.07 -55.00
CA PRO A 909 -10.14 -36.21 -54.17
C PRO A 909 -9.71 -37.43 -54.99
N LEU A 910 -8.90 -38.32 -54.40
CA LEU A 910 -8.48 -39.58 -55.03
C LEU A 910 -9.68 -40.51 -55.20
N THR A 911 -9.86 -41.05 -56.41
CA THR A 911 -10.93 -41.99 -56.72
C THR A 911 -10.67 -43.36 -56.08
N PRO A 912 -11.72 -44.17 -55.81
CA PRO A 912 -11.55 -45.53 -55.32
C PRO A 912 -10.67 -46.39 -56.24
N GLU A 913 -10.76 -46.18 -57.55
CA GLU A 913 -9.98 -46.91 -58.53
C GLU A 913 -8.48 -46.58 -58.45
N GLU A 914 -8.11 -45.32 -58.26
CA GLU A 914 -6.71 -44.93 -58.04
C GLU A 914 -6.13 -45.54 -56.75
N LYS A 915 -6.94 -45.63 -55.69
CA LYS A 915 -6.54 -46.31 -54.45
C LYS A 915 -6.37 -47.82 -54.65
N ARG A 916 -7.28 -48.45 -55.42
CA ARG A 916 -7.23 -49.88 -55.76
C ARG A 916 -5.97 -50.22 -56.53
N LEU A 917 -5.62 -49.43 -57.55
CA LEU A 917 -4.41 -49.62 -58.36
C LEU A 917 -3.14 -49.46 -57.52
N SER A 918 -3.08 -48.48 -56.63
CA SER A 918 -1.93 -48.32 -55.73
C SER A 918 -1.77 -49.47 -54.74
N LEU A 919 -2.87 -50.01 -54.20
CA LEU A 919 -2.81 -51.19 -53.34
C LEU A 919 -2.34 -52.43 -54.11
N ARG A 920 -2.90 -52.68 -55.30
CA ARG A 920 -2.51 -53.82 -56.16
C ARG A 920 -1.06 -53.72 -56.60
N PHE A 921 -0.56 -52.52 -56.88
CA PHE A 921 0.86 -52.30 -57.17
C PHE A 921 1.77 -52.75 -56.02
N TRP A 922 1.47 -52.37 -54.78
CA TRP A 922 2.28 -52.78 -53.62
C TRP A 922 2.23 -54.28 -53.37
N ILE A 923 1.09 -54.92 -53.60
CA ILE A 923 0.95 -56.38 -53.52
C ILE A 923 1.79 -57.04 -54.62
N ARG A 924 1.73 -56.55 -55.86
CA ARG A 924 2.53 -57.05 -56.98
C ARG A 924 4.02 -56.96 -56.71
N GLU A 925 4.50 -55.83 -56.19
CA GLU A 925 5.90 -55.64 -55.81
C GLU A 925 6.34 -56.63 -54.73
N ALA A 926 5.50 -56.84 -53.71
CA ALA A 926 5.77 -57.82 -52.67
C ALA A 926 5.80 -59.27 -53.22
N GLN A 927 4.88 -59.60 -54.13
CA GLN A 927 4.84 -60.90 -54.80
C GLN A 927 6.05 -61.11 -55.72
N ALA A 928 6.47 -60.10 -56.47
CA ALA A 928 7.64 -60.17 -57.35
C ALA A 928 8.92 -60.46 -56.57
N ARG A 929 9.00 -59.99 -55.31
CA ARG A 929 10.11 -60.28 -54.39
C ARG A 929 10.01 -61.66 -53.74
N ALA A 930 8.81 -62.07 -53.31
CA ALA A 930 8.62 -63.28 -52.52
C ALA A 930 8.34 -64.57 -53.33
N TYR A 931 7.75 -64.44 -54.52
CA TYR A 931 7.26 -65.53 -55.37
C TYR A 931 7.78 -65.40 -56.80
N ARG A 932 9.02 -64.96 -56.99
CA ARG A 932 9.59 -64.63 -58.30
C ARG A 932 9.57 -65.82 -59.27
N GLU A 933 9.94 -67.00 -58.79
CA GLU A 933 10.02 -68.23 -59.60
C GLU A 933 8.62 -68.75 -59.96
N GLU A 934 7.69 -68.68 -59.02
CA GLU A 934 6.28 -69.02 -59.22
C GLU A 934 5.58 -68.07 -60.18
N THR A 935 5.81 -66.76 -60.05
CA THR A 935 5.23 -65.74 -60.94
C THR A 935 5.69 -65.97 -62.37
N ASN A 936 6.96 -66.30 -62.57
CA ASN A 936 7.51 -66.62 -63.90
C ASN A 936 6.98 -67.95 -64.45
N ALA A 937 6.81 -68.97 -63.60
CA ALA A 937 6.24 -70.26 -64.00
C ALA A 937 4.77 -70.13 -64.45
N VAL A 938 3.95 -69.41 -63.66
CA VAL A 938 2.54 -69.12 -63.98
C VAL A 938 2.43 -68.27 -65.25
N ARG A 939 3.27 -67.24 -65.40
CA ARG A 939 3.31 -66.39 -66.62
C ARG A 939 3.70 -67.17 -67.88
N ALA A 940 4.56 -68.19 -67.75
CA ALA A 940 5.01 -69.04 -68.86
C ALA A 940 4.09 -70.25 -69.12
N GLY A 941 2.99 -70.40 -68.37
CA GLY A 941 2.09 -71.57 -68.47
C GLY A 941 2.73 -72.90 -68.03
N LYS A 942 3.79 -72.86 -67.20
CA LYS A 942 4.52 -74.04 -66.73
C LYS A 942 4.03 -74.49 -65.35
N LEU A 943 4.23 -75.78 -65.04
CA LEU A 943 3.99 -76.31 -63.69
C LEU A 943 4.89 -75.60 -62.67
N LEU A 944 4.36 -75.37 -61.45
CA LEU A 944 5.09 -74.73 -60.36
C LEU A 944 6.31 -75.56 -59.91
N PRO A 945 7.39 -74.91 -59.41
CA PRO A 945 8.58 -75.61 -58.90
C PRO A 945 8.25 -76.65 -57.81
N ALA A 946 8.97 -77.77 -57.80
CA ALA A 946 8.81 -78.82 -56.79
C ALA A 946 9.14 -78.27 -55.39
N GLY A 947 8.15 -78.25 -54.49
CA GLY A 947 8.27 -77.64 -53.16
C GLY A 947 7.72 -76.21 -53.04
N SER A 948 7.11 -75.67 -54.11
CA SER A 948 6.60 -74.30 -54.10
C SER A 948 5.54 -74.06 -53.02
N PRO A 949 5.61 -72.94 -52.29
CA PRO A 949 4.63 -72.53 -51.29
C PRO A 949 3.20 -72.38 -51.81
N LEU A 950 3.01 -72.15 -53.12
CA LEU A 950 1.73 -71.86 -53.75
C LEU A 950 1.06 -73.08 -54.41
N GLN A 951 1.68 -74.26 -54.34
CA GLN A 951 1.20 -75.47 -55.02
C GLN A 951 -0.21 -75.91 -54.60
N LYS A 952 -0.64 -75.57 -53.38
CA LYS A 952 -1.98 -75.88 -52.83
C LYS A 952 -3.06 -74.86 -53.18
N LEU A 953 -2.69 -73.72 -53.78
CA LEU A 953 -3.58 -72.57 -54.00
C LEU A 953 -3.96 -72.34 -55.47
N HIS A 954 -3.47 -73.17 -56.40
CA HIS A 954 -3.72 -73.06 -57.86
C HIS A 954 -3.66 -71.61 -58.39
N PRO A 955 -2.50 -70.93 -58.28
CA PRO A 955 -2.40 -69.51 -58.57
C PRO A 955 -2.55 -69.19 -60.07
N GLN A 956 -3.20 -68.08 -60.37
CA GLN A 956 -3.37 -67.50 -61.70
C GLN A 956 -2.86 -66.05 -61.70
N LEU A 957 -2.48 -65.53 -62.87
CA LEU A 957 -2.04 -64.13 -63.01
C LEU A 957 -3.21 -63.27 -63.51
N SER A 958 -3.47 -62.17 -62.84
CA SER A 958 -4.41 -61.15 -63.29
C SER A 958 -3.79 -60.22 -64.36
N ASP A 959 -4.64 -59.45 -65.06
CA ASP A 959 -4.22 -58.55 -66.16
C ASP A 959 -3.21 -57.48 -65.73
N ASP A 960 -3.22 -57.05 -64.46
CA ASP A 960 -2.27 -56.10 -63.90
C ASP A 960 -1.02 -56.76 -63.28
N GLY A 961 -0.91 -58.09 -63.40
CA GLY A 961 0.28 -58.87 -63.05
C GLY A 961 0.33 -59.35 -61.60
N VAL A 962 -0.76 -59.25 -60.85
CA VAL A 962 -0.88 -59.75 -59.47
C VAL A 962 -1.23 -61.25 -59.50
N LEU A 963 -0.54 -62.06 -58.69
CA LEU A 963 -0.89 -63.47 -58.46
C LEU A 963 -2.15 -63.57 -57.60
N GLU A 964 -3.17 -64.25 -58.11
CA GLU A 964 -4.45 -64.49 -57.47
C GLU A 964 -4.70 -66.00 -57.30
N ALA A 965 -5.49 -66.40 -56.31
CA ALA A 965 -5.84 -67.79 -56.03
C ALA A 965 -7.33 -67.93 -55.72
N THR A 966 -7.92 -69.06 -56.09
CA THR A 966 -9.34 -69.36 -55.82
C THR A 966 -9.47 -70.10 -54.49
N LEU A 967 -10.17 -69.50 -53.53
CA LEU A 967 -10.48 -70.13 -52.24
C LEU A 967 -11.68 -71.09 -52.39
N ARG A 968 -11.84 -72.06 -51.47
CA ARG A 968 -12.82 -73.18 -51.53
C ARG A 968 -14.32 -72.75 -51.56
N SER A 969 -14.64 -71.46 -51.62
CA SER A 969 -15.95 -70.90 -51.95
C SER A 969 -15.89 -70.30 -53.37
N GLY A 970 -16.25 -71.10 -54.36
CA GLY A 970 -15.86 -70.93 -55.76
C GLY A 970 -16.56 -69.84 -56.57
N GLU A 971 -16.47 -68.56 -56.19
CA GLU A 971 -17.00 -67.47 -57.05
C GLU A 971 -16.04 -66.29 -57.32
N ARG A 972 -14.86 -66.19 -56.68
CA ARG A 972 -13.91 -65.09 -56.94
C ARG A 972 -12.44 -65.43 -56.70
N ALA A 973 -11.56 -65.06 -57.62
CA ALA A 973 -10.11 -65.09 -57.44
C ALA A 973 -9.65 -63.89 -56.58
N VAL A 974 -8.79 -64.14 -55.59
CA VAL A 974 -8.32 -63.12 -54.64
C VAL A 974 -6.79 -63.04 -54.62
N PRO A 975 -6.19 -61.85 -54.37
CA PRO A 975 -4.74 -61.70 -54.34
C PRO A 975 -4.07 -62.56 -53.26
N VAL A 976 -2.93 -63.17 -53.61
CA VAL A 976 -2.12 -63.96 -52.68
C VAL A 976 -1.16 -63.06 -51.91
N LEU A 977 -1.24 -63.04 -50.59
CA LEU A 977 -0.37 -62.20 -49.76
C LEU A 977 0.91 -62.93 -49.33
N PRO A 978 2.11 -62.33 -49.50
CA PRO A 978 3.35 -62.90 -48.97
C PRO A 978 3.43 -62.83 -47.43
N ASP A 979 3.77 -63.95 -46.78
CA ASP A 979 3.74 -64.08 -45.31
C ASP A 979 4.69 -63.12 -44.54
N LEU A 980 5.74 -62.60 -45.18
CA LEU A 980 6.80 -61.78 -44.56
C LEU A 980 6.92 -60.35 -45.11
N ALA A 981 6.00 -59.91 -45.98
CA ALA A 981 6.07 -58.56 -46.55
C ALA A 981 5.49 -57.49 -45.61
N HIS A 982 6.08 -56.29 -45.63
CA HIS A 982 5.58 -55.14 -44.86
C HIS A 982 4.14 -54.76 -45.27
N VAL A 983 3.82 -54.81 -46.57
CA VAL A 983 2.46 -54.57 -47.06
C VAL A 983 1.44 -55.53 -46.45
N THR A 984 1.79 -56.80 -46.24
CA THR A 984 0.93 -57.79 -45.59
C THR A 984 0.67 -57.42 -44.14
N THR A 985 1.68 -56.90 -43.43
CA THR A 985 1.53 -56.44 -42.05
C THR A 985 0.58 -55.23 -41.98
N LEU A 986 0.72 -54.28 -42.91
CA LEU A 986 -0.17 -53.13 -43.01
C LEU A 986 -1.61 -53.52 -43.37
N ILE A 987 -1.82 -54.50 -44.24
CA ILE A 987 -3.16 -55.03 -44.58
C ILE A 987 -3.81 -55.72 -43.38
N VAL A 988 -3.03 -56.48 -42.60
CA VAL A 988 -3.53 -57.15 -41.40
C VAL A 988 -3.92 -56.14 -40.31
N ASP A 989 -3.11 -55.11 -40.09
CA ASP A 989 -3.43 -54.01 -39.17
C ASP A 989 -4.68 -53.23 -39.63
N ASP A 990 -4.82 -52.95 -40.93
CA ASP A 990 -6.00 -52.26 -41.47
C ASP A 990 -7.28 -53.10 -41.27
N ALA A 991 -7.24 -54.40 -41.59
CA ALA A 991 -8.34 -55.31 -41.34
C ALA A 991 -8.68 -55.44 -39.85
N HIS A 992 -7.68 -55.42 -38.97
CA HIS A 992 -7.85 -55.45 -37.52
C HIS A 992 -8.58 -54.21 -36.99
N ARG A 993 -8.27 -53.04 -37.55
CA ARG A 993 -8.94 -51.77 -37.24
C ARG A 993 -10.35 -51.72 -37.81
N LEU A 994 -10.56 -52.20 -39.04
CA LEU A 994 -11.88 -52.26 -39.68
C LEU A 994 -12.88 -53.13 -38.92
N CYS A 995 -12.42 -54.23 -38.32
CA CYS A 995 -13.26 -55.06 -37.45
C CYS A 995 -13.30 -54.58 -35.99
N PHE A 996 -12.94 -53.31 -35.72
CA PHE A 996 -12.94 -52.71 -34.37
C PHE A 996 -12.25 -53.57 -33.30
N HIS A 997 -11.14 -54.23 -33.67
CA HIS A 997 -10.36 -55.06 -32.76
C HIS A 997 -11.12 -56.25 -32.13
N GLN A 998 -12.21 -56.75 -32.76
CA GLN A 998 -13.08 -57.85 -32.30
C GLN A 998 -12.41 -59.24 -32.17
N GLY A 999 -11.07 -59.31 -32.18
CA GLY A 999 -10.30 -60.52 -31.97
C GLY A 999 -9.94 -61.30 -33.24
N THR A 1000 -9.03 -62.25 -33.06
CA THR A 1000 -8.29 -62.91 -34.15
C THR A 1000 -9.17 -63.65 -35.15
N ARG A 1001 -10.25 -64.30 -34.69
CA ARG A 1001 -11.17 -65.04 -35.57
C ARG A 1001 -11.91 -64.14 -36.56
N VAL A 1002 -12.33 -62.94 -36.12
CA VAL A 1002 -13.08 -62.00 -36.96
C VAL A 1002 -12.17 -61.33 -37.99
N THR A 1003 -10.99 -60.87 -37.56
CA THR A 1003 -9.97 -60.29 -38.46
C THR A 1003 -9.52 -61.29 -39.51
N LEU A 1004 -9.25 -62.54 -39.13
CA LEU A 1004 -8.89 -63.60 -40.07
C LEU A 1004 -10.02 -63.93 -41.04
N SER A 1005 -11.28 -63.91 -40.59
CA SER A 1005 -12.43 -64.11 -41.46
C SER A 1005 -12.47 -63.05 -42.57
N LEU A 1006 -12.35 -61.77 -42.22
CA LEU A 1006 -12.33 -60.65 -43.17
C LEU A 1006 -11.12 -60.72 -44.12
N LEU A 1007 -9.93 -60.98 -43.58
CA LEU A 1007 -8.72 -61.15 -44.41
C LEU A 1007 -8.86 -62.32 -45.39
N THR A 1008 -9.43 -63.45 -44.97
CA THR A 1008 -9.59 -64.62 -45.83
C THR A 1008 -10.78 -64.52 -46.79
N ALA A 1009 -11.65 -63.53 -46.62
CA ALA A 1009 -12.68 -63.19 -47.60
C ALA A 1009 -12.12 -62.38 -48.78
N GLU A 1010 -11.11 -61.54 -48.53
CA GLU A 1010 -10.54 -60.64 -49.55
C GLU A 1010 -9.15 -61.05 -50.08
N TYR A 1011 -8.42 -61.91 -49.36
CA TYR A 1011 -7.05 -62.31 -49.68
C TYR A 1011 -6.76 -63.79 -49.39
N ALA A 1012 -5.89 -64.39 -50.20
CA ALA A 1012 -5.38 -65.74 -49.96
C ALA A 1012 -4.10 -65.69 -49.11
N VAL A 1013 -4.13 -66.34 -47.93
CA VAL A 1013 -3.02 -66.36 -46.95
C VAL A 1013 -2.60 -67.79 -46.64
N ARG A 1014 -1.28 -68.05 -46.58
CA ARG A 1014 -0.72 -69.39 -46.40
C ARG A 1014 -0.52 -69.79 -44.93
N ARG A 1015 0.10 -68.95 -44.09
CA ARG A 1015 0.38 -69.27 -42.67
C ARG A 1015 -0.52 -68.47 -41.71
N ARG A 1016 -1.73 -68.98 -41.44
CA ARG A 1016 -2.66 -68.34 -40.49
C ARG A 1016 -2.05 -68.13 -39.09
N THR A 1017 -1.27 -69.08 -38.59
CA THR A 1017 -0.67 -69.03 -37.24
C THR A 1017 0.34 -67.89 -37.03
N VAL A 1018 1.05 -67.45 -38.06
CA VAL A 1018 2.01 -66.33 -37.97
C VAL A 1018 1.29 -64.98 -37.89
N LEU A 1019 0.12 -64.87 -38.52
CA LEU A 1019 -0.73 -63.68 -38.41
C LEU A 1019 -1.43 -63.62 -37.04
N GLU A 1020 -1.81 -64.77 -36.48
CA GLU A 1020 -2.39 -64.87 -35.14
C GLU A 1020 -1.43 -64.32 -34.07
N GLN A 1021 -0.14 -64.69 -34.12
CA GLN A 1021 0.87 -64.21 -33.19
C GLN A 1021 1.13 -62.70 -33.28
N LYS A 1022 1.23 -62.16 -34.51
CA LYS A 1022 1.40 -60.71 -34.71
C LYS A 1022 0.18 -59.91 -34.22
N GLN A 1023 -1.02 -60.47 -34.35
CA GLN A 1023 -2.24 -59.82 -33.89
C GLN A 1023 -2.39 -59.82 -32.36
N VAL A 1024 -1.98 -60.90 -31.68
CA VAL A 1024 -1.98 -60.95 -30.20
C VAL A 1024 -1.07 -59.85 -29.62
N HIS A 1025 0.11 -59.65 -30.22
CA HIS A 1025 1.03 -58.59 -29.78
C HIS A 1025 0.43 -57.18 -29.96
N MET A 1026 -0.25 -56.92 -31.09
CA MET A 1026 -0.95 -55.63 -31.30
C MET A 1026 -2.12 -55.43 -30.33
N LEU A 1027 -2.84 -56.51 -29.95
CA LEU A 1027 -3.91 -56.44 -28.96
C LEU A 1027 -3.39 -56.09 -27.56
N GLU A 1028 -2.24 -56.63 -27.15
CA GLU A 1028 -1.58 -56.29 -25.88
C GLU A 1028 -1.17 -54.81 -25.82
N GLU A 1029 -0.54 -54.31 -26.89
CA GLU A 1029 -0.20 -52.88 -27.00
C GLU A 1029 -1.45 -51.99 -26.97
N LEU A 1030 -2.51 -52.37 -27.70
CA LEU A 1030 -3.76 -51.61 -27.73
C LEU A 1030 -4.41 -51.56 -26.34
N THR A 1031 -4.41 -52.67 -25.60
CA THR A 1031 -4.96 -52.74 -24.24
C THR A 1031 -4.20 -51.80 -23.29
N SER A 1032 -2.87 -51.73 -23.45
CA SER A 1032 -2.02 -50.81 -22.67
C SER A 1032 -2.30 -49.34 -23.03
N LEU A 1033 -2.53 -49.03 -24.30
CA LEU A 1033 -2.84 -47.68 -24.78
C LEU A 1033 -4.26 -47.24 -24.39
N HIS A 1034 -5.23 -48.14 -24.39
CA HIS A 1034 -6.59 -47.86 -23.90
C HIS A 1034 -6.61 -47.55 -22.41
N ARG A 1035 -5.79 -48.22 -21.60
CA ARG A 1035 -5.62 -47.90 -20.17
C ARG A 1035 -5.07 -46.46 -20.00
N ARG A 1036 -3.97 -46.13 -20.69
CA ARG A 1036 -3.37 -44.78 -20.64
C ARG A 1036 -4.28 -43.70 -21.24
N ARG A 1037 -5.08 -44.04 -22.25
CA ARG A 1037 -6.07 -43.13 -22.82
C ARG A 1037 -7.22 -42.87 -21.86
N GLY A 1038 -7.67 -43.86 -21.08
CA GLY A 1038 -8.65 -43.67 -20.02
C GLY A 1038 -8.14 -42.73 -18.93
N GLU A 1039 -6.91 -42.93 -18.48
CA GLU A 1039 -6.23 -42.05 -17.51
C GLU A 1039 -6.10 -40.62 -18.05
N ASN A 1040 -5.64 -40.45 -19.30
CA ASN A 1040 -5.51 -39.15 -19.93
C ASN A 1040 -6.87 -38.49 -20.20
N ALA A 1041 -7.92 -39.26 -20.54
CA ALA A 1041 -9.26 -38.74 -20.74
C ALA A 1041 -9.86 -38.24 -19.42
N GLN A 1042 -9.63 -38.96 -18.32
CA GLN A 1042 -10.04 -38.51 -16.99
C GLN A 1042 -9.32 -37.21 -16.62
N LEU A 1043 -8.00 -37.14 -16.83
CA LEU A 1043 -7.22 -35.91 -16.65
C LEU A 1043 -7.74 -34.74 -17.50
N ILE A 1044 -8.13 -34.98 -18.75
CA ILE A 1044 -8.70 -33.95 -19.63
C ILE A 1044 -10.08 -33.51 -19.13
N VAL A 1045 -10.90 -34.43 -18.62
CA VAL A 1045 -12.21 -34.10 -18.02
C VAL A 1045 -12.03 -33.25 -16.76
N ASP A 1046 -11.10 -33.63 -15.88
CA ASP A 1046 -10.79 -32.90 -14.66
C ASP A 1046 -10.24 -31.50 -14.99
N LEU A 1047 -9.30 -31.40 -15.94
CA LEU A 1047 -8.76 -30.14 -16.43
C LEU A 1047 -9.84 -29.27 -17.08
N ASN A 1048 -10.75 -29.83 -17.87
CA ASN A 1048 -11.86 -29.08 -18.46
C ASN A 1048 -12.87 -28.60 -17.41
N SER A 1049 -13.10 -29.38 -16.35
CA SER A 1049 -13.89 -28.97 -15.19
C SER A 1049 -13.24 -27.78 -14.47
N ASP A 1050 -11.92 -27.83 -14.26
CA ASP A 1050 -11.20 -26.72 -13.61
C ASP A 1050 -11.12 -25.49 -14.51
N LEU A 1051 -10.97 -25.67 -15.83
CA LEU A 1051 -11.02 -24.58 -16.81
C LEU A 1051 -12.43 -23.95 -16.86
N ALA A 1052 -13.49 -24.75 -16.70
CA ALA A 1052 -14.86 -24.23 -16.60
C ALA A 1052 -15.07 -23.42 -15.31
N LYS A 1053 -14.55 -23.88 -14.16
CA LYS A 1053 -14.58 -23.11 -12.91
C LYS A 1053 -13.80 -21.81 -13.01
N LEU A 1054 -12.60 -21.84 -13.60
CA LEU A 1054 -11.79 -20.65 -13.84
C LEU A 1054 -12.47 -19.67 -14.80
N ARG A 1055 -13.14 -20.16 -15.85
CA ARG A 1055 -13.94 -19.29 -16.75
C ARG A 1055 -15.13 -18.67 -16.03
N GLN A 1056 -15.77 -19.39 -15.12
CA GLN A 1056 -16.88 -18.86 -14.33
C GLN A 1056 -16.38 -17.80 -13.33
N GLN A 1057 -15.22 -18.02 -12.72
CA GLN A 1057 -14.56 -17.02 -11.88
C GLN A 1057 -14.17 -15.78 -12.68
N LEU A 1058 -13.59 -15.97 -13.87
CA LEU A 1058 -13.22 -14.86 -14.78
C LEU A 1058 -14.46 -14.05 -15.19
N ALA A 1059 -15.55 -14.71 -15.55
CA ALA A 1059 -16.80 -14.04 -15.91
C ALA A 1059 -17.40 -13.27 -14.72
N ALA A 1060 -17.33 -13.82 -13.51
CA ALA A 1060 -17.77 -13.12 -12.31
C ALA A 1060 -16.88 -11.90 -12.00
N THR A 1061 -15.56 -12.01 -12.19
CA THR A 1061 -14.65 -10.87 -12.02
C THR A 1061 -14.82 -9.80 -13.09
N ASP A 1062 -15.09 -10.20 -14.35
CA ASP A 1062 -15.36 -9.26 -15.44
C ASP A 1062 -16.68 -8.52 -15.20
N GLN A 1063 -17.68 -9.19 -14.64
CA GLN A 1063 -18.94 -8.54 -14.24
C GLN A 1063 -18.72 -7.54 -13.10
N LEU A 1064 -17.96 -7.93 -12.05
CA LEU A 1064 -17.62 -7.00 -10.96
C LEU A 1064 -16.78 -5.81 -11.45
N LEU A 1065 -15.90 -6.03 -12.42
CA LEU A 1065 -15.12 -4.96 -13.06
C LEU A 1065 -16.03 -4.03 -13.88
N ALA A 1066 -17.01 -4.58 -14.60
CA ALA A 1066 -18.01 -3.79 -15.33
C ALA A 1066 -18.88 -2.95 -14.38
N GLU A 1067 -19.31 -3.52 -13.26
CA GLU A 1067 -20.06 -2.81 -12.22
C GLU A 1067 -19.21 -1.70 -11.59
N SER A 1068 -17.96 -2.00 -11.20
CA SER A 1068 -17.06 -1.00 -10.63
C SER A 1068 -16.67 0.10 -11.63
N THR A 1069 -16.57 -0.20 -12.92
CA THR A 1069 -16.27 0.81 -13.95
C THR A 1069 -17.46 1.73 -14.20
N ALA A 1070 -18.69 1.19 -14.18
CA ALA A 1070 -19.91 2.01 -14.21
C ALA A 1070 -20.02 2.91 -12.97
N ASP A 1071 -19.70 2.39 -11.78
CA ASP A 1071 -19.65 3.19 -10.56
C ASP A 1071 -18.59 4.31 -10.66
N CYS A 1072 -17.41 4.04 -11.23
CA CYS A 1072 -16.41 5.06 -11.48
C CYS A 1072 -16.89 6.14 -12.47
N GLU A 1073 -17.64 5.80 -13.50
CA GLU A 1073 -18.23 6.77 -14.44
C GLU A 1073 -19.27 7.65 -13.76
N THR A 1074 -20.18 7.07 -12.97
CA THR A 1074 -21.17 7.86 -12.22
C THR A 1074 -20.54 8.77 -11.17
N LEU A 1075 -19.46 8.33 -10.51
CA LEU A 1075 -18.70 9.16 -9.58
C LEU A 1075 -18.00 10.31 -10.30
N LYS A 1076 -17.43 10.10 -11.49
CA LYS A 1076 -16.84 11.17 -12.31
C LYS A 1076 -17.87 12.21 -12.71
N GLU A 1077 -19.07 11.80 -13.13
CA GLU A 1077 -20.15 12.73 -13.44
C GLU A 1077 -20.57 13.55 -12.21
N ARG A 1078 -20.60 12.92 -11.04
CA ARG A 1078 -20.94 13.59 -9.78
C ARG A 1078 -19.85 14.56 -9.31
N ILE A 1079 -18.58 14.23 -9.52
CA ILE A 1079 -17.45 15.14 -9.28
C ILE A 1079 -17.55 16.36 -10.20
N ALA A 1080 -17.79 16.16 -11.50
CA ALA A 1080 -17.95 17.27 -12.44
C ALA A 1080 -19.13 18.19 -12.07
N ALA A 1081 -20.25 17.61 -11.62
CA ALA A 1081 -21.38 18.39 -11.12
C ALA A 1081 -21.01 19.19 -9.84
N LEU A 1082 -20.27 18.59 -8.92
CA LEU A 1082 -19.81 19.28 -7.71
C LEU A 1082 -18.82 20.40 -8.02
N GLU A 1083 -17.89 20.19 -8.95
CA GLU A 1083 -16.96 21.22 -9.43
C GLU A 1083 -17.70 22.42 -10.02
N GLN A 1084 -18.74 22.17 -10.82
CA GLN A 1084 -19.60 23.23 -11.35
C GLN A 1084 -20.28 24.00 -10.21
N THR A 1085 -20.87 23.31 -9.23
CA THR A 1085 -21.50 23.99 -8.08
C THR A 1085 -20.51 24.78 -7.24
N ASN A 1086 -19.26 24.29 -7.11
CA ASN A 1086 -18.23 24.99 -6.36
C ASN A 1086 -17.74 26.24 -7.11
N SER A 1087 -17.67 26.18 -8.44
CA SER A 1087 -17.41 27.36 -9.28
C SER A 1087 -18.51 28.43 -9.12
N GLU A 1088 -19.77 28.01 -9.14
CA GLU A 1088 -20.92 28.90 -8.92
C GLU A 1088 -20.89 29.51 -7.51
N LEU A 1089 -20.62 28.71 -6.47
CA LEU A 1089 -20.47 29.20 -5.09
C LEU A 1089 -19.30 30.18 -4.94
N ASN A 1090 -18.16 29.92 -5.57
CA ASN A 1090 -17.03 30.84 -5.55
C ASN A 1090 -17.35 32.17 -6.22
N ALA A 1091 -18.09 32.16 -7.33
CA ALA A 1091 -18.58 33.38 -7.95
C ALA A 1091 -19.50 34.17 -7.00
N THR A 1092 -20.42 33.50 -6.30
CA THR A 1092 -21.30 34.16 -5.31
C THR A 1092 -20.53 34.71 -4.10
N ASN A 1093 -19.54 33.97 -3.59
CA ASN A 1093 -18.68 34.45 -2.52
C ASN A 1093 -17.86 35.68 -2.94
N GLN A 1094 -17.43 35.74 -4.19
CA GLN A 1094 -16.74 36.91 -4.71
C GLN A 1094 -17.69 38.12 -4.74
N THR A 1095 -18.94 37.94 -5.20
CA THR A 1095 -19.92 39.04 -5.17
C THR A 1095 -20.23 39.52 -3.75
N LEU A 1096 -20.31 38.62 -2.76
CA LEU A 1096 -20.52 38.99 -1.36
C LEU A 1096 -19.32 39.75 -0.77
N LYS A 1097 -18.09 39.39 -1.16
CA LYS A 1097 -16.88 40.14 -0.76
C LYS A 1097 -16.90 41.54 -1.35
N ASP A 1098 -17.30 41.69 -2.61
CA ASP A 1098 -17.38 42.99 -3.25
C ASP A 1098 -18.45 43.88 -2.59
N GLU A 1099 -19.61 43.31 -2.23
CA GLU A 1099 -20.65 44.01 -1.45
C GLU A 1099 -20.17 44.39 -0.04
N TYR A 1100 -19.47 43.49 0.66
CA TYR A 1100 -18.87 43.77 1.96
C TYR A 1100 -17.86 44.92 1.88
N ASN A 1101 -16.99 44.93 0.88
CA ASN A 1101 -16.01 45.99 0.66
C ASN A 1101 -16.70 47.34 0.39
N ALA A 1102 -17.79 47.34 -0.39
CA ALA A 1102 -18.58 48.54 -0.63
C ALA A 1102 -19.23 49.07 0.68
N LEU A 1103 -19.81 48.18 1.49
CA LEU A 1103 -20.36 48.50 2.81
C LEU A 1103 -19.28 49.05 3.76
N HIS A 1104 -18.08 48.47 3.75
CA HIS A 1104 -16.97 48.91 4.58
C HIS A 1104 -16.50 50.32 4.21
N LEU A 1105 -16.41 50.64 2.90
CA LEU A 1105 -16.10 51.99 2.43
C LEU A 1105 -17.15 53.01 2.88
N ILE A 1106 -18.43 52.66 2.83
CA ILE A 1106 -19.52 53.52 3.32
C ILE A 1106 -19.41 53.74 4.84
N TYR A 1107 -19.12 52.68 5.61
CA TYR A 1107 -18.92 52.76 7.05
C TYR A 1107 -17.75 53.69 7.40
N MET A 1108 -16.60 53.53 6.74
CA MET A 1108 -15.42 54.39 6.93
C MET A 1108 -15.73 55.86 6.64
N GLN A 1109 -16.54 56.14 5.62
CA GLN A 1109 -16.99 57.49 5.31
C GLN A 1109 -17.93 58.04 6.39
N MET A 1110 -18.85 57.22 6.92
CA MET A 1110 -19.71 57.63 8.04
C MET A 1110 -18.92 57.89 9.32
N GLU A 1111 -17.91 57.06 9.63
CA GLU A 1111 -17.05 57.25 10.80
C GLU A 1111 -16.25 58.55 10.70
N LYS A 1112 -15.75 58.88 9.50
CA LYS A 1112 -15.10 60.18 9.24
C LYS A 1112 -16.05 61.34 9.50
N ASN A 1113 -17.27 61.29 8.94
CA ASN A 1113 -18.27 62.34 9.14
C ASN A 1113 -18.67 62.48 10.62
N PHE A 1114 -18.74 61.36 11.35
CA PHE A 1114 -19.03 61.36 12.79
C PHE A 1114 -17.91 62.05 13.58
N LYS A 1115 -16.63 61.76 13.27
CA LYS A 1115 -15.48 62.42 13.91
C LYS A 1115 -15.49 63.93 13.63
N GLU A 1116 -15.77 64.34 12.39
CA GLU A 1116 -15.90 65.76 12.03
C GLU A 1116 -17.01 66.45 12.85
N ALA A 1117 -18.20 65.85 12.92
CA ALA A 1117 -19.30 66.36 13.73
C ALA A 1117 -18.96 66.42 15.24
N GLN A 1118 -18.19 65.44 15.74
CA GLN A 1118 -17.75 65.41 17.14
C GLN A 1118 -16.76 66.55 17.44
N THR A 1119 -15.82 66.83 16.53
CA THR A 1119 -14.89 67.96 16.66
C THR A 1119 -15.61 69.31 16.63
N GLU A 1120 -16.65 69.45 15.80
CA GLU A 1120 -17.47 70.66 15.74
C GLU A 1120 -18.25 70.87 17.05
N ARG A 1121 -18.85 69.79 17.58
CA ARG A 1121 -19.53 69.81 18.89
C ARG A 1121 -18.58 70.20 20.03
N ASP A 1122 -17.36 69.66 20.04
CA ASP A 1122 -16.37 69.96 21.07
C ASP A 1122 -15.88 71.42 20.98
N SER A 1123 -15.71 71.95 19.77
CA SER A 1123 -15.43 73.38 19.54
C SER A 1123 -16.56 74.30 20.03
N LEU A 1124 -17.82 73.92 19.80
CA LEU A 1124 -18.98 74.66 20.29
C LEU A 1124 -19.07 74.61 21.83
N LEU A 1125 -18.81 73.44 22.43
CA LEU A 1125 -18.73 73.28 23.88
C LEU A 1125 -17.63 74.16 24.49
N ALA A 1126 -16.45 74.21 23.90
CA ALA A 1126 -15.35 75.06 24.35
C ALA A 1126 -15.75 76.55 24.33
N ARG A 1127 -16.35 77.04 23.25
CA ARG A 1127 -16.90 78.42 23.18
C ARG A 1127 -17.98 78.66 24.24
N CYS A 1128 -18.85 77.69 24.47
CA CYS A 1128 -19.92 77.82 25.47
C CYS A 1128 -19.37 77.87 26.89
N LEU A 1129 -18.30 77.11 27.18
CA LEU A 1129 -17.58 77.14 28.45
C LEU A 1129 -16.85 78.47 28.66
N GLU A 1130 -16.23 79.02 27.61
CA GLU A 1130 -15.56 80.32 27.66
C GLU A 1130 -16.55 81.46 27.94
N ILE A 1131 -17.70 81.46 27.26
CA ILE A 1131 -18.78 82.42 27.54
C ILE A 1131 -19.28 82.28 28.98
N LYS A 1132 -19.50 81.04 29.46
CA LYS A 1132 -19.92 80.81 30.85
C LYS A 1132 -18.86 81.26 31.86
N SER A 1133 -17.58 81.07 31.59
CA SER A 1133 -16.46 81.54 32.43
C SER A 1133 -16.47 83.06 32.53
N ASN A 1134 -16.59 83.76 31.40
CA ASN A 1134 -16.66 85.22 31.37
C ASN A 1134 -17.89 85.76 32.12
N VAL A 1135 -19.04 85.08 32.04
CA VAL A 1135 -20.23 85.43 32.82
C VAL A 1135 -20.02 85.16 34.31
N ALA A 1136 -19.38 84.06 34.68
CA ALA A 1136 -19.07 83.73 36.06
C ALA A 1136 -18.06 84.71 36.68
N GLU A 1137 -17.03 85.12 35.94
CA GLU A 1137 -16.08 86.15 36.38
C GLU A 1137 -16.77 87.49 36.60
N LYS A 1138 -17.65 87.90 35.69
CA LYS A 1138 -18.43 89.14 35.85
C LYS A 1138 -19.35 89.07 37.06
N MET A 1139 -20.01 87.92 37.28
CA MET A 1139 -20.85 87.71 38.46
C MET A 1139 -20.03 87.66 39.75
N ASN A 1140 -18.81 87.12 39.72
CA ASN A 1140 -17.88 87.14 40.85
C ASN A 1140 -17.38 88.55 41.16
N GLN A 1141 -17.09 89.37 40.15
CA GLN A 1141 -16.75 90.79 40.34
C GLN A 1141 -17.91 91.57 40.95
N GLU A 1142 -19.13 91.36 40.45
CA GLU A 1142 -20.34 91.95 41.04
C GLU A 1142 -20.59 91.47 42.48
N ASN A 1143 -20.34 90.20 42.77
CA ASN A 1143 -20.41 89.64 44.12
C ASN A 1143 -19.33 90.20 45.04
N GLU A 1144 -18.09 90.36 44.57
CA GLU A 1144 -17.02 90.98 45.34
C GLU A 1144 -17.34 92.43 45.66
N GLU A 1145 -17.86 93.20 44.70
CA GLU A 1145 -18.36 94.55 44.95
C GLU A 1145 -19.52 94.56 45.94
N PHE A 1146 -20.46 93.63 45.81
CA PHE A 1146 -21.59 93.48 46.74
C PHE A 1146 -21.10 93.13 48.15
N VAL A 1147 -20.15 92.21 48.28
CA VAL A 1147 -19.51 91.83 49.54
C VAL A 1147 -18.73 92.99 50.13
N ARG A 1148 -18.02 93.79 49.32
CA ARG A 1148 -17.33 95.01 49.78
C ARG A 1148 -18.31 96.06 50.30
N ARG A 1149 -19.41 96.29 49.57
CA ARG A 1149 -20.49 97.19 50.01
C ARG A 1149 -21.15 96.69 51.29
N ARG A 1150 -21.34 95.37 51.41
CA ARG A 1150 -21.87 94.72 52.62
C ARG A 1150 -20.88 94.79 53.77
N GLN A 1151 -19.58 94.59 53.56
CA GLN A 1151 -18.55 94.74 54.57
C GLN A 1151 -18.45 96.18 55.04
N LEU A 1152 -18.52 97.17 54.16
CA LEU A 1152 -18.60 98.60 54.54
C LEU A 1152 -19.86 98.91 55.34
N ARG A 1153 -21.00 98.29 55.00
CA ARG A 1153 -22.25 98.42 55.77
C ARG A 1153 -22.16 97.74 57.13
N VAL A 1154 -21.63 96.51 57.19
CA VAL A 1154 -21.42 95.74 58.42
C VAL A 1154 -20.37 96.40 59.30
N GLN A 1155 -19.34 97.05 58.75
CA GLN A 1155 -18.33 97.77 59.52
C GLN A 1155 -18.91 99.06 60.13
N ARG A 1156 -19.80 99.76 59.41
CA ARG A 1156 -20.62 100.85 59.97
C ARG A 1156 -21.62 100.36 61.02
N GLU A 1157 -22.29 99.22 60.77
CA GLU A 1157 -23.20 98.59 61.72
C GLU A 1157 -22.44 98.03 62.94
N LEU A 1158 -21.18 97.60 62.82
CA LEU A 1158 -20.31 97.20 63.95
C LEU A 1158 -19.81 98.41 64.75
N GLU A 1159 -19.53 99.54 64.10
CA GLU A 1159 -19.24 100.80 64.78
C GLU A 1159 -20.47 101.30 65.57
N ASP A 1160 -21.68 101.16 65.01
CA ASP A 1160 -22.94 101.48 65.68
C ASP A 1160 -23.34 100.44 66.75
N ALA A 1161 -23.00 99.15 66.59
CA ALA A 1161 -23.34 98.06 67.52
C ALA A 1161 -22.33 97.85 68.67
N THR A 1162 -21.31 98.72 68.81
CA THR A 1162 -20.56 98.85 70.09
C THR A 1162 -21.34 99.62 71.16
N ARG A 1163 -22.57 100.06 70.83
CA ARG A 1163 -23.62 100.48 71.76
C ARG A 1163 -24.77 99.49 71.69
N ASP A 1164 -24.75 98.49 72.57
CA ASP A 1164 -25.89 97.91 73.28
C ASP A 1164 -25.75 96.41 73.52
N VAL A 1165 -26.00 96.07 74.77
CA VAL A 1165 -25.96 94.74 75.40
C VAL A 1165 -27.27 94.02 75.08
N VAL A 1166 -27.25 92.69 74.89
CA VAL A 1166 -28.14 91.71 75.55
C VAL A 1166 -28.01 90.30 74.94
N VAL A 1167 -28.17 89.34 75.86
CA VAL A 1167 -28.09 87.88 75.83
C VAL A 1167 -29.41 87.25 75.32
N VAL A 1168 -29.36 85.98 74.85
CA VAL A 1168 -30.30 84.84 75.07
C VAL A 1168 -30.60 84.03 73.78
N PRO A 1169 -30.70 82.67 73.86
CA PRO A 1169 -30.55 81.64 72.80
C PRO A 1169 -31.93 81.04 72.41
N PRO A 1170 -32.11 79.75 72.03
CA PRO A 1170 -31.39 78.81 71.17
C PRO A 1170 -32.24 78.43 69.92
N ASP A 1171 -31.80 77.40 69.15
CA ASP A 1171 -32.62 76.27 68.67
C ASP A 1171 -32.62 75.93 67.15
N THR A 1172 -32.64 74.60 66.93
CA THR A 1172 -32.94 73.82 65.70
C THR A 1172 -31.98 73.94 64.49
N SER A 1173 -31.18 72.94 64.11
CA SER A 1173 -31.37 71.50 63.83
C SER A 1173 -31.85 71.17 62.41
N ARG A 1174 -31.05 70.30 61.78
CA ARG A 1174 -31.37 69.25 60.80
C ARG A 1174 -31.30 69.58 59.30
N VAL A 1175 -30.16 69.16 58.78
CA VAL A 1175 -29.84 68.76 57.40
C VAL A 1175 -30.61 67.49 57.03
N ALA A 1176 -31.22 67.45 55.83
CA ALA A 1176 -31.67 66.25 55.12
C ALA A 1176 -30.71 66.02 53.94
N ALA A 1177 -29.91 64.95 53.90
CA ALA A 1177 -30.21 63.53 53.62
C ALA A 1177 -30.35 63.23 52.12
N CYS A 1178 -29.26 62.70 51.55
CA CYS A 1178 -29.17 62.06 50.24
C CYS A 1178 -29.88 60.69 50.26
N ILE A 1179 -30.50 60.32 49.14
CA ILE A 1179 -31.13 59.00 48.96
C ILE A 1179 -30.07 57.99 48.52
N GLU A 1180 -29.84 56.97 49.34
CA GLU A 1180 -29.11 55.74 49.01
C GLU A 1180 -30.02 54.76 48.23
N ALA A 1181 -29.53 54.23 47.11
CA ALA A 1181 -30.14 53.08 46.45
C ALA A 1181 -29.59 51.79 47.09
N ALA A 1182 -30.33 51.23 48.04
CA ALA A 1182 -30.00 49.94 48.66
C ALA A 1182 -30.47 48.78 47.77
N LEU A 1183 -29.57 47.83 47.48
CA LEU A 1183 -29.91 46.52 46.92
C LEU A 1183 -30.77 45.74 47.94
N PRO A 1184 -31.96 45.24 47.58
CA PRO A 1184 -32.81 44.51 48.50
C PRO A 1184 -32.16 43.17 48.89
N THR A 1185 -31.89 42.99 50.19
CA THR A 1185 -31.29 41.78 50.77
C THR A 1185 -32.32 40.68 51.11
N LYS A 1186 -33.59 40.87 50.73
CA LYS A 1186 -34.67 39.87 50.90
C LYS A 1186 -35.47 39.73 49.61
N SER A 1187 -35.72 38.49 49.20
CA SER A 1187 -36.60 38.17 48.07
C SER A 1187 -38.03 38.63 48.39
N ILE A 1188 -38.64 39.34 47.44
CA ILE A 1188 -40.00 39.90 47.60
C ILE A 1188 -41.05 38.78 47.45
N THR A 1189 -40.77 37.75 46.64
CA THR A 1189 -41.61 36.56 46.43
C THR A 1189 -40.76 35.35 46.01
N SER A 1190 -41.20 34.13 46.30
CA SER A 1190 -40.57 32.85 45.90
C SER A 1190 -41.65 31.87 45.47
N PHE A 1191 -41.45 31.14 44.36
CA PHE A 1191 -42.39 30.14 43.89
C PHE A 1191 -41.71 29.03 43.08
N ASP A 1192 -42.31 27.84 43.08
CA ASP A 1192 -41.80 26.67 42.36
C ASP A 1192 -42.25 26.70 40.90
N ALA A 1193 -41.35 27.11 40.01
CA ALA A 1193 -41.66 27.27 38.59
C ALA A 1193 -41.68 25.93 37.82
N HIS A 1194 -40.77 24.99 38.10
CA HIS A 1194 -40.60 23.73 37.37
C HIS A 1194 -40.46 22.53 38.32
N GLU A 1195 -40.73 21.32 37.82
CA GLU A 1195 -40.56 20.06 38.56
C GLU A 1195 -39.08 19.61 38.67
N SER A 1196 -38.19 20.35 38.01
CA SER A 1196 -36.74 20.13 37.97
C SER A 1196 -36.03 21.49 37.95
N GLU A 1197 -34.71 21.50 37.87
CA GLU A 1197 -33.88 22.72 37.88
C GLU A 1197 -34.32 23.71 36.78
N VAL A 1198 -34.39 25.00 37.15
CA VAL A 1198 -34.66 26.10 36.22
C VAL A 1198 -33.32 26.58 35.69
N ASN A 1199 -33.08 26.41 34.39
CA ASN A 1199 -31.79 26.71 33.77
C ASN A 1199 -31.79 28.07 33.06
N ALA A 1200 -32.96 28.62 32.74
CA ALA A 1200 -33.09 29.86 31.98
C ALA A 1200 -34.30 30.70 32.43
N LEU A 1201 -34.12 32.02 32.50
CA LEU A 1201 -35.16 33.00 32.83
C LEU A 1201 -35.01 34.23 31.95
N ALA A 1202 -36.12 34.75 31.41
CA ALA A 1202 -36.15 35.98 30.63
C ALA A 1202 -37.40 36.81 30.94
N TRP A 1203 -37.22 38.09 31.23
CA TRP A 1203 -38.33 39.05 31.34
C TRP A 1203 -38.71 39.56 29.96
N SER A 1204 -40.00 39.79 29.74
CA SER A 1204 -40.49 40.47 28.55
C SER A 1204 -40.05 41.95 28.57
N PRO A 1205 -39.72 42.57 27.42
CA PRO A 1205 -39.33 43.98 27.33
C PRO A 1205 -40.32 44.95 28.01
N SER A 1206 -41.62 44.65 27.99
CA SER A 1206 -42.68 45.41 28.65
C SER A 1206 -42.73 45.22 30.18
N GLY A 1207 -41.93 44.32 30.75
CA GLY A 1207 -41.79 44.05 32.19
C GLY A 1207 -42.98 43.35 32.85
N GLY A 1208 -43.96 42.88 32.07
CA GLY A 1208 -45.19 42.26 32.57
C GLY A 1208 -45.18 40.72 32.59
N GLN A 1209 -44.31 40.08 31.81
CA GLN A 1209 -44.26 38.63 31.66
C GLN A 1209 -42.84 38.10 31.92
N LEU A 1210 -42.76 36.88 32.45
CA LEU A 1210 -41.54 36.15 32.73
C LEU A 1210 -41.61 34.78 32.06
N ALA A 1211 -40.63 34.43 31.24
CA ALA A 1211 -40.49 33.08 30.69
C ALA A 1211 -39.43 32.30 31.47
N SER A 1212 -39.71 31.04 31.79
CA SER A 1212 -38.78 30.13 32.47
C SER A 1212 -38.59 28.84 31.68
N GLY A 1213 -37.34 28.39 31.53
CA GLY A 1213 -36.96 27.13 30.90
C GLY A 1213 -36.42 26.15 31.93
N GLY A 1214 -36.96 24.93 31.96
CA GLY A 1214 -36.60 23.91 32.94
C GLY A 1214 -35.92 22.67 32.34
N SER A 1215 -35.21 21.94 33.20
CA SER A 1215 -34.71 20.58 32.95
C SER A 1215 -35.85 19.57 32.74
N ASP A 1216 -37.09 19.93 33.12
CA ASP A 1216 -38.33 19.21 32.82
C ASP A 1216 -38.76 19.29 31.34
N ARG A 1217 -37.92 19.85 30.47
CA ARG A 1217 -38.08 19.95 29.01
C ARG A 1217 -39.24 20.86 28.59
N LYS A 1218 -39.66 21.75 29.47
CA LYS A 1218 -40.77 22.68 29.24
C LYS A 1218 -40.28 24.12 29.34
N VAL A 1219 -40.92 24.99 28.58
CA VAL A 1219 -40.87 26.43 28.80
C VAL A 1219 -42.21 26.85 29.39
N LYS A 1220 -42.22 27.65 30.46
CA LYS A 1220 -43.43 28.17 31.10
C LYS A 1220 -43.44 29.68 31.05
N LEU A 1221 -44.62 30.26 30.77
CA LEU A 1221 -44.83 31.70 30.72
C LEU A 1221 -45.64 32.16 31.93
N TRP A 1222 -45.17 33.18 32.62
CA TRP A 1222 -45.75 33.71 33.85
C TRP A 1222 -46.10 35.18 33.66
N THR A 1223 -47.25 35.61 34.18
CA THR A 1223 -47.54 37.04 34.37
C THR A 1223 -47.23 37.39 35.81
N VAL A 1224 -46.43 38.45 36.02
CA VAL A 1224 -46.06 38.90 37.36
C VAL A 1224 -46.54 40.34 37.55
N ARG A 1225 -47.54 40.54 38.40
CA ARG A 1225 -48.07 41.88 38.74
C ARG A 1225 -48.29 41.99 40.25
N GLY A 1226 -47.72 43.01 40.87
CA GLY A 1226 -47.98 43.34 42.29
C GLY A 1226 -47.67 42.23 43.30
N GLY A 1227 -46.64 41.40 43.05
CA GLY A 1227 -46.28 40.29 43.94
C GLY A 1227 -47.13 39.02 43.76
N GLN A 1228 -48.00 38.96 42.76
CA GLN A 1228 -48.72 37.76 42.36
C GLN A 1228 -48.16 37.23 41.03
N TYR A 1229 -47.96 35.92 40.95
CA TYR A 1229 -47.49 35.22 39.75
C TYR A 1229 -48.59 34.26 39.27
N GLN A 1230 -48.91 34.31 37.98
CA GLN A 1230 -49.91 33.44 37.36
C GLN A 1230 -49.30 32.74 36.14
N LEU A 1231 -49.42 31.41 36.08
CA LEU A 1231 -49.00 30.64 34.91
C LEU A 1231 -49.97 30.91 33.75
N MET A 1232 -49.45 31.46 32.66
CA MET A 1232 -50.20 31.76 31.43
C MET A 1232 -50.26 30.56 30.49
N GLY A 1233 -49.18 29.78 30.41
CA GLY A 1233 -49.12 28.63 29.52
C GLY A 1233 -47.82 27.85 29.63
N GLN A 1234 -47.84 26.63 29.12
CA GLN A 1234 -46.69 25.73 29.04
C GLN A 1234 -46.45 25.35 27.58
N TYR A 1235 -45.19 25.48 27.14
CA TYR A 1235 -44.74 25.06 25.83
C TYR A 1235 -44.06 23.70 25.96
N THR A 1236 -44.67 22.69 25.36
CA THR A 1236 -44.17 21.31 25.31
C THR A 1236 -43.69 20.98 23.89
N GLY A 1237 -42.68 20.10 23.77
CA GLY A 1237 -42.14 19.68 22.47
C GLY A 1237 -40.61 19.57 22.39
N CYS A 1238 -39.88 19.92 23.45
CA CYS A 1238 -38.43 19.76 23.50
C CYS A 1238 -38.03 18.37 23.98
N ASN A 1239 -36.99 17.78 23.36
CA ASN A 1239 -36.57 16.41 23.67
C ASN A 1239 -35.59 16.33 24.85
N LYS A 1240 -34.99 17.46 25.24
CA LYS A 1240 -34.10 17.60 26.40
C LYS A 1240 -34.33 18.94 27.12
N GLY A 1241 -33.65 19.16 28.25
CA GLY A 1241 -33.76 20.36 29.08
C GLY A 1241 -33.43 21.65 28.30
N ILE A 1242 -34.13 22.72 28.66
CA ILE A 1242 -33.96 24.06 28.04
C ILE A 1242 -32.81 24.78 28.73
N ASN A 1243 -31.89 25.38 27.97
CA ASN A 1243 -30.75 26.12 28.54
C ASN A 1243 -30.84 27.64 28.34
N SER A 1244 -31.67 28.10 27.40
CA SER A 1244 -31.84 29.53 27.13
C SER A 1244 -33.23 29.83 26.60
N VAL A 1245 -33.77 31.00 26.96
CA VAL A 1245 -35.08 31.49 26.54
C VAL A 1245 -34.97 32.99 26.26
N ALA A 1246 -35.59 33.48 25.18
CA ALA A 1246 -35.63 34.90 24.84
C ALA A 1246 -36.96 35.28 24.16
N PHE A 1247 -37.39 36.53 24.37
CA PHE A 1247 -38.51 37.15 23.65
C PHE A 1247 -37.99 37.90 22.42
N ASP A 1248 -38.84 38.05 21.41
CA ASP A 1248 -38.65 39.05 20.37
C ASP A 1248 -39.02 40.47 20.88
N ASP A 1249 -38.55 41.49 20.16
CA ASP A 1249 -38.79 42.90 20.53
C ASP A 1249 -40.29 43.29 20.47
N GLU A 1250 -41.09 42.54 19.69
CA GLU A 1250 -42.53 42.74 19.54
C GLU A 1250 -43.39 41.91 20.52
N GLU A 1251 -42.78 41.07 21.38
CA GLU A 1251 -43.43 40.13 22.31
C GLU A 1251 -44.42 39.14 21.66
N THR A 1252 -44.24 38.86 20.36
CA THR A 1252 -45.08 37.93 19.61
C THR A 1252 -44.53 36.51 19.60
N LEU A 1253 -43.21 36.36 19.74
CA LEU A 1253 -42.49 35.10 19.61
C LEU A 1253 -41.58 34.85 20.82
N LEU A 1254 -41.53 33.59 21.23
CA LEU A 1254 -40.64 33.10 22.27
C LEU A 1254 -39.67 32.09 21.66
N LEU A 1255 -38.37 32.36 21.74
CA LEU A 1255 -37.30 31.46 21.32
C LEU A 1255 -36.80 30.68 22.54
N ALA A 1256 -36.65 29.36 22.43
CA ALA A 1256 -35.90 28.59 23.41
C ALA A 1256 -34.93 27.60 22.75
N ALA A 1257 -33.75 27.47 23.34
CA ALA A 1257 -32.71 26.55 22.91
C ALA A 1257 -32.57 25.40 23.92
N GLY A 1258 -32.63 24.17 23.43
CA GLY A 1258 -32.53 22.95 24.23
C GLY A 1258 -31.21 22.20 24.05
N ASN A 1259 -30.90 21.32 25.01
CA ASN A 1259 -29.77 20.37 24.95
C ASN A 1259 -29.87 19.32 23.84
N ASP A 1260 -30.95 19.33 23.06
CA ASP A 1260 -31.20 18.47 21.90
C ASP A 1260 -30.67 19.08 20.59
N LEU A 1261 -29.82 20.12 20.67
CA LEU A 1261 -29.24 20.85 19.54
C LEU A 1261 -30.29 21.54 18.64
N ALA A 1262 -31.50 21.75 19.14
CA ALA A 1262 -32.59 22.41 18.42
C ALA A 1262 -33.02 23.71 19.11
N SER A 1263 -33.31 24.72 18.28
CA SER A 1263 -33.91 25.99 18.71
C SER A 1263 -35.33 26.04 18.21
N ARG A 1264 -36.27 26.31 19.12
CA ARG A 1264 -37.69 26.29 18.84
C ARG A 1264 -38.29 27.67 19.09
N VAL A 1265 -39.20 28.07 18.22
CA VAL A 1265 -39.91 29.33 18.31
C VAL A 1265 -41.39 29.05 18.52
N TRP A 1266 -41.99 29.60 19.56
CA TRP A 1266 -43.42 29.53 19.83
C TRP A 1266 -44.08 30.90 19.69
N GLY A 1267 -45.32 30.91 19.23
CA GLY A 1267 -46.18 32.10 19.34
C GLY A 1267 -46.62 32.29 20.79
N VAL A 1268 -46.41 33.49 21.33
CA VAL A 1268 -46.76 33.83 22.72
C VAL A 1268 -48.28 33.86 22.93
N ALA A 1269 -49.04 34.24 21.89
CA ALA A 1269 -50.50 34.38 21.96
C ALA A 1269 -51.28 33.07 21.78
N ASP A 1270 -50.75 32.11 21.02
CA ASP A 1270 -51.45 30.87 20.66
C ASP A 1270 -50.78 29.60 21.19
N PHE A 1271 -49.64 29.72 21.86
CA PHE A 1271 -48.82 28.63 22.40
C PHE A 1271 -48.38 27.60 21.35
N ARG A 1272 -48.40 27.95 20.06
CA ARG A 1272 -48.08 27.02 18.97
C ARG A 1272 -46.62 27.15 18.54
N LEU A 1273 -46.01 26.00 18.31
CA LEU A 1273 -44.68 25.87 17.71
C LEU A 1273 -44.73 26.38 16.27
N ARG A 1274 -43.92 27.38 15.96
CA ARG A 1274 -43.82 28.03 14.64
C ARG A 1274 -42.65 27.47 13.84
N VAL A 1275 -41.53 27.21 14.50
CA VAL A 1275 -40.30 26.68 13.90
C VAL A 1275 -39.65 25.73 14.90
N SER A 1276 -39.18 24.57 14.43
CA SER A 1276 -38.46 23.56 15.21
C SER A 1276 -37.18 23.13 14.53
#